data_AF-A0A2C6B912-F1
#
_entry.id   AF-A0A2C6B912-F1
#
_cell.length_a   1.000
_cell.length_b   1.000
_cell.length_c   1.000
_cell.angle_alpha   90.00
_cell.angle_beta   90.00
_cell.angle_gamma   90.00
#
_symmetry.space_group_name_H-M   'P 1'
#
loop_
_entity.id
_entity.type
_entity.pdbx_description
1 polymer ?
#
loop_
_entity_poly.entity_id
_entity_poly.type
_entity_poly.pdbx_seq_one_letter_code
_entity_poly.pdbx_strand_id
1 'polypeptide(L)'
;MTSNGQLLNAEERRVSFGKIKLTSHYPDLLEIQLKSFQEFFQLETTPENRISEGLYRVFQENFPITDTRNIFNLEFLDYFVDPPRYTIPECMQRGLTYSVPLKAKLKLSCNDEEHVDFQTIVQDVFLGNIPYMTPKGTFVINGAERVIVSQLHRSPGVFFGRNFHPNGTELYSARVIPFKGAWMEFATDINTVMYAYIDRKKKFPVTTLLRAIGFDTDQAILDLFDLADEIPNTTEALEGAVGRKLAARVLRSWSEDFVDEDTGELVELQRNEIILERDTILTEDNIKEILGADGIDKVILQKENVGMDYSIIYNTLQKDPASSELEAVQYIYRQLRGSDPPDEETARGIIDKLFFSDKRYNLGEVGRYKINRKLENDTSIDTLVLTKEDIISIVKYLVKLMNQEEDIDDIDHLSNRRVRTVGEQLYAQFGVGLARMARTIRERMNVRDNEVFTPIDLINARTLSSVINSFFGTSQLSQFLDQTNPLSEITHKRRISALGPGGLSRERAGFEVRDVHYSHYGRLCTIETPEGPNIGLISTLCVHAKVNKMGFLETPYRAVDEDKVQMDGEPIYLSAEGEDYKKIAQANAPVDETGAFLSDRIKCREHGDFPVLEPSEIEYMDVAPNQIVGVSASMIPFLENDDANRALMGSNMQRQAVPLIRPNSPIVGTGLEGKVARDSRMLINAEGAGVIEYVDANEIVVRYERTDQDRLVSFEDDKKTYKLTKFLRTNQGTSINLKPIVRRGQKVKKGEILCDGYATDKGELALGQNMKVAFMPWKGYNFEDAIVLSERVVREDIFTSLHIEHFEMDVRDTKLGEEELTNDIPNVSEEATKDLDEHGIIRVGAWVKEGDILIGKITPKGESDPTPEEKLLRAIFGDKAGDVKDASMKAPPSLKGVVIGKDLFSRTKKDQAQKDAEKIKLQELENEHKVNLNELKTILVDKLYQLVKGKTSQGVRTIYGESIIPKGEKFSQTLLREVDYTAIDYSGWTTQDENNGLIARLLHNFSIKVNEEVGRYKRETFNISVGDELPAGVLKLAKVYLAKKRKLKVGDKLAGRHGNKGIVSRIVRDEDMPFLEDGTPVDIILNPLGVPSRMNLGQIFETVLGWAGEKLGMKFGTPIFDGASQAEIEEYIQQAKLPSLGQAYLYDGETGDRFHQQATVGVIYMLKLSHMVDDKMHARSIGPYSLITQQPLGGKAQFGGQRFGEMEVWALEAFGASHILQELLTIKSDDIQGRAKAYEAIVKGDNLPEPNIPESFNVLVHELRGLALDVKFD
;
A
#
# COMPACT_ATOMS: atom_id res chain seq x y z
N MET A 1 -1.14 33.46 22.41
CA MET A 1 -2.49 33.90 22.82
C MET A 1 -2.48 35.42 22.77
N THR A 2 -3.45 36.06 22.14
CA THR A 2 -3.69 37.50 22.33
C THR A 2 -4.61 37.71 23.53
N SER A 3 -4.61 38.94 24.08
CA SER A 3 -5.44 39.39 25.20
C SER A 3 -6.96 39.23 24.98
N ASN A 4 -7.40 38.94 23.75
CA ASN A 4 -8.81 38.89 23.36
C ASN A 4 -9.40 37.48 23.25
N GLY A 5 -8.68 36.43 23.66
CA GLY A 5 -9.25 35.07 23.77
C GLY A 5 -9.64 34.39 22.44
N GLN A 6 -9.33 34.98 21.28
CA GLN A 6 -9.42 34.30 19.99
C GLN A 6 -8.15 33.47 19.76
N LEU A 7 -8.31 32.16 19.61
CA LEU A 7 -7.25 31.29 19.10
C LEU A 7 -7.18 31.49 17.58
N LEU A 8 -6.08 32.09 17.13
CA LEU A 8 -5.65 32.01 15.73
C LEU A 8 -5.43 30.52 15.37
N ASN A 9 -5.77 30.13 14.14
CA ASN A 9 -5.44 28.81 13.59
C ASN A 9 -3.93 28.54 13.77
N ALA A 10 -3.52 27.27 13.87
CA ALA A 10 -2.09 26.94 14.01
C ALA A 10 -1.23 27.61 12.92
N GLU A 11 -1.73 27.63 11.69
CA GLU A 11 -1.13 28.30 10.52
C GLU A 11 -1.04 29.83 10.68
N GLU A 12 -2.04 30.48 11.29
CA GLU A 12 -2.08 31.93 11.53
C GLU A 12 -1.17 32.39 12.69
N ARG A 13 -0.57 31.45 13.43
CA ARG A 13 0.36 31.76 14.53
C ARG A 13 1.82 31.92 14.07
N ARG A 14 2.13 31.55 12.83
CA ARG A 14 3.48 31.65 12.27
C ARG A 14 3.61 32.91 11.42
N VAL A 15 4.73 33.59 11.55
CA VAL A 15 5.13 34.63 10.60
C VAL A 15 5.68 33.91 9.37
N SER A 16 4.93 33.97 8.26
CA SER A 16 5.33 33.35 6.99
C SER A 16 6.29 34.27 6.23
N PHE A 17 7.38 33.70 5.71
CA PHE A 17 8.29 34.36 4.79
C PHE A 17 7.93 34.16 3.32
N GLY A 18 6.95 33.29 3.02
CA GLY A 18 6.53 33.01 1.65
C GLY A 18 6.04 34.26 0.94
N LYS A 19 6.63 34.56 -0.22
CA LYS A 19 6.33 35.74 -1.04
C LYS A 19 5.27 35.42 -2.09
N ILE A 20 5.13 34.16 -2.45
CA ILE A 20 4.20 33.71 -3.49
C ILE A 20 2.77 33.72 -2.92
N LYS A 21 1.94 34.63 -3.46
CA LYS A 21 0.54 34.83 -3.03
C LYS A 21 -0.46 33.88 -3.72
N LEU A 22 0.00 32.93 -4.53
CA LEU A 22 -0.86 32.00 -5.28
C LEU A 22 -1.62 31.07 -4.30
N THR A 23 -2.89 31.37 -4.03
CA THR A 23 -3.73 30.54 -3.17
C THR A 23 -4.03 29.21 -3.84
N SER A 24 -3.46 28.12 -3.35
CA SER A 24 -3.85 26.77 -3.74
C SER A 24 -4.32 25.97 -2.54
N HIS A 25 -5.49 25.33 -2.67
CA HIS A 25 -5.99 24.45 -1.63
C HIS A 25 -5.21 23.13 -1.70
N TYR A 26 -4.44 22.82 -0.65
CA TYR A 26 -3.79 21.51 -0.54
C TYR A 26 -4.84 20.39 -0.51
N PRO A 27 -4.69 19.29 -1.28
CA PRO A 27 -5.62 18.16 -1.24
C PRO A 27 -5.60 17.46 0.13
N ASP A 28 -6.62 16.63 0.43
CA ASP A 28 -6.56 15.74 1.60
C ASP A 28 -5.43 14.72 1.38
N LEU A 29 -4.47 14.68 2.32
CA LEU A 29 -3.32 13.81 2.20
C LEU A 29 -3.68 12.31 2.20
N LEU A 30 -4.86 11.93 2.67
CA LEU A 30 -5.33 10.54 2.71
C LEU A 30 -6.33 10.18 1.59
N GLU A 31 -6.60 11.11 0.67
CA GLU A 31 -7.62 10.94 -0.39
C GLU A 31 -7.41 9.64 -1.19
N ILE A 32 -6.17 9.32 -1.60
CA ILE A 32 -5.86 8.14 -2.41
C ILE A 32 -6.33 6.81 -1.81
N GLN A 33 -6.27 6.67 -0.48
CA GLN A 33 -6.68 5.44 0.21
C GLN A 33 -8.20 5.41 0.39
N LEU A 34 -8.75 6.50 0.92
CA LEU A 34 -10.15 6.56 1.32
C LEU A 34 -11.09 6.62 0.13
N LYS A 35 -10.80 7.48 -0.84
CA LYS A 35 -11.61 7.65 -2.06
C LYS A 35 -11.64 6.36 -2.87
N SER A 36 -10.48 5.73 -3.07
CA SER A 36 -10.38 4.46 -3.79
C SER A 36 -11.20 3.33 -3.13
N PHE A 37 -11.19 3.25 -1.80
CA PHE A 37 -11.99 2.25 -1.09
C PHE A 37 -13.49 2.57 -1.11
N GLN A 38 -13.84 3.86 -0.99
CA GLN A 38 -15.21 4.35 -1.08
C GLN A 38 -15.82 4.09 -2.47
N GLU A 39 -15.06 4.35 -3.55
CA GLU A 39 -15.46 4.07 -4.93
C GLU A 39 -15.62 2.56 -5.17
N PHE A 40 -14.74 1.72 -4.60
CA PHE A 40 -14.82 0.26 -4.74
C PHE A 40 -16.10 -0.34 -4.12
N PHE A 41 -16.46 0.07 -2.90
CA PHE A 41 -17.68 -0.38 -2.21
C PHE A 41 -18.91 0.50 -2.47
N GLN A 42 -18.76 1.58 -3.24
CA GLN A 42 -19.78 2.62 -3.47
C GLN A 42 -20.55 2.99 -2.19
N LEU A 43 -19.81 3.25 -1.11
CA LEU A 43 -20.41 3.56 0.18
C LEU A 43 -21.29 4.81 0.06
N GLU A 44 -22.41 4.82 0.77
CA GLU A 44 -23.39 5.93 0.81
C GLU A 44 -24.24 6.11 -0.48
N THR A 45 -24.11 5.22 -1.47
CA THR A 45 -25.02 5.19 -2.63
C THR A 45 -26.23 4.29 -2.37
N THR A 46 -27.42 4.76 -2.74
CA THR A 46 -28.63 3.94 -2.76
C THR A 46 -28.52 2.88 -3.86
N PRO A 47 -29.14 1.69 -3.70
CA PRO A 47 -29.11 0.64 -4.72
C PRO A 47 -29.46 1.12 -6.15
N GLU A 48 -30.37 2.07 -6.27
CA GLU A 48 -30.80 2.66 -7.55
C GLU A 48 -29.76 3.60 -8.20
N ASN A 49 -28.92 4.25 -7.39
CA ASN A 49 -27.90 5.20 -7.85
C ASN A 49 -26.50 4.56 -7.93
N ARG A 50 -26.40 3.24 -7.76
CA ARG A 50 -25.12 2.53 -7.90
C ARG A 50 -24.69 2.53 -9.36
N ILE A 51 -23.46 2.96 -9.59
CA ILE A 51 -22.82 2.96 -10.90
C ILE A 51 -22.29 1.54 -11.16
N SER A 52 -22.13 1.12 -12.41
CA SER A 52 -21.52 -0.18 -12.75
C SER A 52 -19.99 -0.19 -12.55
N GLU A 53 -19.52 0.14 -11.33
CA GLU A 53 -18.11 0.26 -10.95
C GLU A 53 -17.78 -0.55 -9.68
N GLY A 54 -16.48 -0.76 -9.43
CA GLY A 54 -16.00 -1.39 -8.20
C GLY A 54 -16.49 -2.84 -8.01
N LEU A 55 -16.93 -3.18 -6.81
CA LEU A 55 -17.38 -4.53 -6.45
C LEU A 55 -18.60 -4.98 -7.27
N TYR A 56 -19.50 -4.06 -7.63
CA TYR A 56 -20.69 -4.39 -8.42
C TYR A 56 -20.30 -4.90 -9.82
N ARG A 57 -19.34 -4.23 -10.48
CA ARG A 57 -18.79 -4.66 -11.77
C ARG A 57 -18.14 -6.05 -11.68
N VAL A 58 -17.42 -6.36 -10.58
CA VAL A 58 -16.85 -7.70 -10.40
C VAL A 58 -17.94 -8.79 -10.36
N PHE A 59 -19.07 -8.50 -9.71
CA PHE A 59 -20.21 -9.42 -9.73
C PHE A 59 -20.81 -9.54 -11.13
N GLN A 60 -21.04 -8.42 -11.82
CA GLN A 60 -21.56 -8.43 -13.20
C GLN A 60 -20.64 -9.14 -14.20
N GLU A 61 -19.32 -9.14 -14.00
CA GLU A 61 -18.40 -9.87 -14.87
C GLU A 61 -18.46 -11.40 -14.70
N ASN A 62 -18.89 -11.88 -13.53
CA ASN A 62 -18.92 -13.31 -13.21
C ASN A 62 -20.34 -13.92 -13.24
N PHE A 63 -21.38 -13.09 -13.18
CA PHE A 63 -22.79 -13.47 -13.26
C PHE A 63 -23.42 -12.87 -14.52
N PRO A 64 -24.40 -13.53 -15.17
CA PRO A 64 -25.09 -14.74 -14.74
C PRO A 64 -24.26 -16.02 -14.88
N ILE A 65 -24.50 -16.97 -13.97
CA ILE A 65 -23.91 -18.31 -14.03
C ILE A 65 -24.99 -19.27 -14.51
N THR A 66 -24.79 -19.82 -15.70
CA THR A 66 -25.63 -20.88 -16.24
C THR A 66 -24.98 -22.25 -16.08
N ASP A 67 -25.84 -23.25 -16.03
CA ASP A 67 -25.46 -24.65 -16.11
C ASP A 67 -24.99 -25.04 -17.54
N THR A 68 -24.32 -26.19 -17.72
CA THR A 68 -23.86 -26.67 -19.03
C THR A 68 -25.01 -26.84 -20.03
N ARG A 69 -26.20 -27.18 -19.54
CA ARG A 69 -27.41 -27.32 -20.35
C ARG A 69 -28.27 -26.06 -20.43
N ASN A 70 -27.86 -24.95 -19.80
CA ASN A 70 -28.63 -23.70 -19.67
C ASN A 70 -30.03 -23.84 -19.03
N ILE A 71 -30.26 -24.89 -18.23
CA ILE A 71 -31.52 -25.13 -17.51
C ILE A 71 -31.67 -24.14 -16.36
N PHE A 72 -30.69 -24.12 -15.44
CA PHE A 72 -30.66 -23.23 -14.30
C PHE A 72 -29.82 -21.98 -14.59
N ASN A 73 -30.36 -20.82 -14.24
CA ASN A 73 -29.69 -19.53 -14.34
C ASN A 73 -29.65 -18.83 -12.99
N LEU A 74 -28.44 -18.55 -12.49
CA LEU A 74 -28.24 -17.79 -11.27
C LEU A 74 -27.80 -16.37 -11.60
N GLU A 75 -28.68 -15.42 -11.34
CA GLU A 75 -28.50 -14.00 -11.58
C GLU A 75 -28.11 -13.26 -10.30
N PHE A 76 -27.23 -12.28 -10.45
CA PHE A 76 -26.89 -11.34 -9.39
C PHE A 76 -27.76 -10.09 -9.52
N LEU A 77 -28.44 -9.70 -8.43
CA LEU A 77 -29.26 -8.48 -8.39
C LEU A 77 -28.52 -7.34 -7.70
N ASP A 78 -28.11 -7.57 -6.44
CA ASP A 78 -27.44 -6.54 -5.63
C ASP A 78 -26.61 -7.16 -4.50
N TYR A 79 -25.83 -6.34 -3.79
CA TYR A 79 -25.10 -6.74 -2.59
C TYR A 79 -25.33 -5.81 -1.40
N PHE A 80 -25.22 -6.38 -0.20
CA PHE A 80 -25.35 -5.69 1.06
C PHE A 80 -24.15 -5.97 1.96
N VAL A 81 -23.71 -4.94 2.66
CA VAL A 81 -22.66 -5.05 3.67
C VAL A 81 -23.32 -4.87 5.03
N ASP A 82 -23.33 -5.93 5.82
CA ASP A 82 -23.82 -5.85 7.20
C ASP A 82 -22.81 -5.09 8.09
N PRO A 83 -23.27 -4.48 9.19
CA PRO A 83 -22.38 -3.84 10.15
C PRO A 83 -21.35 -4.83 10.73
N PRO A 84 -20.15 -4.36 11.09
CA PRO A 84 -19.10 -5.22 11.63
C PRO A 84 -19.51 -5.83 12.97
N ARG A 85 -19.01 -7.04 13.25
CA ARG A 85 -19.33 -7.78 14.49
C ARG A 85 -18.66 -7.19 15.73
N TYR A 86 -17.47 -6.64 15.56
CA TYR A 86 -16.67 -6.09 16.63
C TYR A 86 -16.22 -4.68 16.26
N THR A 87 -16.01 -3.86 17.27
CA THR A 87 -15.43 -2.53 17.11
C THR A 87 -13.92 -2.62 16.87
N ILE A 88 -13.33 -1.56 16.31
CA ILE A 88 -11.88 -1.50 16.03
C ILE A 88 -11.04 -1.78 17.29
N PRO A 89 -11.30 -1.16 18.47
CA PRO A 89 -10.54 -1.42 19.69
C PRO A 89 -10.65 -2.88 20.15
N GLU A 90 -11.84 -3.48 20.07
CA GLU A 90 -12.06 -4.88 20.45
C GLU A 90 -11.28 -5.83 19.53
N CYS A 91 -11.25 -5.56 18.21
CA CYS A 91 -10.44 -6.34 17.27
C CYS A 91 -8.94 -6.28 17.62
N MET A 92 -8.43 -5.09 17.96
CA MET A 92 -7.02 -4.91 18.35
C MET A 92 -6.68 -5.64 19.65
N GLN A 93 -7.55 -5.53 20.67
CA GLN A 93 -7.34 -6.19 21.96
C GLN A 93 -7.40 -7.72 21.84
N ARG A 94 -8.39 -8.26 21.12
CA ARG A 94 -8.63 -9.70 20.98
C ARG A 94 -7.73 -10.38 19.93
N GLY A 95 -7.03 -9.63 19.08
CA GLY A 95 -6.25 -10.22 18.00
C GLY A 95 -7.09 -10.63 16.79
N LEU A 96 -8.27 -10.01 16.60
CA LEU A 96 -9.21 -10.35 15.53
C LEU A 96 -9.07 -9.40 14.33
N THR A 97 -9.64 -9.79 13.20
CA THR A 97 -9.68 -8.97 11.99
C THR A 97 -10.96 -8.14 11.96
N TYR A 98 -10.83 -6.82 11.78
CA TYR A 98 -11.97 -5.93 11.61
C TYR A 98 -12.57 -6.16 10.22
N SER A 99 -13.72 -6.82 10.21
CA SER A 99 -14.36 -7.30 8.99
C SER A 99 -15.87 -7.10 9.03
N VAL A 100 -16.43 -6.92 7.84
CA VAL A 100 -17.86 -6.78 7.60
C VAL A 100 -18.40 -8.01 6.87
N PRO A 101 -19.58 -8.54 7.25
CA PRO A 101 -20.22 -9.62 6.51
C PRO A 101 -20.75 -9.12 5.16
N LEU A 102 -20.31 -9.73 4.05
CA LEU A 102 -20.85 -9.46 2.72
C LEU A 102 -21.97 -10.45 2.37
N LYS A 103 -23.10 -9.91 1.93
CA LYS A 103 -24.23 -10.66 1.39
C LYS A 103 -24.50 -10.23 -0.04
N ALA A 104 -24.92 -11.17 -0.89
CA ALA A 104 -25.41 -10.89 -2.24
C ALA A 104 -26.83 -11.41 -2.39
N LYS A 105 -27.70 -10.59 -3.00
CA LYS A 105 -29.06 -10.95 -3.37
C LYS A 105 -29.01 -11.63 -4.73
N LEU A 106 -29.29 -12.92 -4.72
CA LEU A 106 -29.20 -13.78 -5.90
C LEU A 106 -30.59 -14.30 -6.26
N LYS A 107 -30.83 -14.43 -7.57
CA LYS A 107 -32.06 -14.95 -8.14
C LYS A 107 -31.74 -16.21 -8.93
N LEU A 108 -32.34 -17.32 -8.53
CA LEU A 108 -32.23 -18.60 -9.24
C LEU A 108 -33.52 -18.82 -10.04
N SER A 109 -33.41 -18.88 -11.36
CA SER A 109 -34.50 -19.21 -12.27
C SER A 109 -34.22 -20.52 -13.02
N CYS A 110 -35.30 -21.21 -13.40
CA CYS A 110 -35.27 -22.38 -14.26
C CYS A 110 -35.95 -22.01 -15.58
N ASN A 111 -35.33 -22.36 -16.71
CA ASN A 111 -35.82 -22.04 -18.05
C ASN A 111 -36.47 -23.25 -18.76
N ASP A 112 -36.54 -24.41 -18.11
CA ASP A 112 -37.00 -25.68 -18.72
C ASP A 112 -38.50 -25.93 -18.49
N GLU A 113 -39.17 -26.45 -19.52
CA GLU A 113 -40.60 -26.79 -19.49
C GLU A 113 -40.88 -28.08 -18.71
N GLU A 114 -39.89 -28.96 -18.50
CA GLU A 114 -40.04 -30.19 -17.70
C GLU A 114 -40.07 -29.93 -16.18
N HIS A 115 -39.56 -28.78 -15.72
CA HIS A 115 -39.49 -28.38 -14.30
C HIS A 115 -40.53 -27.30 -13.93
N VAL A 116 -41.79 -27.53 -14.29
CA VAL A 116 -42.91 -26.57 -14.08
C VAL A 116 -43.11 -26.15 -12.61
N ASP A 117 -42.73 -26.99 -11.64
CA ASP A 117 -42.88 -26.72 -10.21
C ASP A 117 -41.77 -25.82 -9.61
N PHE A 118 -40.73 -25.47 -10.38
CA PHE A 118 -39.61 -24.68 -9.86
C PHE A 118 -39.94 -23.18 -9.83
N GLN A 119 -40.30 -22.66 -8.65
CA GLN A 119 -40.50 -21.23 -8.44
C GLN A 119 -39.16 -20.48 -8.46
N THR A 120 -39.15 -19.29 -9.08
CA THR A 120 -37.96 -18.42 -9.03
C THR A 120 -37.69 -18.00 -7.59
N ILE A 121 -36.53 -18.38 -7.04
CA ILE A 121 -36.14 -18.07 -5.66
C ILE A 121 -35.21 -16.87 -5.66
N VAL A 122 -35.59 -15.82 -4.93
CA VAL A 122 -34.72 -14.67 -4.63
C VAL A 122 -34.31 -14.73 -3.17
N GLN A 123 -33.00 -14.75 -2.90
CA GLN A 123 -32.49 -14.90 -1.54
C GLN A 123 -31.19 -14.13 -1.32
N ASP A 124 -31.03 -13.60 -0.10
CA ASP A 124 -29.78 -13.00 0.35
C ASP A 124 -28.81 -14.08 0.85
N VAL A 125 -27.70 -14.26 0.14
CA VAL A 125 -26.69 -15.28 0.44
C VAL A 125 -25.45 -14.64 1.04
N PHE A 126 -24.97 -15.19 2.16
CA PHE A 126 -23.72 -14.77 2.78
C PHE A 126 -22.49 -15.30 2.03
N LEU A 127 -21.62 -14.39 1.58
CA LEU A 127 -20.44 -14.72 0.78
C LEU A 127 -19.12 -14.78 1.57
N GLY A 128 -19.12 -14.25 2.79
CA GLY A 128 -17.93 -14.24 3.65
C GLY A 128 -17.77 -12.93 4.43
N ASN A 129 -16.84 -12.94 5.39
CA ASN A 129 -16.42 -11.73 6.10
C ASN A 129 -15.24 -11.11 5.35
N ILE A 130 -15.34 -9.82 5.03
CA ILE A 130 -14.32 -9.08 4.28
C ILE A 130 -13.68 -8.04 5.20
N PRO A 131 -12.34 -7.94 5.25
CA PRO A 131 -11.67 -6.87 5.98
C PRO A 131 -12.13 -5.49 5.50
N TYR A 132 -12.51 -4.62 6.44
CA TYR A 132 -13.05 -3.30 6.15
C TYR A 132 -12.06 -2.20 6.54
N MET A 133 -12.05 -1.09 5.79
CA MET A 133 -11.14 0.02 6.05
C MET A 133 -11.62 0.85 7.25
N THR A 134 -10.69 1.27 8.10
CA THR A 134 -10.97 2.21 9.19
C THR A 134 -11.11 3.64 8.65
N PRO A 135 -11.73 4.58 9.39
CA PRO A 135 -11.79 6.00 9.00
C PRO A 135 -10.42 6.68 8.82
N LYS A 136 -9.34 6.03 9.30
CA LYS A 136 -7.95 6.49 9.19
C LYS A 136 -7.26 6.03 7.89
N GLY A 137 -7.92 5.24 7.05
CA GLY A 137 -7.32 4.65 5.85
C GLY A 137 -6.41 3.45 6.13
N THR A 138 -6.74 2.65 7.14
CA THR A 138 -5.97 1.45 7.56
C THR A 138 -6.88 0.23 7.66
N PHE A 139 -6.32 -0.97 7.80
CA PHE A 139 -7.05 -2.22 8.03
C PHE A 139 -6.57 -2.88 9.32
N VAL A 140 -7.47 -3.45 10.12
CA VAL A 140 -7.05 -4.25 11.29
C VAL A 140 -7.10 -5.72 10.91
N ILE A 141 -5.93 -6.36 10.80
CA ILE A 141 -5.77 -7.77 10.44
C ILE A 141 -5.09 -8.48 11.61
N ASN A 142 -5.77 -9.48 12.18
CA ASN A 142 -5.29 -10.23 13.35
C ASN A 142 -4.84 -9.32 14.52
N GLY A 143 -5.63 -8.28 14.80
CA GLY A 143 -5.39 -7.29 15.85
C GLY A 143 -4.30 -6.24 15.57
N ALA A 144 -3.60 -6.33 14.42
CA ALA A 144 -2.59 -5.36 14.03
C ALA A 144 -3.10 -4.42 12.93
N GLU A 145 -2.78 -3.13 13.03
CA GLU A 145 -3.07 -2.17 11.97
C GLU A 145 -2.09 -2.37 10.79
N ARG A 146 -2.66 -2.52 9.59
CA ARG A 146 -1.98 -2.68 8.31
C ARG A 146 -2.41 -1.60 7.32
N VAL A 147 -1.58 -1.39 6.30
CA VAL A 147 -1.86 -0.52 5.17
C VAL A 147 -1.60 -1.28 3.87
N ILE A 148 -2.42 -1.03 2.86
CA ILE A 148 -2.18 -1.53 1.51
C ILE A 148 -1.46 -0.44 0.73
N VAL A 149 -0.21 -0.72 0.37
CA VAL A 149 0.62 0.19 -0.42
C VAL A 149 0.14 0.19 -1.87
N SER A 150 0.02 1.37 -2.47
CA SER A 150 -0.34 1.50 -3.88
C SER A 150 0.80 0.99 -4.76
N GLN A 151 0.48 0.30 -5.86
CA GLN A 151 1.48 -0.36 -6.69
C GLN A 151 1.68 0.40 -8.01
N LEU A 152 2.92 0.75 -8.37
CA LEU A 152 3.26 1.25 -9.70
C LEU A 152 3.60 0.07 -10.60
N HIS A 153 2.90 -0.06 -11.72
CA HIS A 153 3.16 -1.13 -12.69
C HIS A 153 3.01 -0.59 -14.12
N ARG A 154 3.53 -1.34 -15.09
CA ARG A 154 3.39 -0.97 -16.50
C ARG A 154 1.91 -0.95 -16.89
N SER A 155 1.48 0.12 -17.55
CA SER A 155 0.12 0.23 -18.06
C SER A 155 -0.13 -0.84 -19.13
N PRO A 156 -1.33 -1.41 -19.24
CA PRO A 156 -1.71 -2.17 -20.43
C PRO A 156 -1.59 -1.32 -21.69
N GLY A 157 -1.27 -1.93 -22.83
CA GLY A 157 -1.08 -1.25 -24.11
C GLY A 157 0.04 -1.87 -24.94
N VAL A 158 0.41 -1.19 -26.02
CA VAL A 158 1.55 -1.55 -26.87
C VAL A 158 2.76 -0.67 -26.52
N PHE A 159 3.95 -1.27 -26.53
CA PHE A 159 5.22 -0.61 -26.26
C PHE A 159 6.24 -0.97 -27.32
N PHE A 160 6.89 0.04 -27.90
CA PHE A 160 7.93 -0.12 -28.89
C PHE A 160 9.31 0.10 -28.27
N GLY A 161 10.22 -0.85 -28.49
CA GLY A 161 11.53 -0.86 -27.85
C GLY A 161 12.63 -1.32 -28.79
N ARG A 162 13.85 -0.86 -28.54
CA ARG A 162 15.07 -1.28 -29.23
C ARG A 162 16.04 -1.94 -28.25
N ASN A 163 16.58 -3.09 -28.62
CA ASN A 163 17.62 -3.79 -27.90
C ASN A 163 18.83 -3.99 -28.81
N PHE A 164 20.02 -4.08 -28.23
CA PHE A 164 21.23 -4.43 -28.97
C PHE A 164 21.58 -5.89 -28.72
N HIS A 165 21.74 -6.65 -29.80
CA HIS A 165 22.32 -7.99 -29.69
C HIS A 165 23.84 -7.87 -29.42
N PRO A 166 24.50 -8.83 -28.74
CA PRO A 166 25.94 -8.77 -28.45
C PRO A 166 26.87 -8.58 -29.66
N ASN A 167 26.37 -8.80 -30.87
CA ASN A 167 27.09 -8.54 -32.13
C ASN A 167 26.97 -7.08 -32.62
N GLY A 168 26.23 -6.22 -31.92
CA GLY A 168 25.97 -4.82 -32.27
C GLY A 168 24.75 -4.58 -33.15
N THR A 169 24.04 -5.62 -33.60
CA THR A 169 22.83 -5.45 -34.42
C THR A 169 21.68 -4.90 -33.57
N GLU A 170 20.99 -3.89 -34.10
CA GLU A 170 19.78 -3.34 -33.50
C GLU A 170 18.59 -4.27 -33.72
N LEU A 171 17.93 -4.67 -32.64
CA LEU A 171 16.72 -5.46 -32.65
C LEU A 171 15.56 -4.59 -32.18
N TYR A 172 14.51 -4.51 -33.01
CA TYR A 172 13.31 -3.75 -32.72
C TYR A 172 12.24 -4.70 -32.20
N SER A 173 11.42 -4.23 -31.28
CA SER A 173 10.35 -5.02 -30.68
C SER A 173 9.11 -4.19 -30.38
N ALA A 174 7.94 -4.78 -30.58
CA ALA A 174 6.65 -4.25 -30.15
C ALA A 174 6.01 -5.24 -29.17
N ARG A 175 5.79 -4.82 -27.94
CA ARG A 175 5.23 -5.66 -26.88
C ARG A 175 3.83 -5.19 -26.51
N VAL A 176 2.85 -6.06 -26.66
CA VAL A 176 1.46 -5.87 -26.23
C VAL A 176 1.26 -6.48 -24.86
N ILE A 177 0.94 -5.63 -23.89
CA ILE A 177 0.68 -6.01 -22.50
C ILE A 177 -0.82 -5.88 -22.24
N PRO A 178 -1.56 -6.99 -22.03
CA PRO A 178 -2.96 -6.91 -21.64
C PRO A 178 -3.13 -6.58 -20.16
N PHE A 179 -4.35 -6.17 -19.79
CA PHE A 179 -4.77 -6.11 -18.40
C PHE A 179 -4.93 -7.52 -17.80
N LYS A 180 -5.48 -8.45 -18.59
CA LYS A 180 -5.65 -9.87 -18.29
C LYS A 180 -5.47 -10.68 -19.58
N GLY A 181 -4.60 -11.68 -19.59
CA GLY A 181 -4.37 -12.53 -20.77
C GLY A 181 -2.89 -12.82 -21.04
N ALA A 182 -2.63 -13.48 -22.16
CA ALA A 182 -1.27 -13.81 -22.61
C ALA A 182 -0.55 -12.59 -23.20
N TRP A 183 0.76 -12.49 -23.03
CA TRP A 183 1.53 -11.39 -23.61
C TRP A 183 1.89 -11.72 -25.05
N MET A 184 1.78 -10.73 -25.93
CA MET A 184 2.18 -10.84 -27.33
C MET A 184 3.34 -9.90 -27.60
N GLU A 185 4.40 -10.39 -28.22
CA GLU A 185 5.61 -9.62 -28.52
C GLU A 185 6.06 -9.89 -29.95
N PHE A 186 6.16 -8.85 -30.76
CA PHE A 186 6.75 -8.90 -32.09
C PHE A 186 8.20 -8.43 -31.96
N ALA A 187 9.15 -9.20 -32.45
CA ALA A 187 10.55 -8.80 -32.40
C ALA A 187 11.29 -9.19 -33.68
N THR A 188 12.24 -8.36 -34.07
CA THR A 188 13.15 -8.63 -35.18
C THR A 188 14.34 -9.48 -34.70
N ASP A 189 14.83 -10.33 -35.59
CA ASP A 189 16.04 -11.13 -35.39
C ASP A 189 17.23 -10.51 -36.15
N ILE A 190 18.43 -11.02 -35.90
CA ILE A 190 19.69 -10.59 -36.53
C ILE A 190 19.64 -10.70 -38.06
N ASN A 191 18.86 -11.66 -38.58
CA ASN A 191 18.67 -11.88 -40.01
C ASN A 191 17.54 -11.04 -40.61
N THR A 192 17.09 -9.96 -39.94
CA THR A 192 15.97 -9.12 -40.40
C THR A 192 14.69 -9.93 -40.66
N VAL A 193 14.38 -10.86 -39.76
CA VAL A 193 13.15 -11.67 -39.77
C VAL A 193 12.31 -11.27 -38.56
N MET A 194 11.00 -11.10 -38.75
CA MET A 194 10.08 -10.75 -37.69
C MET A 194 9.39 -11.99 -37.11
N TYR A 195 9.49 -12.16 -35.80
CA TYR A 195 8.85 -13.24 -35.06
C TYR A 195 7.78 -12.69 -34.10
N ALA A 196 6.67 -13.40 -33.99
CA ALA A 196 5.69 -13.24 -32.93
C ALA A 196 6.00 -14.22 -31.80
N TYR A 197 6.02 -13.71 -30.57
CA TYR A 197 6.26 -14.44 -29.34
C TYR A 197 5.00 -14.39 -28.47
N ILE A 198 4.58 -15.56 -27.99
CA ILE A 198 3.52 -15.69 -26.98
C ILE A 198 4.17 -16.05 -25.64
N ASP A 199 3.90 -15.25 -24.61
CA ASP A 199 4.43 -15.40 -23.23
C ASP A 199 5.96 -15.59 -23.16
N ARG A 200 6.69 -15.02 -24.13
CA ARG A 200 8.17 -15.07 -24.26
C ARG A 200 8.77 -16.49 -24.34
N LYS A 201 7.99 -17.50 -24.72
CA LYS A 201 8.49 -18.89 -24.82
C LYS A 201 8.43 -19.46 -26.22
N LYS A 202 7.31 -19.24 -26.91
CA LYS A 202 7.04 -19.84 -28.21
C LYS A 202 7.12 -18.76 -29.27
N LYS A 203 7.95 -18.96 -30.30
CA LYS A 203 8.13 -18.03 -31.42
C LYS A 203 7.70 -18.67 -32.73
N PHE A 204 7.03 -17.90 -33.57
CA PHE A 204 6.68 -18.27 -34.94
C PHE A 204 6.72 -17.01 -35.83
N PRO A 205 6.94 -17.15 -37.15
CA PRO A 205 6.96 -16.00 -38.05
C PRO A 205 5.66 -15.19 -37.97
N VAL A 206 5.75 -13.86 -38.07
CA VAL A 206 4.55 -12.99 -38.01
C VAL A 206 3.58 -13.29 -39.14
N THR A 207 4.07 -13.67 -40.32
CA THR A 207 3.22 -14.03 -41.46
C THR A 207 2.37 -15.28 -41.18
N THR A 208 2.91 -16.27 -40.43
CA THR A 208 2.14 -17.43 -39.98
C THR A 208 0.98 -17.02 -39.07
N LEU A 209 1.17 -16.00 -38.22
CA LEU A 209 0.10 -15.44 -37.39
C LEU A 209 -0.97 -14.74 -38.24
N LEU A 210 -0.57 -13.95 -39.23
CA LEU A 210 -1.50 -13.26 -40.12
C LEU A 210 -2.37 -14.26 -40.90
N ARG A 211 -1.80 -15.37 -41.37
CA ARG A 211 -2.58 -16.48 -41.96
C ARG A 211 -3.62 -17.03 -41.01
N ALA A 212 -3.21 -17.37 -39.80
CA ALA A 212 -4.11 -17.92 -38.78
C ALA A 212 -5.24 -16.97 -38.35
N ILE A 213 -5.14 -15.68 -38.67
CA ILE A 213 -6.14 -14.65 -38.37
C ILE A 213 -7.06 -14.38 -39.59
N GLY A 214 -6.81 -15.01 -40.74
CA GLY A 214 -7.69 -14.98 -41.93
C GLY A 214 -7.08 -14.33 -43.17
N PHE A 215 -5.77 -14.05 -43.20
CA PHE A 215 -5.06 -13.62 -44.41
C PHE A 215 -4.39 -14.83 -45.08
N ASP A 216 -5.20 -15.63 -45.78
CA ASP A 216 -4.84 -16.97 -46.23
C ASP A 216 -3.67 -16.99 -47.24
N THR A 217 -3.74 -16.16 -48.29
CA THR A 217 -2.78 -16.17 -49.40
C THR A 217 -1.60 -15.22 -49.18
N ASP A 218 -0.45 -15.54 -49.81
CA ASP A 218 0.73 -14.65 -49.85
C ASP A 218 0.35 -13.25 -50.36
N GLN A 219 -0.55 -13.19 -51.34
CA GLN A 219 -1.10 -11.96 -51.89
C GLN A 219 -1.76 -11.10 -50.82
N ALA A 220 -2.69 -11.68 -50.06
CA ALA A 220 -3.43 -10.95 -49.03
C ALA A 220 -2.50 -10.35 -47.98
N ILE A 221 -1.40 -11.02 -47.65
CA ILE A 221 -0.39 -10.50 -46.70
C ILE A 221 0.43 -9.37 -47.32
N LEU A 222 0.83 -9.47 -48.60
CA LEU A 222 1.62 -8.45 -49.28
C LEU A 222 0.81 -7.18 -49.58
N ASP A 223 -0.47 -7.33 -49.89
CA ASP A 223 -1.39 -6.21 -50.14
C ASP A 223 -1.61 -5.36 -48.89
N LEU A 224 -1.57 -5.95 -47.69
CA LEU A 224 -1.65 -5.21 -46.42
C LEU A 224 -0.56 -4.14 -46.30
N PHE A 225 0.59 -4.35 -46.93
CA PHE A 225 1.76 -3.47 -46.87
C PHE A 225 2.02 -2.73 -48.20
N ASP A 226 1.16 -2.86 -49.21
CA ASP A 226 1.31 -2.26 -50.55
C ASP A 226 2.63 -2.65 -51.27
N LEU A 227 2.99 -3.95 -51.18
CA LEU A 227 4.28 -4.48 -51.66
C LEU A 227 4.20 -5.27 -52.96
N ALA A 228 2.99 -5.53 -53.47
CA ALA A 228 2.74 -6.38 -54.62
C ALA A 228 2.29 -5.58 -55.84
N ASP A 229 2.88 -5.86 -57.01
CA ASP A 229 2.32 -5.50 -58.32
C ASP A 229 1.68 -6.73 -58.95
N GLU A 230 0.42 -6.60 -59.36
CA GLU A 230 -0.31 -7.65 -60.10
C GLU A 230 -0.02 -7.56 -61.60
N ILE A 231 0.44 -8.67 -62.18
CA ILE A 231 0.59 -8.81 -63.63
C ILE A 231 -0.28 -9.98 -64.13
N PRO A 232 -1.11 -9.78 -65.18
CA PRO A 232 -1.88 -10.86 -65.77
C PRO A 232 -0.98 -11.91 -66.42
N ASN A 233 -1.39 -13.17 -66.42
CA ASN A 233 -0.65 -14.27 -67.06
C ASN A 233 -0.77 -14.23 -68.61
N THR A 234 -0.22 -13.18 -69.23
CA THR A 234 -0.12 -13.02 -70.68
C THR A 234 1.34 -12.92 -71.11
N THR A 235 1.66 -13.43 -72.30
CA THR A 235 3.02 -13.46 -72.84
C THR A 235 3.66 -12.06 -72.88
N GLU A 236 2.88 -11.04 -73.29
CA GLU A 236 3.36 -9.64 -73.36
C GLU A 236 3.68 -9.03 -71.99
N ALA A 237 2.87 -9.35 -70.96
CA ALA A 237 3.03 -8.75 -69.63
C ALA A 237 4.16 -9.42 -68.82
N LEU A 238 4.40 -10.72 -69.04
CA LEU A 238 5.50 -11.48 -68.42
C LEU A 238 6.86 -11.17 -69.07
N GLU A 239 6.91 -10.98 -70.40
CA GLU A 239 8.14 -10.55 -71.09
C GLU A 239 8.58 -9.14 -70.66
N GLY A 240 7.64 -8.24 -70.39
CA GLY A 240 7.91 -6.90 -69.85
C GLY A 240 8.38 -6.89 -68.38
N ALA A 241 8.28 -8.02 -67.68
CA ALA A 241 8.63 -8.16 -66.27
C ALA A 241 9.91 -9.00 -66.03
N VAL A 242 10.63 -9.36 -67.09
CA VAL A 242 11.90 -10.12 -67.03
C VAL A 242 12.94 -9.34 -66.22
N GLY A 243 13.56 -10.01 -65.23
CA GLY A 243 14.50 -9.40 -64.29
C GLY A 243 13.89 -8.96 -62.96
N ARG A 244 12.55 -8.95 -62.84
CA ARG A 244 11.86 -8.73 -61.56
C ARG A 244 11.80 -10.01 -60.72
N LYS A 245 11.68 -9.83 -59.41
CA LYS A 245 11.60 -10.92 -58.42
C LYS A 245 10.15 -11.27 -58.08
N LEU A 246 9.89 -12.56 -57.92
CA LEU A 246 8.60 -13.05 -57.42
C LEU A 246 8.40 -12.68 -55.94
N ALA A 247 7.23 -12.11 -55.63
CA ALA A 247 6.86 -11.75 -54.26
C ALA A 247 6.11 -12.89 -53.54
N ALA A 248 5.33 -13.69 -54.27
CA ALA A 248 4.55 -14.82 -53.76
C ALA A 248 4.95 -16.13 -54.45
N ARG A 249 4.64 -17.28 -53.82
CA ARG A 249 4.76 -18.59 -54.48
C ARG A 249 3.78 -18.70 -55.65
N VAL A 250 4.22 -19.33 -56.73
CA VAL A 250 3.31 -19.73 -57.82
C VAL A 250 2.84 -21.15 -57.51
N LEU A 251 1.58 -21.27 -57.09
CA LEU A 251 0.97 -22.53 -56.67
C LEU A 251 0.03 -23.04 -57.76
N ARG A 252 0.07 -24.34 -58.02
CA ARG A 252 -0.98 -25.06 -58.72
C ARG A 252 -1.88 -25.74 -57.69
N SER A 253 -3.10 -25.24 -57.55
CA SER A 253 -4.10 -25.82 -56.65
C SER A 253 -5.13 -26.65 -57.44
N TRP A 254 -5.37 -27.89 -57.03
CA TRP A 254 -6.51 -28.69 -57.52
C TRP A 254 -7.21 -29.39 -56.37
N SER A 255 -8.52 -29.61 -56.50
CA SER A 255 -9.36 -30.33 -55.55
C SER A 255 -9.36 -31.82 -55.87
N GLU A 256 -9.06 -32.66 -54.87
CA GLU A 256 -9.12 -34.10 -54.96
C GLU A 256 -10.16 -34.62 -53.96
N ASP A 257 -11.17 -35.35 -54.45
CA ASP A 257 -12.21 -35.93 -53.61
C ASP A 257 -11.66 -37.12 -52.86
N PHE A 258 -11.56 -36.99 -51.53
CA PHE A 258 -11.10 -38.06 -50.66
C PHE A 258 -12.28 -38.70 -49.94
N VAL A 259 -12.32 -40.02 -49.90
CA VAL A 259 -13.31 -40.76 -49.11
C VAL A 259 -12.65 -41.16 -47.80
N ASP A 260 -13.12 -40.61 -46.69
CA ASP A 260 -12.65 -40.98 -45.36
C ASP A 260 -13.04 -42.44 -45.03
N GLU A 261 -12.05 -43.29 -44.75
CA GLU A 261 -12.24 -44.73 -44.51
C GLU A 261 -13.06 -45.02 -43.24
N ASP A 262 -13.08 -44.09 -42.27
CA ASP A 262 -13.80 -44.26 -41.00
C ASP A 262 -15.23 -43.69 -41.03
N THR A 263 -15.48 -42.64 -41.82
CA THR A 263 -16.80 -41.94 -41.86
C THR A 263 -17.59 -42.17 -43.15
N GLY A 264 -16.93 -42.57 -44.25
CA GLY A 264 -17.55 -42.77 -45.56
C GLY A 264 -18.00 -41.47 -46.25
N GLU A 265 -17.63 -40.30 -45.71
CA GLU A 265 -17.95 -38.99 -46.28
C GLU A 265 -16.92 -38.60 -47.35
N LEU A 266 -17.41 -37.95 -48.42
CA LEU A 266 -16.59 -37.33 -49.46
C LEU A 266 -16.11 -35.97 -48.95
N VAL A 267 -14.81 -35.88 -48.66
CA VAL A 267 -14.14 -34.64 -48.23
C VAL A 267 -13.31 -34.13 -49.40
N GLU A 268 -13.64 -32.94 -49.91
CA GLU A 268 -12.83 -32.25 -50.91
C GLU A 268 -11.52 -31.74 -50.27
N LEU A 269 -10.38 -32.32 -50.64
CA LEU A 269 -9.06 -31.87 -50.19
C LEU A 269 -8.39 -31.04 -51.30
N GLN A 270 -8.13 -29.77 -51.03
CA GLN A 270 -7.30 -28.94 -51.90
C GLN A 270 -5.82 -29.29 -51.72
N ARG A 271 -5.17 -29.70 -52.81
CA ARG A 271 -3.71 -29.94 -52.86
C ARG A 271 -3.04 -28.83 -53.66
N ASN A 272 -1.93 -28.34 -53.13
CA ASN A 272 -1.14 -27.27 -53.72
C ASN A 272 0.26 -27.79 -54.08
N GLU A 273 0.65 -27.67 -55.34
CA GLU A 273 2.00 -27.92 -55.83
C GLU A 273 2.73 -26.60 -56.05
N ILE A 274 3.97 -26.48 -55.54
CA ILE A 274 4.79 -25.27 -55.69
C ILE A 274 5.54 -25.37 -57.02
N ILE A 275 5.22 -24.48 -57.98
CA ILE A 275 5.91 -24.41 -59.28
C ILE A 275 7.17 -23.54 -59.15
N LEU A 276 7.04 -22.35 -58.57
CA LEU A 276 8.16 -21.45 -58.31
C LEU A 276 8.15 -20.95 -56.87
N GLU A 277 9.34 -20.95 -56.26
CA GLU A 277 9.58 -20.42 -54.91
C GLU A 277 9.68 -18.89 -54.91
N ARG A 278 9.47 -18.33 -53.71
CA ARG A 278 9.57 -16.88 -53.44
C ARG A 278 10.99 -16.37 -53.74
N ASP A 279 11.12 -15.09 -54.13
CA ASP A 279 12.40 -14.42 -54.43
C ASP A 279 13.17 -14.96 -55.66
N THR A 280 12.55 -15.85 -56.45
CA THR A 280 13.11 -16.29 -57.73
C THR A 280 13.03 -15.16 -58.76
N ILE A 281 14.14 -14.90 -59.46
CA ILE A 281 14.19 -13.92 -60.55
C ILE A 281 13.51 -14.52 -61.78
N LEU A 282 12.61 -13.77 -62.42
CA LEU A 282 11.96 -14.21 -63.66
C LEU A 282 12.98 -14.28 -64.81
N THR A 283 13.25 -15.50 -65.27
CA THR A 283 14.01 -15.81 -66.49
C THR A 283 13.07 -16.31 -67.58
N GLU A 284 13.53 -16.32 -68.84
CA GLU A 284 12.74 -16.82 -69.98
C GLU A 284 12.31 -18.29 -69.84
N ASP A 285 13.05 -19.10 -69.08
CA ASP A 285 12.69 -20.50 -68.80
C ASP A 285 11.59 -20.61 -67.74
N ASN A 286 11.62 -19.78 -66.69
CA ASN A 286 10.58 -19.72 -65.66
C ASN A 286 9.22 -19.29 -66.24
N ILE A 287 9.22 -18.41 -67.25
CA ILE A 287 8.00 -17.95 -67.93
C ILE A 287 7.30 -19.11 -68.66
N LYS A 288 8.07 -20.04 -69.25
CA LYS A 288 7.50 -21.22 -69.92
C LYS A 288 6.84 -22.19 -68.93
N GLU A 289 7.39 -22.34 -67.73
CA GLU A 289 6.81 -23.16 -66.67
C GLU A 289 5.50 -22.55 -66.14
N ILE A 290 5.43 -21.23 -65.96
CA ILE A 290 4.22 -20.52 -65.53
C ILE A 290 3.11 -20.62 -66.60
N LEU A 291 3.44 -20.41 -67.88
CA LEU A 291 2.48 -20.49 -68.99
C LEU A 291 2.03 -21.94 -69.26
N GLY A 292 2.82 -22.94 -68.85
CA GLY A 292 2.53 -24.36 -69.03
C GLY A 292 1.67 -24.99 -67.93
N ALA A 293 1.38 -24.27 -66.85
CA ALA A 293 0.59 -24.75 -65.73
C ALA A 293 -0.86 -24.22 -65.79
N ASP A 294 -1.83 -25.15 -65.85
CA ASP A 294 -3.26 -24.83 -65.82
C ASP A 294 -3.68 -24.28 -64.43
N GLY A 295 -4.43 -23.17 -64.42
CA GLY A 295 -5.04 -22.60 -63.21
C GLY A 295 -4.35 -21.34 -62.63
N ILE A 296 -3.41 -20.73 -63.37
CA ILE A 296 -2.71 -19.49 -62.94
C ILE A 296 -3.20 -18.30 -63.77
N ASP A 297 -3.99 -17.42 -63.16
CA ASP A 297 -4.53 -16.24 -63.85
C ASP A 297 -3.63 -14.99 -63.74
N LYS A 298 -2.85 -14.90 -62.65
CA LYS A 298 -2.04 -13.72 -62.30
C LYS A 298 -0.72 -14.13 -61.64
N VAL A 299 0.32 -13.32 -61.84
CA VAL A 299 1.63 -13.44 -61.19
C VAL A 299 1.91 -12.19 -60.37
N ILE A 300 2.46 -12.37 -59.17
CA ILE A 300 2.67 -11.30 -58.19
C ILE A 300 4.17 -11.01 -58.07
N LEU A 301 4.56 -9.76 -58.35
CA LEU A 301 5.95 -9.31 -58.33
C LEU A 301 6.23 -8.29 -57.24
N GLN A 302 7.49 -8.22 -56.82
CA GLN A 302 7.96 -7.22 -55.86
C GLN A 302 7.94 -5.83 -56.51
N LYS A 303 7.37 -4.85 -55.81
CA LYS A 303 7.32 -3.44 -56.25
C LYS A 303 8.73 -2.82 -56.21
N GLU A 304 9.16 -2.17 -57.31
CA GLU A 304 10.55 -1.68 -57.47
C GLU A 304 10.84 -0.31 -56.82
N ASN A 305 9.81 0.48 -56.48
CA ASN A 305 9.92 1.82 -55.91
C ASN A 305 9.07 1.96 -54.64
N VAL A 306 9.50 1.30 -53.56
CA VAL A 306 8.92 1.54 -52.23
C VAL A 306 9.84 2.49 -51.48
N GLY A 307 9.32 3.62 -50.99
CA GLY A 307 10.11 4.63 -50.26
C GLY A 307 10.64 4.17 -48.89
N MET A 308 10.24 2.97 -48.44
CA MET A 308 10.54 2.38 -47.15
C MET A 308 11.11 0.96 -47.32
N ASP A 309 12.03 0.54 -46.44
CA ASP A 309 12.62 -0.80 -46.50
C ASP A 309 11.69 -1.85 -45.86
N TYR A 310 10.89 -2.49 -46.71
CA TYR A 310 10.02 -3.61 -46.34
C TYR A 310 10.67 -4.99 -46.57
N SER A 311 11.99 -5.07 -46.78
CA SER A 311 12.73 -6.33 -46.94
C SER A 311 12.44 -7.34 -45.82
N ILE A 312 12.16 -6.85 -44.61
CA ILE A 312 11.78 -7.68 -43.45
C ILE A 312 10.53 -8.53 -43.68
N ILE A 313 9.51 -8.01 -44.36
CA ILE A 313 8.28 -8.76 -44.62
C ILE A 313 8.56 -9.89 -45.61
N TYR A 314 9.35 -9.62 -46.67
CA TYR A 314 9.78 -10.64 -47.62
C TYR A 314 10.63 -11.74 -46.97
N ASN A 315 11.61 -11.36 -46.14
CA ASN A 315 12.46 -12.29 -45.39
C ASN A 315 11.65 -13.14 -44.40
N THR A 316 10.63 -12.54 -43.78
CA THR A 316 9.73 -13.24 -42.86
C THR A 316 8.84 -14.23 -43.59
N LEU A 317 8.27 -13.82 -44.73
CA LEU A 317 7.49 -14.71 -45.60
C LEU A 317 8.36 -15.88 -46.06
N GLN A 318 9.63 -15.68 -46.40
CA GLN A 318 10.53 -16.77 -46.81
C GLN A 318 10.76 -17.81 -45.69
N LYS A 319 10.71 -17.40 -44.41
CA LYS A 319 10.85 -18.31 -43.25
C LYS A 319 9.52 -18.92 -42.79
N ASP A 320 8.40 -18.55 -43.38
CA ASP A 320 7.07 -19.06 -43.06
C ASP A 320 6.89 -20.51 -43.53
N PRO A 321 6.68 -21.48 -42.62
CA PRO A 321 6.49 -22.87 -42.99
C PRO A 321 5.07 -23.18 -43.52
N ALA A 322 4.09 -22.30 -43.26
CA ALA A 322 2.69 -22.53 -43.63
C ALA A 322 2.35 -21.88 -44.98
N SER A 323 1.49 -22.53 -45.75
CA SER A 323 0.98 -22.04 -47.04
C SER A 323 -0.50 -21.71 -47.03
N SER A 324 -1.26 -22.23 -46.05
CA SER A 324 -2.68 -21.95 -45.85
C SER A 324 -3.00 -21.59 -44.40
N GLU A 325 -4.19 -21.03 -44.16
CA GLU A 325 -4.72 -20.77 -42.82
C GLU A 325 -4.75 -22.04 -41.95
N LEU A 326 -5.20 -23.17 -42.51
CA LEU A 326 -5.29 -24.44 -41.79
C LEU A 326 -3.93 -24.92 -41.29
N GLU A 327 -2.91 -24.92 -42.15
CA GLU A 327 -1.55 -25.28 -41.78
C GLU A 327 -0.97 -24.34 -40.73
N ALA A 328 -1.26 -23.04 -40.84
CA ALA A 328 -0.81 -22.03 -39.89
C ALA A 328 -1.42 -22.25 -38.49
N VAL A 329 -2.72 -22.51 -38.41
CA VAL A 329 -3.43 -22.80 -37.15
C VAL A 329 -2.88 -24.07 -36.49
N GLN A 330 -2.67 -25.14 -37.27
CA GLN A 330 -2.07 -26.38 -36.77
C GLN A 330 -0.62 -26.17 -36.28
N TYR A 331 0.18 -25.40 -37.03
CA TYR A 331 1.56 -25.09 -36.66
C TYR A 331 1.63 -24.31 -35.34
N ILE A 332 0.80 -23.28 -35.19
CA ILE A 332 0.71 -22.50 -33.94
C ILE A 332 0.25 -23.38 -32.79
N TYR A 333 -0.76 -24.25 -33.00
CA TYR A 333 -1.22 -25.20 -31.99
C TYR A 333 -0.09 -26.12 -31.52
N ARG A 334 0.65 -26.72 -32.47
CA ARG A 334 1.80 -27.60 -32.18
C ARG A 334 2.88 -26.86 -31.41
N GLN A 335 3.17 -25.61 -31.77
CA GLN A 335 4.12 -24.79 -31.01
C GLN A 335 3.66 -24.53 -29.59
N LEU A 336 2.38 -24.23 -29.37
CA LEU A 336 1.82 -23.93 -28.06
C LEU A 336 1.70 -25.16 -27.14
N ARG A 337 1.19 -26.28 -27.66
CA ARG A 337 0.87 -27.49 -26.87
C ARG A 337 1.92 -28.59 -26.94
N GLY A 338 2.80 -28.58 -27.95
CA GLY A 338 3.79 -29.64 -28.17
C GLY A 338 3.19 -30.95 -28.71
N SER A 339 1.91 -30.96 -29.08
CA SER A 339 1.19 -32.08 -29.68
C SER A 339 0.39 -31.61 -30.89
N ASP A 340 0.00 -32.54 -31.75
CA ASP A 340 -0.92 -32.25 -32.85
C ASP A 340 -2.34 -31.96 -32.32
N PRO A 341 -3.11 -31.11 -33.03
CA PRO A 341 -4.49 -30.84 -32.67
C PRO A 341 -5.39 -32.06 -32.94
N PRO A 342 -6.38 -32.32 -32.07
CA PRO A 342 -7.35 -33.40 -32.31
C PRO A 342 -8.30 -33.08 -33.48
N ASP A 343 -8.66 -31.81 -33.66
CA ASP A 343 -9.57 -31.31 -34.68
C ASP A 343 -9.30 -29.82 -34.97
N GLU A 344 -9.76 -29.33 -36.13
CA GLU A 344 -9.55 -27.93 -36.55
C GLU A 344 -10.22 -26.93 -35.62
N GLU A 345 -11.45 -27.23 -35.17
CA GLU A 345 -12.25 -26.33 -34.33
C GLU A 345 -11.56 -26.08 -32.99
N THR A 346 -10.99 -27.12 -32.38
CA THR A 346 -10.18 -27.02 -31.17
C THR A 346 -8.94 -26.18 -31.40
N ALA A 347 -8.28 -26.33 -32.55
CA ALA A 347 -7.08 -25.57 -32.88
C ALA A 347 -7.36 -24.08 -33.06
N ARG A 348 -8.37 -23.72 -33.87
CA ARG A 348 -8.84 -22.33 -34.08
C ARG A 348 -9.38 -21.75 -32.77
N GLY A 349 -10.16 -22.54 -32.04
CA GLY A 349 -10.73 -22.15 -30.76
C GLY A 349 -9.69 -21.83 -29.68
N ILE A 350 -8.46 -22.36 -29.74
CA ILE A 350 -7.37 -21.93 -28.85
C ILE A 350 -6.89 -20.52 -29.19
N ILE A 351 -6.68 -20.21 -30.46
CA ILE A 351 -6.21 -18.89 -30.90
C ILE A 351 -7.26 -17.82 -30.56
N ASP A 352 -8.54 -18.12 -30.82
CA ASP A 352 -9.65 -17.25 -30.43
C ASP A 352 -9.71 -17.02 -28.93
N LYS A 353 -9.55 -18.09 -28.13
CA LYS A 353 -9.51 -17.98 -26.67
C LYS A 353 -8.28 -17.23 -26.15
N LEU A 354 -7.20 -17.12 -26.92
CA LEU A 354 -5.98 -16.44 -26.48
C LEU A 354 -6.07 -14.93 -26.63
N PHE A 355 -6.64 -14.42 -27.73
CA PHE A 355 -6.59 -12.98 -28.06
C PHE A 355 -7.96 -12.32 -28.28
N PHE A 356 -8.93 -13.08 -28.78
CA PHE A 356 -10.21 -12.56 -29.27
C PHE A 356 -11.39 -12.82 -28.31
N SER A 357 -11.20 -13.66 -27.28
CA SER A 357 -12.22 -13.95 -26.26
C SER A 357 -12.13 -13.02 -25.06
N ASP A 358 -13.21 -12.26 -24.86
CA ASP A 358 -13.50 -11.41 -23.69
C ASP A 358 -13.30 -12.09 -22.31
N LYS A 359 -13.60 -13.40 -22.20
CA LYS A 359 -13.49 -14.15 -20.95
C LYS A 359 -12.03 -14.37 -20.52
N ARG A 360 -11.12 -14.52 -21.49
CA ARG A 360 -9.72 -14.92 -21.28
C ARG A 360 -8.75 -13.76 -21.48
N TYR A 361 -9.05 -12.87 -22.41
CA TYR A 361 -8.23 -11.74 -22.80
C TYR A 361 -8.97 -10.42 -22.61
N ASN A 362 -8.30 -9.44 -22.02
CA ASN A 362 -8.87 -8.12 -21.76
C ASN A 362 -7.72 -7.09 -21.68
N LEU A 363 -7.77 -6.06 -22.51
CA LEU A 363 -6.86 -4.91 -22.54
C LEU A 363 -7.19 -3.89 -21.45
N GLY A 364 -8.42 -3.90 -20.95
CA GLY A 364 -9.00 -2.86 -20.13
C GLY A 364 -9.23 -1.56 -20.91
N GLU A 365 -10.01 -0.65 -20.33
CA GLU A 365 -10.27 0.67 -20.92
C GLU A 365 -8.95 1.42 -21.17
N VAL A 366 -7.99 1.30 -20.24
CA VAL A 366 -6.66 1.91 -20.36
C VAL A 366 -5.87 1.35 -21.54
N GLY A 367 -5.85 0.01 -21.71
CA GLY A 367 -5.09 -0.61 -22.79
C GLY A 367 -5.66 -0.25 -24.17
N ARG A 368 -6.98 -0.26 -24.29
CA ARG A 368 -7.68 0.15 -25.52
C ARG A 368 -7.41 1.63 -25.84
N TYR A 369 -7.57 2.52 -24.85
CA TYR A 369 -7.27 3.95 -25.00
C TYR A 369 -5.82 4.18 -25.49
N LYS A 370 -4.84 3.50 -24.89
CA LYS A 370 -3.43 3.65 -25.29
C LYS A 370 -3.14 3.14 -26.69
N ILE A 371 -3.68 1.98 -27.07
CA ILE A 371 -3.49 1.42 -28.41
C ILE A 371 -4.09 2.37 -29.45
N ASN A 372 -5.33 2.80 -29.24
CA ASN A 372 -6.01 3.70 -30.17
C ASN A 372 -5.24 5.02 -30.34
N ARG A 373 -4.76 5.61 -29.24
CA ARG A 373 -4.03 6.88 -29.30
C ARG A 373 -2.62 6.74 -29.90
N LYS A 374 -1.92 5.64 -29.64
CA LYS A 374 -0.57 5.40 -30.17
C LYS A 374 -0.57 5.02 -31.66
N LEU A 375 -1.58 4.27 -32.11
CA LEU A 375 -1.69 3.80 -33.50
C LEU A 375 -2.65 4.65 -34.35
N GLU A 376 -3.27 5.67 -33.77
CA GLU A 376 -4.29 6.53 -34.42
C GLU A 376 -5.50 5.72 -34.95
N ASN A 377 -5.94 4.71 -34.20
CA ASN A 377 -7.11 3.89 -34.54
C ASN A 377 -8.41 4.46 -33.91
N ASP A 378 -9.51 4.47 -34.67
CA ASP A 378 -10.84 4.96 -34.24
C ASP A 378 -11.73 3.87 -33.57
N THR A 379 -11.14 2.76 -33.12
CA THR A 379 -11.89 1.64 -32.51
C THR A 379 -12.62 2.07 -31.23
N SER A 380 -13.85 1.60 -31.00
CA SER A 380 -14.58 1.92 -29.76
C SER A 380 -13.81 1.51 -28.48
N ILE A 381 -13.94 2.32 -27.42
CA ILE A 381 -13.37 2.06 -26.09
C ILE A 381 -13.98 0.79 -25.45
N ASP A 382 -15.20 0.43 -25.83
CA ASP A 382 -15.91 -0.76 -25.31
C ASP A 382 -15.30 -2.08 -25.81
N THR A 383 -14.54 -2.05 -26.91
CA THR A 383 -13.91 -3.25 -27.47
C THR A 383 -12.63 -3.59 -26.69
N LEU A 384 -12.75 -4.42 -25.65
CA LEU A 384 -11.63 -4.70 -24.73
C LEU A 384 -10.68 -5.83 -25.18
N VAL A 385 -10.96 -6.52 -26.29
CA VAL A 385 -10.09 -7.58 -26.86
C VAL A 385 -9.24 -7.02 -27.98
N LEU A 386 -8.14 -7.67 -28.37
CA LEU A 386 -7.39 -7.25 -29.55
C LEU A 386 -8.20 -7.46 -30.83
N THR A 387 -8.13 -6.53 -31.77
CA THR A 387 -8.71 -6.71 -33.12
C THR A 387 -7.63 -7.13 -34.11
N LYS A 388 -8.07 -7.64 -35.27
CA LYS A 388 -7.16 -7.96 -36.38
C LYS A 388 -6.44 -6.71 -36.88
N GLU A 389 -7.17 -5.59 -36.95
CA GLU A 389 -6.64 -4.27 -37.33
C GLU A 389 -5.55 -3.79 -36.36
N ASP A 390 -5.74 -3.96 -35.05
CA ASP A 390 -4.72 -3.60 -34.06
C ASP A 390 -3.39 -4.30 -34.35
N ILE A 391 -3.42 -5.61 -34.63
CA ILE A 391 -2.21 -6.40 -34.91
C ILE A 391 -1.51 -5.89 -36.15
N ILE A 392 -2.26 -5.59 -37.22
CA ILE A 392 -1.70 -5.06 -38.47
C ILE A 392 -1.08 -3.69 -38.25
N SER A 393 -1.77 -2.78 -37.55
CA SER A 393 -1.25 -1.44 -37.25
C SER A 393 0.02 -1.50 -36.39
N ILE A 394 0.12 -2.44 -35.44
CA ILE A 394 1.34 -2.66 -34.65
C ILE A 394 2.51 -3.10 -35.53
N VAL A 395 2.29 -4.04 -36.44
CA VAL A 395 3.33 -4.52 -37.36
C VAL A 395 3.77 -3.40 -38.31
N LYS A 396 2.83 -2.60 -38.84
CA LYS A 396 3.14 -1.43 -39.67
C LYS A 396 3.99 -0.40 -38.90
N TYR A 397 3.61 -0.10 -37.67
CA TYR A 397 4.35 0.83 -36.82
C TYR A 397 5.77 0.31 -36.51
N LEU A 398 5.93 -0.99 -36.26
CA LEU A 398 7.24 -1.60 -36.05
C LEU A 398 8.16 -1.47 -37.28
N VAL A 399 7.60 -1.55 -38.50
CA VAL A 399 8.37 -1.32 -39.73
C VAL A 399 8.76 0.16 -39.89
N LYS A 400 7.85 1.10 -39.59
CA LYS A 400 8.17 2.54 -39.56
C LYS A 400 9.30 2.87 -38.57
N LEU A 401 9.25 2.27 -37.38
CA LEU A 401 10.28 2.41 -36.35
C LEU A 401 11.66 1.92 -36.83
N MET A 402 11.69 0.80 -37.56
CA MET A 402 12.93 0.26 -38.14
C MET A 402 13.53 1.20 -39.19
N ASN A 403 12.68 1.94 -39.91
CA ASN A 403 13.07 2.97 -40.87
C ASN A 403 13.38 4.34 -40.25
N GLN A 404 13.36 4.45 -38.90
CA GLN A 404 13.65 5.68 -38.14
C GLN A 404 12.67 6.84 -38.41
N GLU A 405 11.45 6.55 -38.86
CA GLU A 405 10.40 7.56 -39.02
C GLU A 405 9.67 7.87 -37.71
N GLU A 406 9.77 6.98 -36.72
CA GLU A 406 9.07 7.03 -35.44
C GLU A 406 10.04 6.88 -34.27
N ASP A 407 9.68 7.43 -33.11
CA ASP A 407 10.47 7.38 -31.89
C ASP A 407 10.19 6.12 -31.04
N ILE A 408 11.17 5.73 -30.25
CA ILE A 408 11.09 4.61 -29.30
C ILE A 408 10.32 5.05 -28.05
N ASP A 409 9.51 4.16 -27.48
CA ASP A 409 8.81 4.46 -26.23
C ASP A 409 9.77 4.37 -25.02
N ASP A 410 9.75 5.41 -24.19
CA ASP A 410 10.39 5.36 -22.87
C ASP A 410 9.49 4.60 -21.89
N ILE A 411 9.90 3.38 -21.54
CA ILE A 411 9.16 2.48 -20.65
C ILE A 411 9.02 3.05 -19.22
N ASP A 412 9.91 3.95 -18.84
CA ASP A 412 9.99 4.51 -17.49
C ASP A 412 9.19 5.81 -17.33
N HIS A 413 8.76 6.39 -18.46
CA HIS A 413 7.81 7.49 -18.48
C HIS A 413 6.53 7.18 -17.67
N LEU A 414 6.02 8.15 -16.91
CA LEU A 414 4.81 7.96 -16.10
C LEU A 414 3.51 7.84 -16.91
N SER A 415 3.52 8.13 -18.22
CA SER A 415 2.41 7.75 -19.12
C SER A 415 2.37 6.24 -19.42
N ASN A 416 3.50 5.57 -19.23
CA ASN A 416 3.70 4.15 -19.46
C ASN A 416 3.60 3.32 -18.16
N ARG A 417 3.42 4.01 -17.03
CA ARG A 417 3.28 3.41 -15.70
C ARG A 417 2.02 3.94 -15.01
N ARG A 418 1.23 3.04 -14.45
CA ARG A 418 0.00 3.38 -13.74
C ARG A 418 0.04 2.88 -12.30
N VAL A 419 -0.69 3.56 -11.44
CA VAL A 419 -0.85 3.23 -10.03
C VAL A 419 -2.11 2.39 -9.84
N ARG A 420 -1.93 1.19 -9.30
CA ARG A 420 -3.03 0.37 -8.77
C ARG A 420 -3.31 0.81 -7.34
N THR A 421 -4.45 1.47 -7.18
CA THR A 421 -5.01 1.86 -5.89
C THR A 421 -5.54 0.65 -5.12
N VAL A 422 -5.94 0.84 -3.86
CA VAL A 422 -6.42 -0.25 -3.01
C VAL A 422 -7.69 -0.88 -3.57
N GLY A 423 -8.62 -0.07 -4.08
CA GLY A 423 -9.85 -0.52 -4.71
C GLY A 423 -9.59 -1.44 -5.92
N GLU A 424 -8.66 -1.08 -6.79
CA GLU A 424 -8.27 -1.93 -7.94
C GLU A 424 -7.57 -3.22 -7.53
N GLN A 425 -6.73 -3.17 -6.50
CA GLN A 425 -6.09 -4.38 -5.98
C GLN A 425 -7.14 -5.34 -5.41
N LEU A 426 -8.10 -4.82 -4.65
CA LEU A 426 -9.24 -5.59 -4.15
C LEU A 426 -10.08 -6.13 -5.31
N TYR A 427 -10.41 -5.31 -6.32
CA TYR A 427 -11.11 -5.72 -7.53
C TYR A 427 -10.50 -6.97 -8.15
N ALA A 428 -9.18 -6.97 -8.36
CA ALA A 428 -8.47 -8.12 -8.92
C ALA A 428 -8.59 -9.38 -8.03
N GLN A 429 -8.48 -9.24 -6.70
CA GLN A 429 -8.59 -10.37 -5.78
C GLN A 429 -10.02 -10.91 -5.68
N PHE A 430 -11.03 -10.02 -5.65
CA PHE A 430 -12.44 -10.39 -5.69
C PHE A 430 -12.77 -11.11 -7.01
N GLY A 431 -12.25 -10.64 -8.14
CA GLY A 431 -12.43 -11.29 -9.43
C GLY A 431 -11.89 -12.72 -9.44
N VAL A 432 -10.70 -12.97 -8.89
CA VAL A 432 -10.15 -14.33 -8.75
C VAL A 432 -11.00 -15.19 -7.81
N GLY A 433 -11.43 -14.63 -6.68
CA GLY A 433 -12.26 -15.32 -5.70
C GLY A 433 -13.63 -15.73 -6.25
N LEU A 434 -14.30 -14.81 -6.93
CA LEU A 434 -15.61 -15.03 -7.55
C LEU A 434 -15.51 -15.96 -8.76
N ALA A 435 -14.47 -15.88 -9.58
CA ALA A 435 -14.26 -16.82 -10.68
C ALA A 435 -14.08 -18.27 -10.18
N ARG A 436 -13.41 -18.46 -9.04
CA ARG A 436 -13.30 -19.77 -8.38
C ARG A 436 -14.64 -20.24 -7.84
N MET A 437 -15.39 -19.34 -7.21
CA MET A 437 -16.73 -19.64 -6.69
C MET A 437 -17.70 -19.99 -7.83
N ALA A 438 -17.70 -19.25 -8.93
CA ALA A 438 -18.55 -19.47 -10.08
C ALA A 438 -18.33 -20.86 -10.71
N ARG A 439 -17.07 -21.32 -10.75
CA ARG A 439 -16.75 -22.69 -11.17
C ARG A 439 -17.38 -23.73 -10.24
N THR A 440 -17.23 -23.57 -8.92
CA THR A 440 -17.82 -24.48 -7.94
C THR A 440 -19.34 -24.46 -7.97
N ILE A 441 -19.96 -23.30 -8.19
CA ILE A 441 -21.42 -23.18 -8.36
C ILE A 441 -21.86 -23.97 -9.60
N ARG A 442 -21.21 -23.77 -10.75
CA ARG A 442 -21.53 -24.49 -11.98
C ARG A 442 -21.39 -26.01 -11.81
N GLU A 443 -20.30 -26.46 -11.19
CA GLU A 443 -20.10 -27.89 -10.91
C GLU A 443 -21.20 -28.46 -9.99
N ARG A 444 -21.63 -27.69 -8.97
CA ARG A 444 -22.71 -28.11 -8.06
C ARG A 444 -24.08 -28.12 -8.70
N MET A 445 -24.36 -27.21 -9.64
CA MET A 445 -25.60 -27.20 -10.42
C MET A 445 -25.72 -28.51 -11.21
N ASN A 446 -24.73 -28.85 -12.04
CA ASN A 446 -24.70 -30.10 -12.84
C ASN A 446 -24.86 -31.38 -12.01
N VAL A 447 -24.39 -31.41 -10.76
CA VAL A 447 -24.48 -32.60 -9.89
C VAL A 447 -25.87 -32.74 -9.28
N ARG A 448 -26.62 -31.65 -9.14
CA ARG A 448 -27.87 -31.59 -8.37
C ARG A 448 -29.12 -31.41 -9.25
N ASP A 449 -29.03 -31.71 -10.54
CA ASP A 449 -30.13 -31.53 -11.51
C ASP A 449 -31.47 -32.16 -11.07
N ASN A 450 -31.46 -33.21 -10.22
CA ASN A 450 -32.66 -33.93 -9.78
C ASN A 450 -33.24 -33.45 -8.42
N GLU A 451 -32.67 -32.45 -7.75
CA GLU A 451 -33.11 -31.98 -6.43
C GLU A 451 -33.57 -30.51 -6.46
N VAL A 452 -34.55 -30.13 -5.64
CA VAL A 452 -34.89 -28.72 -5.40
C VAL A 452 -33.86 -28.12 -4.44
N PHE A 453 -32.96 -27.28 -4.95
CA PHE A 453 -31.92 -26.61 -4.16
C PHE A 453 -32.10 -25.09 -4.16
N THR A 454 -31.59 -24.44 -3.12
CA THR A 454 -31.60 -22.97 -2.99
C THR A 454 -30.24 -22.35 -3.36
N PRO A 455 -30.16 -21.04 -3.63
CA PRO A 455 -28.89 -20.34 -3.85
C PRO A 455 -27.85 -20.55 -2.74
N ILE A 456 -28.27 -20.69 -1.48
CA ILE A 456 -27.37 -20.91 -0.34
C ILE A 456 -26.64 -22.25 -0.45
N ASP A 457 -27.31 -23.29 -0.93
CA ASP A 457 -26.74 -24.63 -1.02
C ASP A 457 -25.62 -24.73 -2.07
N LEU A 458 -25.69 -23.88 -3.10
CA LEU A 458 -24.71 -23.82 -4.17
C LEU A 458 -23.43 -23.11 -3.77
N ILE A 459 -23.49 -22.18 -2.81
CA ILE A 459 -22.39 -21.26 -2.52
C ILE A 459 -21.56 -21.72 -1.33
N ASN A 460 -20.23 -21.58 -1.45
CA ASN A 460 -19.30 -21.80 -0.36
C ASN A 460 -18.50 -20.53 -0.07
N ALA A 461 -18.86 -19.82 1.01
CA ALA A 461 -18.21 -18.59 1.46
C ALA A 461 -16.69 -18.71 1.72
N ARG A 462 -16.18 -19.93 2.01
CA ARG A 462 -14.74 -20.14 2.27
C ARG A 462 -13.88 -19.90 1.03
N THR A 463 -14.43 -20.14 -0.17
CA THR A 463 -13.72 -19.96 -1.44
C THR A 463 -13.24 -18.54 -1.63
N LEU A 464 -14.13 -17.55 -1.46
CA LEU A 464 -13.82 -16.13 -1.54
C LEU A 464 -12.97 -15.66 -0.34
N SER A 465 -13.40 -16.00 0.89
CA SER A 465 -12.72 -15.55 2.11
C SER A 465 -11.26 -15.98 2.17
N SER A 466 -10.92 -17.17 1.63
CA SER A 466 -9.53 -17.67 1.62
C SER A 466 -8.58 -16.84 0.74
N VAL A 467 -9.05 -16.37 -0.41
CA VAL A 467 -8.26 -15.54 -1.33
C VAL A 467 -8.01 -14.17 -0.72
N ILE A 468 -9.06 -13.54 -0.19
CA ILE A 468 -8.97 -12.22 0.45
C ILE A 468 -8.07 -12.28 1.70
N ASN A 469 -8.24 -13.27 2.57
CA ASN A 469 -7.40 -13.43 3.76
C ASN A 469 -5.93 -13.70 3.39
N SER A 470 -5.67 -14.45 2.31
CA SER A 470 -4.31 -14.63 1.80
C SER A 470 -3.71 -13.30 1.33
N PHE A 471 -4.47 -12.48 0.59
CA PHE A 471 -3.99 -11.17 0.14
C PHE A 471 -3.63 -10.26 1.32
N PHE A 472 -4.53 -10.09 2.29
CA PHE A 472 -4.24 -9.25 3.45
C PHE A 472 -3.17 -9.83 4.37
N GLY A 473 -3.03 -11.15 4.44
CA GLY A 473 -2.09 -11.85 5.31
C GLY A 473 -0.66 -11.93 4.78
N THR A 474 -0.49 -12.37 3.52
CA THR A 474 0.81 -12.74 2.94
C THR A 474 1.32 -11.83 1.82
N SER A 475 0.48 -10.95 1.26
CA SER A 475 0.91 -10.04 0.20
C SER A 475 1.98 -9.08 0.68
N GLN A 476 3.00 -8.84 -0.17
CA GLN A 476 4.03 -7.83 0.08
C GLN A 476 3.48 -6.39 0.12
N LEU A 477 2.31 -6.17 -0.48
CA LEU A 477 1.64 -4.86 -0.51
C LEU A 477 0.84 -4.58 0.77
N SER A 478 0.43 -5.62 1.50
CA SER A 478 -0.23 -5.51 2.80
C SER A 478 0.82 -5.49 3.91
N GLN A 479 1.22 -4.29 4.33
CA GLN A 479 2.33 -4.08 5.27
C GLN A 479 1.79 -3.67 6.63
N PHE A 480 2.52 -3.99 7.70
CA PHE A 480 2.25 -3.41 9.02
C PHE A 480 2.42 -1.90 8.93
N LEU A 481 1.48 -1.15 9.51
CA LEU A 481 1.55 0.30 9.49
C LEU A 481 2.77 0.79 10.29
N ASP A 482 3.48 1.76 9.72
CA ASP A 482 4.58 2.45 10.39
C ASP A 482 3.99 3.56 11.27
N GLN A 483 3.83 3.25 12.56
CA GLN A 483 3.19 4.11 13.58
C GLN A 483 4.20 4.65 14.59
N THR A 484 5.40 4.97 14.14
CA THR A 484 6.37 5.65 15.01
C THR A 484 5.83 7.02 15.40
N ASN A 485 5.33 7.79 14.44
CA ASN A 485 4.74 9.13 14.63
C ASN A 485 3.71 9.43 13.51
N PRO A 486 2.92 10.52 13.60
CA PRO A 486 1.89 10.83 12.61
C PRO A 486 2.42 11.00 11.17
N LEU A 487 3.62 11.56 11.01
CA LEU A 487 4.24 11.73 9.69
C LEU A 487 4.56 10.38 9.04
N SER A 488 5.08 9.45 9.83
CA SER A 488 5.36 8.07 9.41
C SER A 488 4.09 7.39 8.88
N GLU A 489 2.96 7.58 9.56
CA GLU A 489 1.68 7.00 9.12
C GLU A 489 1.19 7.57 7.79
N ILE A 490 1.21 8.90 7.63
CA ILE A 490 0.73 9.57 6.41
C ILE A 490 1.62 9.20 5.22
N THR A 491 2.93 9.24 5.40
CA THR A 491 3.89 8.93 4.33
C THR A 491 3.81 7.47 3.90
N HIS A 492 3.55 6.54 4.83
CA HIS A 492 3.33 5.14 4.48
C HIS A 492 2.02 4.93 3.70
N LYS A 493 0.94 5.63 4.06
CA LYS A 493 -0.34 5.58 3.33
C LYS A 493 -0.26 6.16 1.91
N ARG A 494 0.67 7.09 1.68
CA ARG A 494 0.96 7.73 0.37
C ARG A 494 2.12 7.09 -0.39
N ARG A 495 2.63 5.95 0.09
CA ARG A 495 3.75 5.23 -0.52
C ARG A 495 3.29 4.53 -1.79
N ILE A 496 4.15 4.58 -2.80
CA ILE A 496 4.02 3.86 -4.07
C ILE A 496 5.16 2.87 -4.18
N SER A 497 4.84 1.62 -4.51
CA SER A 497 5.80 0.53 -4.67
C SER A 497 5.78 -0.03 -6.09
N ALA A 498 6.94 -0.08 -6.75
CA ALA A 498 7.11 -0.82 -8.00
C ALA A 498 7.21 -2.35 -7.78
N LEU A 499 7.37 -2.78 -6.53
CA LEU A 499 7.41 -4.18 -6.12
C LEU A 499 6.00 -4.76 -5.98
N GLY A 500 5.89 -6.10 -6.10
CA GLY A 500 4.65 -6.84 -5.87
C GLY A 500 4.20 -7.66 -7.10
N PRO A 501 3.04 -8.33 -7.01
CA PRO A 501 2.53 -9.15 -8.10
C PRO A 501 2.26 -8.31 -9.37
N GLY A 502 2.82 -8.71 -10.51
CA GLY A 502 2.74 -7.94 -11.76
C GLY A 502 3.66 -6.71 -11.84
N GLY A 503 4.43 -6.43 -10.78
CA GLY A 503 5.48 -5.41 -10.76
C GLY A 503 6.87 -6.02 -10.96
N LEU A 504 7.90 -5.30 -10.51
CA LEU A 504 9.30 -5.71 -10.59
C LEU A 504 9.74 -6.46 -9.32
N SER A 505 10.75 -7.32 -9.45
CA SER A 505 11.50 -7.84 -8.31
C SER A 505 12.78 -7.03 -8.11
N ARG A 506 13.32 -7.03 -6.90
CA ARG A 506 14.54 -6.28 -6.55
C ARG A 506 15.74 -6.63 -7.45
N GLU A 507 15.86 -7.91 -7.79
CA GLU A 507 16.96 -8.47 -8.59
C GLU A 507 16.79 -8.20 -10.09
N ARG A 508 15.54 -8.11 -10.58
CA ARG A 508 15.24 -7.83 -11.99
C ARG A 508 15.21 -6.34 -12.31
N ALA A 509 15.08 -5.49 -11.31
CA ALA A 509 15.04 -4.04 -11.50
C ALA A 509 16.45 -3.51 -11.80
N GLY A 510 16.66 -3.11 -13.06
CA GLY A 510 17.88 -2.45 -13.52
C GLY A 510 18.05 -1.04 -12.96
N PHE A 511 19.09 -0.35 -13.45
CA PHE A 511 19.41 1.02 -13.04
C PHE A 511 18.37 2.04 -13.53
N GLU A 512 17.91 1.92 -14.78
CA GLU A 512 16.95 2.83 -15.44
C GLU A 512 15.70 3.06 -14.59
N VAL A 513 15.07 1.96 -14.13
CA VAL A 513 13.83 2.01 -13.33
C VAL A 513 14.04 2.68 -11.96
N ARG A 514 15.27 2.71 -11.45
CA ARG A 514 15.60 3.29 -10.15
C ARG A 514 15.95 4.77 -10.24
N ASP A 515 16.24 5.25 -11.45
CA ASP A 515 16.66 6.61 -11.68
C ASP A 515 15.49 7.60 -11.61
N VAL A 516 15.82 8.88 -11.49
CA VAL A 516 14.84 9.97 -11.48
C VAL A 516 14.57 10.42 -12.90
N HIS A 517 13.33 10.22 -13.34
CA HIS A 517 12.87 10.64 -14.65
C HIS A 517 12.18 12.02 -14.59
N TYR A 518 12.25 12.86 -15.64
CA TYR A 518 11.67 14.21 -15.66
C TYR A 518 10.16 14.22 -15.40
N SER A 519 9.42 13.25 -15.95
CA SER A 519 7.97 13.09 -15.70
C SER A 519 7.59 12.89 -14.23
N HIS A 520 8.53 12.56 -13.34
CA HIS A 520 8.29 12.50 -11.89
C HIS A 520 7.93 13.87 -11.29
N TYR A 521 8.27 14.97 -11.97
CA TYR A 521 7.99 16.33 -11.51
C TYR A 521 6.53 16.51 -11.09
N GLY A 522 6.30 17.02 -9.88
CA GLY A 522 4.95 17.23 -9.34
C GLY A 522 4.17 15.97 -8.95
N ARG A 523 4.65 14.77 -9.29
CA ARG A 523 3.93 13.49 -9.17
C ARG A 523 4.52 12.56 -8.13
N LEU A 524 5.80 12.20 -8.31
CA LEU A 524 6.55 11.33 -7.39
C LEU A 524 7.70 12.12 -6.79
N CYS A 525 7.85 12.04 -5.47
CA CYS A 525 8.95 12.72 -4.80
C CYS A 525 10.29 12.10 -5.20
N THR A 526 11.19 12.94 -5.68
CA THR A 526 12.54 12.55 -6.12
C THR A 526 13.53 12.41 -4.95
N ILE A 527 13.18 12.95 -3.78
CA ILE A 527 14.03 12.96 -2.57
C ILE A 527 13.64 11.82 -1.61
N GLU A 528 12.35 11.55 -1.45
CA GLU A 528 11.83 10.64 -0.41
C GLU A 528 11.75 9.19 -0.91
N THR A 529 12.89 8.49 -0.81
CA THR A 529 13.01 7.04 -1.05
C THR A 529 13.82 6.37 0.06
N PRO A 530 13.56 5.08 0.39
CA PRO A 530 14.43 4.32 1.28
C PRO A 530 15.85 4.18 0.71
N GLU A 531 16.86 4.26 1.59
CA GLU A 531 18.24 3.93 1.27
C GLU A 531 18.42 2.40 1.09
N GLY A 532 19.41 1.99 0.30
CA GLY A 532 19.78 0.58 0.12
C GLY A 532 19.08 -0.10 -1.07
N PRO A 533 18.74 -1.40 -0.99
CA PRO A 533 18.34 -2.18 -2.17
C PRO A 533 16.98 -1.77 -2.76
N ASN A 534 16.18 -0.99 -2.04
CA ASN A 534 14.87 -0.51 -2.48
C ASN A 534 14.89 0.90 -3.06
N ILE A 535 16.07 1.53 -3.21
CA ILE A 535 16.19 2.86 -3.78
C ILE A 535 15.54 2.93 -5.17
N GLY A 536 14.70 3.94 -5.39
CA GLY A 536 13.95 4.18 -6.63
C GLY A 536 12.76 3.22 -6.88
N LEU A 537 12.67 2.12 -6.13
CA LEU A 537 11.55 1.16 -6.25
C LEU A 537 10.39 1.48 -5.32
N ILE A 538 10.65 2.28 -4.28
CA ILE A 538 9.66 2.76 -3.33
C ILE A 538 9.78 4.27 -3.28
N SER A 539 8.74 4.96 -3.74
CA SER A 539 8.66 6.41 -3.76
C SER A 539 7.41 6.88 -3.03
N THR A 540 7.33 8.17 -2.73
CA THR A 540 6.16 8.78 -2.07
C THR A 540 5.51 9.77 -3.03
N LEU A 541 4.18 9.86 -3.01
CA LEU A 541 3.46 10.89 -3.76
C LEU A 541 3.86 12.29 -3.32
N CYS A 542 4.02 13.19 -4.29
CA CYS A 542 4.18 14.61 -4.02
C CYS A 542 2.95 15.20 -3.31
N VAL A 543 3.09 16.37 -2.69
CA VAL A 543 2.03 16.97 -1.86
C VAL A 543 0.72 17.20 -2.64
N HIS A 544 0.82 17.69 -3.87
CA HIS A 544 -0.33 18.07 -4.71
C HIS A 544 -0.77 17.00 -5.72
N ALA A 545 0.00 15.91 -5.85
CA ALA A 545 -0.26 14.86 -6.81
C ALA A 545 -1.61 14.17 -6.55
N LYS A 546 -2.34 13.88 -7.63
CA LYS A 546 -3.56 13.07 -7.63
C LYS A 546 -3.42 11.88 -8.58
N VAL A 547 -4.29 10.89 -8.39
CA VAL A 547 -4.44 9.76 -9.29
C VAL A 547 -5.78 9.92 -10.00
N ASN A 548 -5.78 9.85 -11.34
CA ASN A 548 -7.00 9.90 -12.11
C ASN A 548 -7.71 8.54 -12.14
N LYS A 549 -8.91 8.50 -12.75
CA LYS A 549 -9.71 7.25 -12.86
C LYS A 549 -9.01 6.12 -13.59
N MET A 550 -8.12 6.43 -14.54
CA MET A 550 -7.35 5.43 -15.31
C MET A 550 -6.14 4.89 -14.53
N GLY A 551 -5.78 5.53 -13.42
CA GLY A 551 -4.63 5.19 -12.58
C GLY A 551 -3.34 5.94 -12.95
N PHE A 552 -3.39 6.97 -13.80
CA PHE A 552 -2.22 7.81 -14.09
C PHE A 552 -2.06 8.92 -13.04
N LEU A 553 -0.81 9.31 -12.82
CA LEU A 553 -0.46 10.37 -11.90
C LEU A 553 -0.59 11.74 -12.57
N GLU A 554 -1.27 12.65 -11.90
CA GLU A 554 -1.52 14.01 -12.35
C GLU A 554 -1.03 15.01 -11.31
N THR A 555 -0.62 16.18 -11.80
CA THR A 555 -0.19 17.31 -10.99
C THR A 555 -0.93 18.57 -11.45
N PRO A 556 -1.25 19.49 -10.53
CA PRO A 556 -2.03 20.67 -10.87
C PRO A 556 -1.15 21.80 -11.46
N TYR A 557 -1.72 22.53 -12.42
CA TYR A 557 -1.14 23.71 -13.08
C TYR A 557 -2.16 24.84 -13.16
N ARG A 558 -1.66 26.07 -13.28
CA ARG A 558 -2.48 27.25 -13.63
C ARG A 558 -2.32 27.55 -15.10
N ALA A 559 -3.44 27.78 -15.80
CA ALA A 559 -3.41 28.25 -17.17
C ALA A 559 -2.87 29.69 -17.24
N VAL A 560 -2.18 29.99 -18.33
CA VAL A 560 -1.73 31.34 -18.69
C VAL A 560 -2.47 31.75 -19.95
N ASP A 561 -3.31 32.78 -19.85
CA ASP A 561 -4.07 33.34 -20.97
C ASP A 561 -3.59 34.77 -21.22
N GLU A 562 -3.25 35.11 -22.46
CA GLU A 562 -2.85 36.48 -22.86
C GLU A 562 -1.80 37.12 -21.91
N ASP A 563 -0.69 36.41 -21.67
CA ASP A 563 0.42 36.81 -20.77
C ASP A 563 0.08 36.86 -19.26
N LYS A 564 -1.14 36.44 -18.87
CA LYS A 564 -1.62 36.50 -17.50
C LYS A 564 -1.93 35.13 -16.94
N VAL A 565 -1.34 34.84 -15.79
CA VAL A 565 -1.63 33.66 -14.99
C VAL A 565 -3.02 33.79 -14.39
N GLN A 566 -3.85 32.77 -14.55
CA GLN A 566 -5.17 32.72 -13.91
C GLN A 566 -5.02 32.59 -12.39
N MET A 567 -5.35 33.67 -11.68
CA MET A 567 -5.27 33.74 -10.21
C MET A 567 -6.51 33.13 -9.53
N ASP A 568 -7.69 33.39 -10.10
CA ASP A 568 -9.02 33.05 -9.56
C ASP A 568 -9.66 31.88 -10.34
N GLY A 569 -9.22 30.66 -10.07
CA GLY A 569 -9.76 29.44 -10.69
C GLY A 569 -9.25 28.15 -10.06
N GLU A 570 -9.95 27.03 -10.27
CA GLU A 570 -9.42 25.72 -9.87
C GLU A 570 -8.26 25.33 -10.80
N PRO A 571 -7.16 24.77 -10.25
CA PRO A 571 -6.03 24.38 -11.08
C PRO A 571 -6.38 23.17 -11.96
N ILE A 572 -5.83 23.16 -13.16
CA ILE A 572 -6.01 22.09 -14.15
C ILE A 572 -5.01 20.98 -13.85
N TYR A 573 -5.49 19.75 -13.70
CA TYR A 573 -4.64 18.59 -13.49
C TYR A 573 -4.21 18.01 -14.84
N LEU A 574 -2.90 17.92 -15.07
CA LEU A 574 -2.34 17.29 -16.28
C LEU A 574 -1.63 15.98 -15.93
N SER A 575 -1.88 14.95 -16.75
CA SER A 575 -1.10 13.70 -16.75
C SER A 575 0.28 13.94 -17.34
N ALA A 576 1.21 12.99 -17.15
CA ALA A 576 2.57 13.12 -17.69
C ALA A 576 2.56 13.34 -19.22
N GLU A 577 1.75 12.57 -19.94
CA GLU A 577 1.60 12.70 -21.39
C GLU A 577 0.99 14.05 -21.82
N GLY A 578 0.07 14.60 -21.01
CA GLY A 578 -0.54 15.91 -21.28
C GLY A 578 0.41 17.08 -21.05
N GLU A 579 1.53 16.84 -20.36
CA GLU A 579 2.54 17.84 -20.00
C GLU A 579 3.70 17.90 -21.00
N ASP A 580 4.05 16.79 -21.65
CA ASP A 580 5.30 16.66 -22.43
C ASP A 580 5.49 17.76 -23.50
N TYR A 581 4.42 18.15 -24.19
CA TYR A 581 4.44 19.17 -25.25
C TYR A 581 3.97 20.56 -24.78
N LYS A 582 3.89 20.79 -23.47
CA LYS A 582 3.43 22.05 -22.88
C LYS A 582 4.58 22.85 -22.31
N LYS A 583 4.53 24.17 -22.53
CA LYS A 583 5.52 25.12 -22.02
C LYS A 583 5.08 25.63 -20.65
N ILE A 584 5.78 25.18 -19.60
CA ILE A 584 5.38 25.43 -18.21
C ILE A 584 6.39 26.30 -17.46
N ALA A 585 5.91 27.40 -16.87
CA ALA A 585 6.69 28.30 -16.03
C ALA A 585 6.82 27.80 -14.59
N GLN A 586 7.94 28.15 -13.95
CA GLN A 586 8.21 27.83 -12.55
C GLN A 586 7.33 28.63 -11.58
N ALA A 587 7.01 28.04 -10.43
CA ALA A 587 6.17 28.70 -9.40
C ALA A 587 6.80 29.98 -8.84
N ASN A 588 8.13 30.09 -8.87
CA ASN A 588 8.90 31.21 -8.34
C ASN A 588 9.00 32.40 -9.32
N ALA A 589 8.41 32.30 -10.51
CA ALA A 589 8.40 33.40 -11.46
C ALA A 589 7.63 34.60 -10.86
N PRO A 590 8.23 35.81 -10.86
CA PRO A 590 7.61 36.97 -10.24
C PRO A 590 6.40 37.44 -11.07
N VAL A 591 5.23 37.44 -10.43
CA VAL A 591 3.94 37.87 -11.00
C VAL A 591 3.35 39.01 -10.19
N ASP A 592 2.59 39.88 -10.85
CA ASP A 592 1.84 40.96 -10.19
C ASP A 592 0.50 40.47 -9.59
N GLU A 593 -0.25 41.36 -8.94
CA GLU A 593 -1.55 41.01 -8.34
C GLU A 593 -2.63 40.68 -9.37
N THR A 594 -2.43 41.06 -10.64
CA THR A 594 -3.32 40.73 -11.76
C THR A 594 -2.94 39.43 -12.48
N GLY A 595 -1.82 38.80 -12.08
CA GLY A 595 -1.28 37.59 -12.70
C GLY A 595 -0.33 37.83 -13.87
N ALA A 596 -0.01 39.07 -14.22
CA ALA A 596 0.95 39.37 -15.29
C ALA A 596 2.40 39.14 -14.81
N PHE A 597 3.24 38.60 -15.68
CA PHE A 597 4.66 38.40 -15.37
C PHE A 597 5.43 39.73 -15.31
N LEU A 598 6.28 39.89 -14.31
CA LEU A 598 7.11 41.08 -14.12
C LEU A 598 8.39 41.08 -14.97
N SER A 599 8.79 39.91 -15.48
CA SER A 599 10.01 39.72 -16.26
C SER A 599 9.69 39.34 -17.70
N ASP A 600 10.37 39.96 -18.66
CA ASP A 600 10.20 39.67 -20.10
C ASP A 600 10.73 38.28 -20.52
N ARG A 601 11.54 37.64 -19.67
CA ARG A 601 12.14 36.33 -19.92
C ARG A 601 12.02 35.43 -18.71
N ILE A 602 11.35 34.30 -18.89
CA ILE A 602 11.00 33.38 -17.80
C ILE A 602 11.58 32.01 -18.09
N LYS A 603 12.21 31.41 -17.08
CA LYS A 603 12.68 30.03 -17.16
C LYS A 603 11.48 29.11 -17.15
N CYS A 604 11.35 28.34 -18.21
CA CYS A 604 10.28 27.39 -18.42
C CYS A 604 10.86 25.99 -18.56
N ARG A 605 9.97 25.01 -18.63
CA ARG A 605 10.28 23.63 -18.96
C ARG A 605 9.40 23.19 -20.12
N GLU A 606 10.00 22.39 -20.98
CA GLU A 606 9.35 21.75 -22.13
C GLU A 606 9.99 20.37 -22.23
N HIS A 607 9.21 19.31 -22.00
CA HIS A 607 9.71 17.94 -21.91
C HIS A 607 10.85 17.79 -20.87
N GLY A 608 12.07 17.49 -21.33
CA GLY A 608 13.28 17.37 -20.52
C GLY A 608 14.20 18.59 -20.58
N ASP A 609 13.82 19.61 -21.35
CA ASP A 609 14.61 20.82 -21.59
C ASP A 609 14.10 22.01 -20.76
N PHE A 610 14.97 22.99 -20.54
CA PHE A 610 14.69 24.17 -19.72
C PHE A 610 14.86 25.48 -20.50
N PRO A 611 14.00 25.76 -21.50
CA PRO A 611 14.09 26.96 -22.31
C PRO A 611 13.77 28.23 -21.51
N VAL A 612 14.27 29.37 -21.99
CA VAL A 612 13.92 30.69 -21.46
C VAL A 612 13.04 31.39 -22.48
N LEU A 613 11.77 31.56 -22.15
CA LEU A 613 10.71 31.99 -23.06
C LEU A 613 10.15 33.36 -22.69
N GLU A 614 9.48 34.00 -23.63
CA GLU A 614 8.69 35.22 -23.38
C GLU A 614 7.32 34.85 -22.79
N PRO A 615 6.68 35.74 -21.99
CA PRO A 615 5.37 35.49 -21.37
C PRO A 615 4.28 34.96 -22.33
N SER A 616 4.33 35.37 -23.60
CA SER A 616 3.35 35.05 -24.64
C SER A 616 3.43 33.62 -25.17
N GLU A 617 4.55 32.94 -24.91
CA GLU A 617 4.76 31.56 -25.33
C GLU A 617 4.41 30.55 -24.21
N ILE A 618 4.10 31.03 -23.01
CA ILE A 618 3.86 30.21 -21.82
C ILE A 618 2.40 29.80 -21.79
N GLU A 619 2.14 28.51 -21.65
CA GLU A 619 0.78 27.97 -21.57
C GLU A 619 0.33 27.73 -20.13
N TYR A 620 1.26 27.32 -19.26
CA TYR A 620 0.95 26.96 -17.87
C TYR A 620 2.00 27.46 -16.89
N MET A 621 1.63 27.54 -15.62
CA MET A 621 2.51 27.81 -14.50
C MET A 621 2.27 26.81 -13.37
N ASP A 622 3.35 26.42 -12.71
CA ASP A 622 3.32 25.62 -11.48
C ASP A 622 2.50 26.28 -10.37
N VAL A 623 1.80 25.48 -9.56
CA VAL A 623 0.86 25.99 -8.54
C VAL A 623 1.54 26.42 -7.25
N ALA A 624 2.54 25.63 -6.81
CA ALA A 624 3.26 25.89 -5.58
C ALA A 624 4.70 25.35 -5.66
N PRO A 625 5.69 25.99 -5.03
CA PRO A 625 7.07 25.51 -5.06
C PRO A 625 7.25 24.13 -4.41
N ASN A 626 6.42 23.79 -3.41
CA ASN A 626 6.47 22.49 -2.74
C ASN A 626 5.75 21.35 -3.48
N GLN A 627 5.20 21.62 -4.67
CA GLN A 627 4.56 20.58 -5.47
C GLN A 627 5.53 19.48 -5.93
N ILE A 628 6.83 19.77 -6.00
CA ILE A 628 7.85 18.83 -6.52
C ILE A 628 8.30 17.77 -5.53
N VAL A 629 7.96 17.93 -4.24
CA VAL A 629 8.42 17.03 -3.17
C VAL A 629 7.26 16.40 -2.42
N GLY A 630 7.58 15.36 -1.65
CA GLY A 630 6.68 14.68 -0.74
C GLY A 630 6.47 15.47 0.55
N VAL A 631 5.57 14.96 1.40
CA VAL A 631 5.17 15.61 2.66
C VAL A 631 6.34 15.73 3.63
N SER A 632 7.18 14.70 3.76
CA SER A 632 8.31 14.71 4.71
C SER A 632 9.39 15.72 4.33
N ALA A 633 9.74 15.77 3.04
CA ALA A 633 10.74 16.70 2.52
C ALA A 633 10.24 18.15 2.58
N SER A 634 8.95 18.38 2.35
CA SER A 634 8.31 19.71 2.44
C SER A 634 8.29 20.32 3.86
N MET A 635 8.66 19.55 4.89
CA MET A 635 8.74 20.02 6.28
C MET A 635 10.17 20.33 6.73
N ILE A 636 11.16 20.19 5.84
CA ILE A 636 12.53 20.61 6.09
C ILE A 636 12.61 22.11 5.70
N PRO A 637 12.79 23.03 6.66
CA PRO A 637 13.01 24.44 6.31
C PRO A 637 14.35 24.59 5.60
N PHE A 638 14.52 25.63 4.77
CA PHE A 638 15.78 25.88 4.05
C PHE A 638 16.29 24.70 3.21
N LEU A 639 15.38 23.86 2.70
CA LEU A 639 15.70 22.68 1.89
C LEU A 639 16.56 23.04 0.68
N GLU A 640 16.36 24.23 0.11
CA GLU A 640 17.12 24.75 -1.02
C GLU A 640 18.63 24.95 -0.73
N ASN A 641 19.05 24.89 0.54
CA ASN A 641 20.44 25.03 0.97
C ASN A 641 21.09 23.69 1.40
N ASP A 642 20.39 22.58 1.19
CA ASP A 642 20.87 21.24 1.54
C ASP A 642 21.13 20.40 0.28
N ASP A 643 22.18 19.60 0.31
CA ASP A 643 22.39 18.54 -0.68
C ASP A 643 21.23 17.52 -0.68
N ALA A 644 20.85 17.05 -1.86
CA ALA A 644 19.72 16.14 -2.03
C ALA A 644 19.86 14.84 -1.22
N ASN A 645 21.07 14.31 -1.06
CA ASN A 645 21.27 13.11 -0.25
C ASN A 645 21.03 13.38 1.25
N ARG A 646 21.34 14.60 1.72
CA ARG A 646 21.06 15.00 3.10
C ARG A 646 19.57 15.25 3.32
N ALA A 647 18.89 15.85 2.35
CA ALA A 647 17.44 15.97 2.36
C ALA A 647 16.74 14.59 2.39
N LEU A 648 17.22 13.62 1.61
CA LEU A 648 16.74 12.24 1.63
C LEU A 648 16.91 11.62 3.02
N MET A 649 18.10 11.74 3.61
CA MET A 649 18.35 11.26 4.98
C MET A 649 17.46 11.96 6.01
N GLY A 650 17.30 13.29 5.90
CA GLY A 650 16.47 14.10 6.77
C GLY A 650 14.99 13.70 6.74
N SER A 651 14.42 13.55 5.54
CA SER A 651 13.04 13.08 5.36
C SER A 651 12.84 11.67 5.93
N ASN A 652 13.80 10.76 5.71
CA ASN A 652 13.77 9.40 6.26
C ASN A 652 13.86 9.37 7.80
N MET A 653 14.72 10.19 8.40
CA MET A 653 14.91 10.25 9.85
C MET A 653 13.72 10.86 10.59
N GLN A 654 13.04 11.85 9.99
CA GLN A 654 11.80 12.40 10.58
C GLN A 654 10.73 11.32 10.82
N ARG A 655 10.63 10.32 9.93
CA ARG A 655 9.70 9.17 10.08
C ARG A 655 10.08 8.20 11.20
N GLN A 656 11.33 8.26 11.66
CA GLN A 656 11.87 7.42 12.74
C GLN A 656 11.85 8.13 14.11
N ALA A 657 11.44 9.40 14.16
CA ALA A 657 11.41 10.19 15.39
C ALA A 657 10.34 9.64 16.36
N VAL A 658 10.73 9.34 17.60
CA VAL A 658 9.79 8.81 18.61
C VAL A 658 9.02 9.93 19.30
N PRO A 659 7.71 9.75 19.60
CA PRO A 659 6.93 10.73 20.33
C PRO A 659 7.48 10.93 21.74
N LEU A 660 7.74 12.19 22.08
CA LEU A 660 8.22 12.60 23.40
C LEU A 660 7.05 12.81 24.36
N ILE A 661 7.30 12.72 25.67
CA ILE A 661 6.27 12.99 26.70
C ILE A 661 5.83 14.46 26.68
N ARG A 662 6.76 15.36 26.33
CA ARG A 662 6.56 16.81 26.27
C ARG A 662 7.04 17.35 24.92
N PRO A 663 6.37 17.03 23.80
CA PRO A 663 6.79 17.53 22.49
C PRO A 663 6.69 19.06 22.44
N ASN A 664 7.54 19.70 21.65
CA ASN A 664 7.51 21.13 21.41
C ASN A 664 7.47 21.37 19.91
N SER A 665 6.53 22.19 19.44
CA SER A 665 6.46 22.60 18.04
C SER A 665 7.76 23.28 17.56
N PRO A 666 8.18 23.10 16.29
CA PRO A 666 9.40 23.73 15.79
C PRO A 666 9.27 25.25 15.74
N ILE A 667 10.27 26.00 16.21
CA ILE A 667 10.28 27.47 16.09
C ILE A 667 10.35 27.87 14.61
N VAL A 668 11.25 27.24 13.87
CA VAL A 668 11.38 27.39 12.41
C VAL A 668 10.70 26.19 11.74
N GLY A 669 9.52 26.40 11.17
CA GLY A 669 8.76 25.37 10.42
C GLY A 669 8.58 25.78 8.97
N THR A 670 7.79 25.01 8.21
CA THR A 670 7.41 25.39 6.83
C THR A 670 5.97 25.87 6.71
N GLY A 671 5.14 25.62 7.73
CA GLY A 671 3.70 25.93 7.75
C GLY A 671 2.82 24.71 7.44
N LEU A 672 3.41 23.62 6.94
CA LEU A 672 2.68 22.39 6.62
C LEU A 672 2.34 21.55 7.87
N GLU A 673 2.99 21.82 9.01
CA GLU A 673 2.87 21.03 10.24
C GLU A 673 1.44 20.95 10.78
N GLY A 674 0.67 22.04 10.66
CA GLY A 674 -0.74 22.08 11.10
C GLY A 674 -1.64 21.22 10.24
N LYS A 675 -1.45 21.26 8.92
CA LYS A 675 -2.20 20.42 7.97
C LYS A 675 -1.89 18.94 8.17
N VAL A 676 -0.62 18.57 8.30
CA VAL A 676 -0.20 17.17 8.54
C VAL A 676 -0.82 16.62 9.83
N ALA A 677 -0.86 17.42 10.90
CA ALA A 677 -1.51 17.02 12.14
C ALA A 677 -3.02 16.79 11.96
N ARG A 678 -3.71 17.67 11.22
CA ARG A 678 -5.16 17.57 10.94
C ARG A 678 -5.50 16.36 10.07
N ASP A 679 -4.78 16.17 8.97
CA ASP A 679 -5.05 15.13 7.96
C ASP A 679 -4.60 13.74 8.44
N SER A 680 -3.81 13.65 9.52
CA SER A 680 -3.45 12.36 10.14
C SER A 680 -4.67 11.58 10.65
N ARG A 681 -5.77 12.28 10.98
CA ARG A 681 -7.01 11.74 11.58
C ARG A 681 -6.77 10.91 12.85
N MET A 682 -5.62 11.09 13.52
CA MET A 682 -5.38 10.55 14.86
C MET A 682 -5.92 11.51 15.93
N LEU A 683 -5.81 12.82 15.67
CA LEU A 683 -6.40 13.84 16.51
C LEU A 683 -7.90 13.95 16.23
N ILE A 684 -8.65 14.38 17.24
CA ILE A 684 -10.08 14.63 17.13
C ILE A 684 -10.27 16.05 16.59
N ASN A 685 -10.89 16.14 15.41
CA ASN A 685 -11.22 17.40 14.75
C ASN A 685 -12.71 17.72 14.96
N ALA A 686 -13.05 18.99 15.10
CA ALA A 686 -14.45 19.42 15.20
C ALA A 686 -15.17 19.25 13.84
N GLU A 687 -16.41 18.76 13.85
CA GLU A 687 -17.19 18.48 12.63
C GLU A 687 -17.87 19.72 12.05
N GLY A 688 -18.09 20.72 12.89
CA GLY A 688 -18.84 21.93 12.58
C GLY A 688 -18.48 23.09 13.49
N ALA A 689 -19.17 24.22 13.30
CA ALA A 689 -19.12 25.32 14.25
C ALA A 689 -19.88 24.94 15.53
N GLY A 690 -19.30 25.19 16.69
CA GLY A 690 -19.91 24.80 17.96
C GLY A 690 -19.27 25.43 19.18
N VAL A 691 -19.80 25.11 20.36
CA VAL A 691 -19.31 25.54 21.66
C VAL A 691 -18.97 24.34 22.52
N ILE A 692 -17.80 24.36 23.15
CA ILE A 692 -17.37 23.33 24.08
C ILE A 692 -18.18 23.42 25.37
N GLU A 693 -18.98 22.38 25.67
CA GLU A 693 -19.83 22.33 26.86
C GLU A 693 -19.12 21.71 28.07
N TYR A 694 -18.32 20.67 27.83
CA TYR A 694 -17.57 19.94 28.84
C TYR A 694 -16.23 19.45 28.29
N VAL A 695 -15.20 19.47 29.13
CA VAL A 695 -13.85 18.98 28.81
C VAL A 695 -13.28 18.33 30.06
N ASP A 696 -12.78 17.11 29.92
CA ASP A 696 -11.88 16.50 30.87
C ASP A 696 -10.73 15.78 30.14
N ALA A 697 -9.92 15.03 30.90
CA ALA A 697 -8.80 14.32 30.31
C ALA A 697 -9.24 13.19 29.36
N ASN A 698 -10.43 12.62 29.52
CA ASN A 698 -10.91 11.42 28.83
C ASN A 698 -11.95 11.70 27.75
N GLU A 699 -12.70 12.79 27.82
CA GLU A 699 -13.74 13.15 26.86
C GLU A 699 -13.92 14.66 26.68
N ILE A 700 -14.45 15.01 25.50
CA ILE A 700 -14.78 16.37 25.10
C ILE A 700 -16.22 16.37 24.59
N VAL A 701 -17.07 17.24 25.14
CA VAL A 701 -18.45 17.41 24.68
C VAL A 701 -18.60 18.74 23.96
N VAL A 702 -18.98 18.67 22.70
CA VAL A 702 -19.20 19.84 21.82
C VAL A 702 -20.68 19.97 21.54
N ARG A 703 -21.21 21.17 21.70
CA ARG A 703 -22.56 21.53 21.23
C ARG A 703 -22.44 22.25 19.89
N TYR A 704 -22.85 21.60 18.82
CA TYR A 704 -22.80 22.17 17.47
C TYR A 704 -23.95 23.13 17.22
N GLU A 705 -23.65 24.21 16.48
CA GLU A 705 -24.66 25.15 15.99
C GLU A 705 -25.30 24.53 14.74
N ARG A 706 -26.56 24.08 14.86
CA ARG A 706 -27.36 23.57 13.75
C ARG A 706 -28.45 24.58 13.37
N THR A 707 -28.72 24.72 12.07
CA THR A 707 -29.85 25.53 11.62
C THR A 707 -31.17 24.86 11.99
N ASP A 708 -32.26 25.62 12.06
CA ASP A 708 -33.58 25.05 12.39
C ASP A 708 -34.05 24.04 11.33
N GLN A 709 -33.61 24.18 10.08
CA GLN A 709 -33.83 23.19 9.01
C GLN A 709 -33.03 21.90 9.25
N ASP A 710 -31.75 22.00 9.65
CA ASP A 710 -30.93 20.81 9.95
C ASP A 710 -31.45 20.06 11.18
N ARG A 711 -32.00 20.76 12.18
CA ARG A 711 -32.67 20.15 13.34
C ARG A 711 -33.92 19.37 12.96
N LEU A 712 -34.66 19.85 11.97
CA LEU A 712 -35.85 19.20 11.43
C LEU A 712 -35.54 17.88 10.71
N VAL A 713 -34.33 17.74 10.16
CA VAL A 713 -33.91 16.61 9.31
C VAL A 713 -32.93 15.65 10.01
N SER A 714 -32.18 16.11 11.00
CA SER A 714 -31.21 15.29 11.76
C SER A 714 -31.85 14.55 12.92
N PHE A 715 -31.45 13.30 13.17
CA PHE A 715 -31.86 12.50 14.33
C PHE A 715 -30.90 12.61 15.52
N GLU A 716 -29.80 13.32 15.36
CA GLU A 716 -28.81 13.50 16.41
C GLU A 716 -29.12 14.72 17.27
N ASP A 717 -28.77 14.66 18.56
CA ASP A 717 -28.81 15.82 19.44
C ASP A 717 -27.80 16.90 18.97
N ASP A 718 -27.96 18.14 19.42
CA ASP A 718 -27.00 19.23 19.19
C ASP A 718 -25.67 18.96 19.91
N LYS A 719 -25.65 18.03 20.88
CA LYS A 719 -24.47 17.63 21.65
C LYS A 719 -23.81 16.38 21.08
N LYS A 720 -22.48 16.41 20.98
CA LYS A 720 -21.65 15.27 20.59
C LYS A 720 -20.51 15.06 21.57
N THR A 721 -20.34 13.82 22.02
CA THR A 721 -19.28 13.41 22.96
C THR A 721 -18.17 12.68 22.21
N TYR A 722 -16.94 13.14 22.39
CA TYR A 722 -15.72 12.57 21.83
C TYR A 722 -14.88 11.93 22.94
N LYS A 723 -14.61 10.63 22.86
CA LYS A 723 -13.71 9.92 23.79
C LYS A 723 -12.26 10.02 23.32
N LEU A 724 -11.36 10.42 24.20
CA LEU A 724 -9.93 10.58 23.95
C LEU A 724 -9.18 9.25 24.16
N THR A 725 -8.28 8.93 23.23
CA THR A 725 -7.40 7.77 23.33
C THR A 725 -6.33 7.99 24.40
N LYS A 726 -6.25 7.08 25.37
CA LYS A 726 -5.27 7.11 26.48
C LYS A 726 -4.32 5.93 26.41
N PHE A 727 -3.02 6.22 26.47
CA PHE A 727 -1.93 5.24 26.59
C PHE A 727 -2.11 4.01 25.69
N LEU A 728 -2.49 4.22 24.42
CA LEU A 728 -2.63 3.15 23.45
C LEU A 728 -1.25 2.77 22.92
N ARG A 729 -0.99 1.46 22.77
CA ARG A 729 0.24 0.93 22.18
C ARG A 729 0.20 1.02 20.66
N THR A 730 1.28 1.49 20.03
CA THR A 730 1.46 1.43 18.57
C THR A 730 2.16 0.14 18.13
N ASN A 731 2.14 -0.18 16.83
CA ASN A 731 2.87 -1.32 16.26
C ASN A 731 4.36 -1.36 16.65
N GLN A 732 5.04 -0.22 16.67
CA GLN A 732 6.47 -0.07 17.04
C GLN A 732 6.69 0.02 18.57
N GLY A 733 5.65 -0.17 19.38
CA GLY A 733 5.73 -0.15 20.84
C GLY A 733 5.86 1.25 21.45
N THR A 734 5.59 2.31 20.68
CA THR A 734 5.45 3.68 21.22
C THR A 734 4.04 3.88 21.81
N SER A 735 3.78 5.05 22.39
CA SER A 735 2.48 5.36 23.01
C SER A 735 1.75 6.50 22.30
N ILE A 736 0.45 6.28 22.05
CA ILE A 736 -0.50 7.33 21.69
C ILE A 736 -1.23 7.75 22.97
N ASN A 737 -1.14 9.03 23.32
CA ASN A 737 -1.84 9.58 24.47
C ASN A 737 -2.37 10.97 24.12
N LEU A 738 -3.69 11.11 24.00
CA LEU A 738 -4.35 12.35 23.63
C LEU A 738 -4.77 13.14 24.88
N LYS A 739 -4.60 14.46 24.84
CA LYS A 739 -4.93 15.43 25.88
C LYS A 739 -5.77 16.55 25.25
N PRO A 740 -6.80 17.05 25.93
CA PRO A 740 -7.59 18.17 25.41
C PRO A 740 -6.74 19.45 25.33
N ILE A 741 -6.95 20.24 24.28
CA ILE A 741 -6.36 21.60 24.12
C ILE A 741 -7.40 22.67 24.47
N VAL A 742 -8.66 22.38 24.16
CA VAL A 742 -9.79 23.30 24.29
C VAL A 742 -10.26 23.46 25.73
N ARG A 743 -10.96 24.56 26.00
CA ARG A 743 -11.54 24.87 27.32
C ARG A 743 -13.06 24.97 27.22
N ARG A 744 -13.74 24.72 28.34
CA ARG A 744 -15.20 24.91 28.46
C ARG A 744 -15.59 26.35 28.08
N GLY A 745 -16.65 26.48 27.29
CA GLY A 745 -17.16 27.76 26.77
C GLY A 745 -16.45 28.27 25.51
N GLN A 746 -15.41 27.59 25.04
CA GLN A 746 -14.71 27.96 23.81
C GLN A 746 -15.57 27.68 22.57
N LYS A 747 -15.57 28.62 21.62
CA LYS A 747 -16.14 28.42 20.28
C LYS A 747 -15.12 27.72 19.39
N VAL A 748 -15.57 26.72 18.64
CA VAL A 748 -14.76 25.94 17.70
C VAL A 748 -15.34 26.02 16.29
N LYS A 749 -14.47 25.90 15.28
CA LYS A 749 -14.85 25.85 13.86
C LYS A 749 -14.68 24.44 13.30
N LYS A 750 -15.34 24.17 12.17
CA LYS A 750 -15.16 22.92 11.41
C LYS A 750 -13.67 22.70 11.09
N GLY A 751 -13.17 21.52 11.40
CA GLY A 751 -11.78 21.11 11.17
C GLY A 751 -10.79 21.56 12.24
N GLU A 752 -11.23 22.27 13.29
CA GLU A 752 -10.36 22.68 14.39
C GLU A 752 -9.99 21.48 15.27
N ILE A 753 -8.71 21.37 15.63
CA ILE A 753 -8.18 20.27 16.44
C ILE A 753 -8.55 20.48 17.91
N LEU A 754 -9.18 19.47 18.52
CA LEU A 754 -9.64 19.53 19.91
C LEU A 754 -8.64 18.97 20.93
N CYS A 755 -7.71 18.13 20.48
CA CYS A 755 -6.75 17.40 21.33
C CYS A 755 -5.33 17.31 20.73
N ASP A 756 -4.32 17.16 21.59
CA ASP A 756 -2.90 16.95 21.24
C ASP A 756 -2.32 15.69 21.91
N GLY A 757 -1.15 15.23 21.45
CA GLY A 757 -0.28 14.37 22.26
C GLY A 757 0.42 13.23 21.53
N TYR A 758 0.02 12.91 20.30
CA TYR A 758 0.76 11.98 19.44
C TYR A 758 1.79 12.75 18.61
N ALA A 759 2.88 13.19 19.24
CA ALA A 759 3.89 14.07 18.65
C ALA A 759 3.29 15.36 18.05
N THR A 760 2.37 16.00 18.77
CA THR A 760 1.73 17.26 18.39
C THR A 760 1.71 18.24 19.56
N ASP A 761 1.80 19.54 19.24
CA ASP A 761 1.75 20.65 20.20
C ASP A 761 0.92 21.80 19.63
N LYS A 762 -0.17 22.12 20.32
CA LYS A 762 -1.16 23.16 19.99
C LYS A 762 -1.70 23.08 18.57
N GLY A 763 -1.94 21.86 18.08
CA GLY A 763 -2.43 21.60 16.72
C GLY A 763 -1.38 21.60 15.62
N GLU A 764 -0.08 21.70 15.95
CA GLU A 764 1.03 21.52 15.00
C GLU A 764 1.73 20.18 15.24
N LEU A 765 2.32 19.62 14.18
CA LEU A 765 3.23 18.49 14.31
C LEU A 765 4.50 18.89 15.08
N ALA A 766 4.81 18.12 16.12
CA ALA A 766 5.91 18.34 17.06
C ALA A 766 6.67 17.03 17.31
N LEU A 767 7.52 16.65 16.35
CA LEU A 767 8.33 15.43 16.38
C LEU A 767 9.51 15.45 17.39
N GLY A 768 9.90 16.61 17.91
CA GLY A 768 11.17 16.80 18.63
C GLY A 768 11.15 17.97 19.61
N GLN A 769 12.31 18.61 19.76
CA GLN A 769 12.56 19.72 20.68
C GLN A 769 13.46 20.77 20.05
N ASN A 770 13.20 22.04 20.37
CA ASN A 770 14.11 23.15 20.05
C ASN A 770 15.20 23.20 21.13
N MET A 771 16.47 23.05 20.73
CA MET A 771 17.61 22.94 21.65
C MET A 771 18.66 23.99 21.36
N LYS A 772 19.26 24.56 22.41
CA LYS A 772 20.37 25.51 22.24
C LYS A 772 21.65 24.77 21.90
N VAL A 773 22.23 25.07 20.74
CA VAL A 773 23.39 24.37 20.19
C VAL A 773 24.57 25.31 19.98
N ALA A 774 25.78 24.79 20.16
CA ALA A 774 27.02 25.42 19.69
C ALA A 774 27.73 24.52 18.67
N PHE A 775 28.18 25.11 17.57
CA PHE A 775 29.04 24.45 16.59
C PHE A 775 30.52 24.71 16.94
N MET A 776 31.12 23.78 17.68
CA MET A 776 32.55 23.84 18.04
C MET A 776 33.09 22.45 18.38
N PRO A 777 34.37 22.14 18.12
CA PRO A 777 34.99 20.94 18.64
C PRO A 777 35.11 21.02 20.16
N TRP A 778 34.81 19.93 20.88
CA TRP A 778 34.90 19.89 22.34
C TRP A 778 35.54 18.59 22.83
N LYS A 779 36.82 18.69 23.23
CA LYS A 779 37.64 17.63 23.87
C LYS A 779 37.61 16.26 23.16
N GLY A 780 37.28 16.23 21.87
CA GLY A 780 37.11 15.00 21.09
C GLY A 780 35.84 14.20 21.38
N TYR A 781 34.97 14.66 22.29
CA TYR A 781 33.72 13.95 22.59
C TYR A 781 32.69 14.07 21.46
N ASN A 782 32.77 15.11 20.64
CA ASN A 782 31.99 15.25 19.41
C ASN A 782 32.79 14.89 18.15
N PHE A 783 33.75 13.97 18.26
CA PHE A 783 34.47 13.45 17.10
C PHE A 783 33.52 12.75 16.11
N GLU A 784 33.80 12.88 14.81
CA GLU A 784 32.90 12.43 13.73
C GLU A 784 31.49 13.04 13.91
N ASP A 785 30.51 12.18 14.18
CA ASP A 785 29.09 12.48 14.37
C ASP A 785 28.64 12.34 15.82
N ALA A 786 29.59 12.27 16.76
CA ALA A 786 29.24 12.18 18.16
C ALA A 786 28.61 13.50 18.66
N ILE A 787 27.63 13.38 19.55
CA ILE A 787 26.91 14.51 20.13
C ILE A 787 27.20 14.55 21.63
N VAL A 788 27.56 15.73 22.11
CA VAL A 788 27.72 16.03 23.54
C VAL A 788 26.46 16.74 24.03
N LEU A 789 25.97 16.30 25.18
CA LEU A 789 24.73 16.82 25.77
C LEU A 789 24.94 17.31 27.19
N SER A 790 24.22 18.37 27.54
CA SER A 790 24.06 18.82 28.93
C SER A 790 23.20 17.85 29.74
N GLU A 791 23.54 17.66 31.02
CA GLU A 791 22.81 16.86 31.99
C GLU A 791 21.39 17.39 32.21
N ARG A 792 21.18 18.71 32.10
CA ARG A 792 19.87 19.38 32.13
C ARG A 792 18.85 18.67 31.23
N VAL A 793 19.26 18.30 30.03
CA VAL A 793 18.39 17.66 29.03
C VAL A 793 17.81 16.34 29.55
N VAL A 794 18.60 15.60 30.32
CA VAL A 794 18.21 14.33 30.93
C VAL A 794 17.44 14.56 32.25
N ARG A 795 17.86 15.55 33.05
CA ARG A 795 17.23 15.92 34.31
C ARG A 795 15.80 16.43 34.13
N GLU A 796 15.57 17.27 33.11
CA GLU A 796 14.27 17.85 32.78
C GLU A 796 13.37 16.91 31.92
N ASP A 797 13.85 15.69 31.63
CA ASP A 797 13.16 14.67 30.83
C ASP A 797 12.81 15.14 29.39
N ILE A 798 13.59 16.04 28.80
CA ILE A 798 13.31 16.70 27.50
C ILE A 798 13.10 15.66 26.37
N PHE A 799 14.06 14.74 26.19
CA PHE A 799 14.01 13.66 25.18
C PHE A 799 13.48 12.33 25.74
N THR A 800 12.60 12.37 26.73
CA THR A 800 12.02 11.14 27.28
C THR A 800 10.81 10.69 26.48
N SER A 801 10.80 9.41 26.10
CA SER A 801 9.69 8.76 25.38
C SER A 801 8.99 7.72 26.27
N LEU A 802 7.71 7.48 25.99
CA LEU A 802 6.92 6.44 26.64
C LEU A 802 6.75 5.26 25.67
N HIS A 803 7.11 4.07 26.12
CA HIS A 803 6.97 2.84 25.37
C HIS A 803 5.99 1.91 26.08
N ILE A 804 5.14 1.23 25.32
CA ILE A 804 4.19 0.26 25.85
C ILE A 804 4.51 -1.09 25.23
N GLU A 805 4.93 -2.00 26.09
CA GLU A 805 5.17 -3.39 25.76
C GLU A 805 3.96 -4.19 26.24
N HIS A 806 3.60 -5.24 25.50
CA HIS A 806 2.57 -6.17 25.93
C HIS A 806 3.16 -7.57 25.95
N PHE A 807 2.73 -8.35 26.93
CA PHE A 807 3.09 -9.74 27.08
C PHE A 807 1.80 -10.53 27.05
N GLU A 808 1.75 -11.55 26.21
CA GLU A 808 0.60 -12.42 26.08
C GLU A 808 0.99 -13.86 26.37
N MET A 809 0.08 -14.61 26.98
CA MET A 809 0.23 -16.04 27.19
C MET A 809 -1.10 -16.73 27.00
N ASP A 810 -1.07 -17.78 26.18
CA ASP A 810 -2.22 -18.60 25.86
C ASP A 810 -2.24 -19.88 26.70
N VAL A 811 -3.46 -20.31 27.03
CA VAL A 811 -3.75 -21.56 27.73
C VAL A 811 -4.26 -22.55 26.71
N ARG A 812 -3.55 -23.67 26.55
CA ARG A 812 -3.91 -24.71 25.59
C ARG A 812 -4.30 -26.00 26.30
N ASP A 813 -5.09 -26.80 25.59
CA ASP A 813 -5.31 -28.19 25.95
C ASP A 813 -4.18 -29.04 25.35
N THR A 814 -3.35 -29.64 26.21
CA THR A 814 -2.25 -30.50 25.80
C THR A 814 -2.65 -31.97 25.91
N LYS A 815 -1.90 -32.86 25.27
CA LYS A 815 -2.16 -34.32 25.39
C LYS A 815 -2.08 -34.83 26.83
N LEU A 816 -1.37 -34.12 27.72
CA LEU A 816 -1.18 -34.50 29.12
C LEU A 816 -2.21 -33.84 30.06
N GLY A 817 -3.03 -32.92 29.55
CA GLY A 817 -4.02 -32.18 30.33
C GLY A 817 -4.13 -30.71 29.90
N GLU A 818 -5.14 -30.03 30.43
CA GLU A 818 -5.33 -28.59 30.25
C GLU A 818 -4.23 -27.83 31.02
N GLU A 819 -3.62 -26.83 30.38
CA GLU A 819 -2.77 -25.87 31.09
C GLU A 819 -3.63 -24.93 31.94
N GLU A 820 -3.04 -24.36 33.00
CA GLU A 820 -3.77 -23.46 33.89
C GLU A 820 -2.98 -22.20 34.20
N LEU A 821 -3.70 -21.08 34.35
CA LEU A 821 -3.14 -19.84 34.92
C LEU A 821 -3.50 -19.80 36.40
N THR A 822 -2.47 -19.75 37.24
CA THR A 822 -2.59 -19.75 38.69
C THR A 822 -1.40 -19.01 39.31
N ASN A 823 -1.60 -18.52 40.53
CA ASN A 823 -0.51 -17.98 41.35
C ASN A 823 0.22 -19.09 42.16
N ASP A 824 -0.33 -20.31 42.22
CA ASP A 824 0.29 -21.46 42.87
C ASP A 824 1.30 -22.15 41.93
N ILE A 825 2.52 -21.63 41.91
CA ILE A 825 3.59 -22.08 40.99
C ILE A 825 4.63 -22.87 41.77
N PRO A 826 4.99 -24.11 41.35
CA PRO A 826 5.94 -24.93 42.09
C PRO A 826 7.34 -24.32 42.11
N ASN A 827 8.06 -24.47 43.22
CA ASN A 827 9.44 -24.01 43.42
C ASN A 827 9.64 -22.49 43.27
N VAL A 828 8.59 -21.69 43.43
CA VAL A 828 8.65 -20.22 43.43
C VAL A 828 8.34 -19.70 44.85
N SER A 829 9.06 -18.67 45.30
CA SER A 829 8.82 -18.07 46.61
C SER A 829 7.53 -17.25 46.64
N GLU A 830 6.87 -17.17 47.80
CA GLU A 830 5.67 -16.33 47.99
C GLU A 830 5.93 -14.84 47.68
N GLU A 831 7.17 -14.37 47.86
CA GLU A 831 7.54 -13.00 47.53
C GLU A 831 7.47 -12.72 46.02
N ALA A 832 7.75 -13.73 45.18
CA ALA A 832 7.68 -13.59 43.72
C ALA A 832 6.23 -13.68 43.19
N THR A 833 5.31 -14.30 43.94
CA THR A 833 3.89 -14.42 43.56
C THR A 833 2.99 -13.38 44.24
N LYS A 834 3.52 -12.55 45.15
CA LYS A 834 2.76 -11.55 45.93
C LYS A 834 1.90 -10.58 45.10
N ASP A 835 2.35 -10.25 43.89
CA ASP A 835 1.68 -9.27 43.02
C ASP A 835 0.75 -9.95 42.00
N LEU A 836 0.66 -11.29 42.00
CA LEU A 836 -0.25 -12.08 41.14
C LEU A 836 -1.63 -12.21 41.78
N ASP A 837 -2.68 -12.15 40.96
CA ASP A 837 -4.05 -12.45 41.39
C ASP A 837 -4.35 -13.96 41.40
N GLU A 838 -5.59 -14.33 41.75
CA GLU A 838 -6.08 -15.72 41.75
C GLU A 838 -6.00 -16.40 40.38
N HIS A 839 -5.94 -15.62 39.30
CA HIS A 839 -5.77 -16.11 37.93
C HIS A 839 -4.30 -16.12 37.48
N GLY A 840 -3.36 -15.90 38.41
CA GLY A 840 -1.94 -15.85 38.11
C GLY A 840 -1.50 -14.62 37.31
N ILE A 841 -2.30 -13.55 37.22
CA ILE A 841 -1.96 -12.35 36.45
C ILE A 841 -1.55 -11.21 37.39
N ILE A 842 -0.42 -10.57 37.08
CA ILE A 842 0.08 -9.44 37.86
C ILE A 842 -0.94 -8.30 37.99
N ARG A 843 -1.00 -7.65 39.16
CA ARG A 843 -1.92 -6.52 39.40
C ARG A 843 -1.53 -5.25 38.63
N VAL A 844 -2.53 -4.47 38.25
CA VAL A 844 -2.33 -3.14 37.65
C VAL A 844 -1.71 -2.19 38.67
N GLY A 845 -0.72 -1.41 38.24
CA GLY A 845 0.05 -0.50 39.10
C GLY A 845 1.29 -1.13 39.77
N ALA A 846 1.54 -2.43 39.58
CA ALA A 846 2.76 -3.08 40.06
C ALA A 846 4.00 -2.56 39.31
N TRP A 847 5.08 -2.34 40.05
CA TRP A 847 6.39 -2.01 39.50
C TRP A 847 7.15 -3.30 39.22
N VAL A 848 7.45 -3.53 37.95
CA VAL A 848 8.08 -4.76 37.47
C VAL A 848 9.56 -4.51 37.22
N LYS A 849 10.37 -5.44 37.66
CA LYS A 849 11.79 -5.57 37.36
C LYS A 849 12.05 -6.84 36.57
N GLU A 850 13.26 -6.96 36.04
CA GLU A 850 13.75 -8.17 35.41
C GLU A 850 13.57 -9.40 36.31
N GLY A 851 13.03 -10.49 35.74
CA GLY A 851 12.81 -11.76 36.43
C GLY A 851 11.46 -11.89 37.14
N ASP A 852 10.74 -10.80 37.38
CA ASP A 852 9.41 -10.84 38.02
C ASP A 852 8.41 -11.60 37.14
N ILE A 853 7.49 -12.35 37.76
CA ILE A 853 6.46 -13.11 37.05
C ILE A 853 5.32 -12.16 36.67
N LEU A 854 5.05 -12.06 35.36
CA LEU A 854 3.96 -11.24 34.83
C LEU A 854 2.66 -12.03 34.73
N ILE A 855 2.76 -13.26 34.26
CA ILE A 855 1.64 -14.18 34.11
C ILE A 855 2.12 -15.57 34.54
N GLY A 856 1.55 -16.10 35.61
CA GLY A 856 1.76 -17.43 36.15
C GLY A 856 1.05 -18.48 35.31
N LYS A 857 1.79 -19.49 34.86
CA LYS A 857 1.24 -20.63 34.12
C LYS A 857 1.92 -21.92 34.52
N ILE A 858 1.10 -22.94 34.69
CA ILE A 858 1.55 -24.30 34.94
C ILE A 858 1.14 -25.19 33.75
N THR A 859 2.07 -26.06 33.35
CA THR A 859 1.84 -27.07 32.31
C THR A 859 1.98 -28.46 32.94
N PRO A 860 1.03 -29.39 32.72
CA PRO A 860 1.17 -30.76 33.20
C PRO A 860 2.41 -31.44 32.61
N LYS A 861 3.17 -32.10 33.47
CA LYS A 861 4.42 -32.78 33.13
C LYS A 861 4.21 -34.29 33.20
N GLY A 862 4.73 -35.03 32.21
CA GLY A 862 4.76 -36.48 32.28
C GLY A 862 5.76 -36.98 33.33
N GLU A 863 5.53 -38.19 33.86
CA GLU A 863 6.47 -38.83 34.78
C GLU A 863 7.79 -39.13 34.06
N SER A 864 8.87 -38.50 34.53
CA SER A 864 10.25 -38.77 34.08
C SER A 864 11.01 -39.49 35.19
N ASP A 865 11.66 -40.60 34.88
CA ASP A 865 12.51 -41.32 35.84
C ASP A 865 13.68 -40.43 36.30
N PRO A 866 13.74 -40.03 37.59
CA PRO A 866 14.86 -39.25 38.11
C PRO A 866 16.13 -40.11 38.21
N THR A 867 17.30 -39.49 38.05
CA THR A 867 18.58 -40.17 38.23
C THR A 867 18.74 -40.69 39.67
N PRO A 868 19.64 -41.66 39.95
CA PRO A 868 19.86 -42.15 41.32
C PRO A 868 20.17 -41.03 42.33
N GLU A 869 20.93 -40.02 41.91
CA GLU A 869 21.28 -38.85 42.71
C GLU A 869 20.05 -37.98 43.01
N GLU A 870 19.21 -37.71 42.01
CA GLU A 870 17.94 -36.99 42.21
C GLU A 870 16.96 -37.79 43.07
N LYS A 871 16.89 -39.13 42.90
CA LYS A 871 16.08 -40.02 43.75
C LYS A 871 16.53 -39.94 45.21
N LEU A 872 17.85 -39.97 45.45
CA LEU A 872 18.41 -39.86 46.79
C LEU A 872 18.11 -38.49 47.40
N LEU A 873 18.31 -37.40 46.66
CA LEU A 873 17.99 -36.04 47.12
C LEU A 873 16.51 -35.91 47.50
N ARG A 874 15.59 -36.39 46.67
CA ARG A 874 14.16 -36.39 46.98
C ARG A 874 13.82 -37.24 48.20
N ALA A 875 14.48 -38.39 48.37
CA ALA A 875 14.30 -39.22 49.55
C ALA A 875 14.80 -38.54 50.84
N ILE A 876 15.86 -37.73 50.76
CA ILE A 876 16.41 -36.97 51.90
C ILE A 876 15.50 -35.78 52.26
N PHE A 877 15.05 -35.00 51.28
CA PHE A 877 14.30 -33.77 51.51
C PHE A 877 12.78 -33.97 51.59
N GLY A 878 12.27 -35.14 51.20
CA GLY A 878 10.84 -35.44 51.22
C GLY A 878 10.03 -34.72 50.13
N ASP A 879 10.70 -34.07 49.18
CA ASP A 879 10.06 -33.38 48.06
C ASP A 879 9.40 -34.38 47.11
N LYS A 880 8.07 -34.29 46.98
CA LYS A 880 7.33 -35.01 45.93
C LYS A 880 7.67 -34.42 44.58
N ALA A 881 7.74 -35.26 43.55
CA ALA A 881 7.83 -34.77 42.18
C ALA A 881 6.59 -33.92 41.89
N GLY A 882 6.77 -32.66 41.49
CA GLY A 882 5.66 -31.85 41.01
C GLY A 882 5.15 -32.43 39.68
N ASP A 883 3.85 -32.72 39.61
CA ASP A 883 3.17 -33.18 38.39
C ASP A 883 3.03 -32.07 37.34
N VAL A 884 3.46 -30.85 37.68
CA VAL A 884 3.35 -29.66 36.85
C VAL A 884 4.70 -28.93 36.76
N LYS A 885 4.92 -28.25 35.64
CA LYS A 885 6.12 -27.44 35.36
C LYS A 885 5.74 -25.96 35.29
N ASP A 886 6.61 -25.10 35.84
CA ASP A 886 6.55 -23.64 35.64
C ASP A 886 6.77 -23.30 34.15
N ALA A 887 5.72 -22.78 33.52
CA ALA A 887 5.73 -22.24 32.16
C ALA A 887 5.35 -20.75 32.15
N SER A 888 5.55 -20.06 33.28
CA SER A 888 5.14 -18.68 33.50
C SER A 888 5.92 -17.69 32.64
N MET A 889 5.26 -16.62 32.24
CA MET A 889 5.86 -15.50 31.54
C MET A 889 6.57 -14.57 32.52
N LYS A 890 7.90 -14.50 32.43
CA LYS A 890 8.75 -13.64 33.26
C LYS A 890 9.15 -12.37 32.51
N ALA A 891 9.35 -11.30 33.25
CA ALA A 891 9.85 -10.04 32.73
C ALA A 891 11.25 -10.23 32.11
N PRO A 892 11.45 -9.93 30.81
CA PRO A 892 12.75 -10.10 30.15
C PRO A 892 13.86 -9.25 30.78
N PRO A 893 15.13 -9.60 30.51
CA PRO A 893 16.27 -8.84 31.00
C PRO A 893 16.22 -7.36 30.63
N SER A 894 16.68 -6.50 31.55
CA SER A 894 16.64 -5.03 31.39
C SER A 894 15.23 -4.40 31.31
N LEU A 895 14.16 -5.16 31.56
CA LEU A 895 12.81 -4.62 31.66
C LEU A 895 12.60 -3.93 33.00
N LYS A 896 12.13 -2.68 32.95
CA LYS A 896 11.71 -1.89 34.11
C LYS A 896 10.52 -1.05 33.70
N GLY A 897 9.40 -1.17 34.40
CA GLY A 897 8.20 -0.41 34.08
C GLY A 897 7.05 -0.67 35.03
N VAL A 898 5.88 -0.13 34.69
CA VAL A 898 4.66 -0.22 35.49
C VAL A 898 3.59 -0.91 34.66
N VAL A 899 2.88 -1.86 35.28
CA VAL A 899 1.71 -2.50 34.67
C VAL A 899 0.57 -1.48 34.58
N ILE A 900 0.10 -1.20 33.36
CA ILE A 900 -0.97 -0.21 33.10
C ILE A 900 -2.34 -0.86 32.87
N GLY A 901 -2.37 -2.12 32.46
CA GLY A 901 -3.61 -2.83 32.16
C GLY A 901 -3.36 -4.33 32.04
N LYS A 902 -4.42 -5.10 32.27
CA LYS A 902 -4.44 -6.55 32.03
C LYS A 902 -5.80 -6.93 31.47
N ASP A 903 -5.79 -7.85 30.52
CA ASP A 903 -7.00 -8.41 29.93
C ASP A 903 -6.92 -9.94 30.03
N LEU A 904 -8.04 -10.57 30.41
CA LEU A 904 -8.20 -12.02 30.40
C LEU A 904 -9.39 -12.35 29.51
N PHE A 905 -9.12 -12.97 28.37
CA PHE A 905 -10.14 -13.48 27.47
C PHE A 905 -10.32 -14.97 27.72
N SER A 906 -11.56 -15.44 27.77
CA SER A 906 -11.85 -16.85 28.02
C SER A 906 -12.99 -17.33 27.16
N ARG A 907 -12.84 -18.53 26.59
CA ARG A 907 -13.92 -19.18 25.87
C ARG A 907 -14.93 -19.75 26.87
N THR A 908 -16.19 -19.35 26.78
CA THR A 908 -17.26 -19.85 27.65
C THR A 908 -17.52 -21.34 27.39
N LYS A 909 -17.26 -22.21 28.38
CA LYS A 909 -17.75 -23.60 28.38
C LYS A 909 -19.25 -23.56 28.74
N LYS A 910 -20.13 -24.04 27.86
CA LYS A 910 -21.59 -23.90 27.98
C LYS A 910 -22.20 -24.88 29.00
N ASP A 911 -22.19 -24.50 30.27
CA ASP A 911 -22.98 -25.19 31.30
C ASP A 911 -24.47 -24.81 31.24
N GLN A 912 -25.34 -25.69 31.74
CA GLN A 912 -26.80 -25.51 31.67
C GLN A 912 -27.28 -24.22 32.37
N ALA A 913 -26.69 -23.87 33.52
CA ALA A 913 -27.01 -22.64 34.25
C ALA A 913 -26.61 -21.36 33.48
N GLN A 914 -25.52 -21.41 32.70
CA GLN A 914 -25.08 -20.27 31.89
C GLN A 914 -26.00 -20.06 30.67
N LYS A 915 -26.52 -21.13 30.07
CA LYS A 915 -27.50 -21.03 28.95
C LYS A 915 -28.80 -20.35 29.37
N ASP A 916 -29.26 -20.61 30.59
CA ASP A 916 -30.49 -19.99 31.10
C ASP A 916 -30.27 -18.49 31.37
N ALA A 917 -29.09 -18.10 31.90
CA ALA A 917 -28.72 -16.69 32.06
C ALA A 917 -28.54 -15.96 30.71
N GLU A 918 -28.00 -16.64 29.69
CA GLU A 918 -27.86 -16.13 28.31
C GLU A 918 -29.23 -15.78 27.71
N LYS A 919 -30.21 -16.69 27.81
CA LYS A 919 -31.57 -16.47 27.30
C LYS A 919 -32.25 -15.24 27.92
N ILE A 920 -32.09 -15.05 29.23
CA ILE A 920 -32.65 -13.89 29.93
C ILE A 920 -32.05 -12.60 29.37
N LYS A 921 -30.72 -12.52 29.24
CA LYS A 921 -30.04 -11.35 28.67
C LYS A 921 -30.43 -11.07 27.22
N LEU A 922 -30.59 -12.10 26.41
CA LEU A 922 -31.04 -11.96 25.02
C LEU A 922 -32.47 -11.40 24.94
N GLN A 923 -33.37 -11.85 25.83
CA GLN A 923 -34.73 -11.35 25.88
C GLN A 923 -34.82 -9.90 26.37
N GLU A 924 -33.99 -9.50 27.34
CA GLU A 924 -33.85 -8.10 27.77
C GLU A 924 -33.37 -7.22 26.62
N LEU A 925 -32.34 -7.67 25.89
CA LEU A 925 -31.79 -6.95 24.75
C LEU A 925 -32.79 -6.81 23.59
N GLU A 926 -33.58 -7.85 23.30
CA GLU A 926 -34.63 -7.80 22.27
C GLU A 926 -35.71 -6.77 22.62
N ASN A 927 -36.11 -6.70 23.91
CA ASN A 927 -37.06 -5.70 24.38
C ASN A 927 -36.50 -4.28 24.25
N GLU A 928 -35.23 -4.07 24.62
CA GLU A 928 -34.54 -2.78 24.48
C GLU A 928 -34.49 -2.33 23.01
N HIS A 929 -34.13 -3.24 22.10
CA HIS A 929 -34.09 -2.98 20.67
C HIS A 929 -35.47 -2.56 20.10
N LYS A 930 -36.55 -3.25 20.52
CA LYS A 930 -37.92 -2.89 20.12
C LYS A 930 -38.34 -1.51 20.64
N VAL A 931 -37.89 -1.12 21.83
CA VAL A 931 -38.15 0.21 22.38
C VAL A 931 -37.41 1.27 21.55
N ASN A 932 -36.11 1.10 21.32
CA ASN A 932 -35.30 2.06 20.56
C ASN A 932 -35.80 2.27 19.12
N LEU A 933 -36.18 1.18 18.42
CA LEU A 933 -36.76 1.30 17.09
C LEU A 933 -38.10 2.05 17.08
N ASN A 934 -38.95 1.81 18.09
CA ASN A 934 -40.22 2.54 18.21
C ASN A 934 -40.02 4.01 18.53
N GLU A 935 -39.01 4.36 19.35
CA GLU A 935 -38.64 5.75 19.63
C GLU A 935 -38.16 6.45 18.35
N LEU A 936 -37.24 5.83 17.59
CA LEU A 936 -36.76 6.37 16.32
C LEU A 936 -37.91 6.56 15.32
N LYS A 937 -38.83 5.59 15.21
CA LYS A 937 -40.01 5.69 14.34
C LYS A 937 -40.94 6.81 14.78
N THR A 938 -41.12 7.01 16.09
CA THR A 938 -41.97 8.10 16.62
C THR A 938 -41.36 9.46 16.29
N ILE A 939 -40.05 9.63 16.50
CA ILE A 939 -39.31 10.86 16.16
C ILE A 939 -39.41 11.16 14.66
N LEU A 940 -39.29 10.14 13.80
CA LEU A 940 -39.45 10.29 12.35
C LEU A 940 -40.85 10.80 12.01
N VAL A 941 -41.90 10.14 12.52
CA VAL A 941 -43.30 10.51 12.22
C VAL A 941 -43.58 11.95 12.65
N ASP A 942 -43.08 12.39 13.79
CA ASP A 942 -43.26 13.76 14.26
C ASP A 942 -42.57 14.79 13.35
N LYS A 943 -41.33 14.53 12.93
CA LYS A 943 -40.57 15.39 12.02
C LYS A 943 -41.17 15.41 10.62
N LEU A 944 -41.57 14.25 10.10
CA LEU A 944 -42.16 14.11 8.79
C LEU A 944 -43.54 14.78 8.75
N TYR A 945 -44.33 14.65 9.82
CA TYR A 945 -45.58 15.39 9.95
C TYR A 945 -45.37 16.91 9.93
N GLN A 946 -44.33 17.44 10.59
CA GLN A 946 -44.00 18.87 10.52
C GLN A 946 -43.69 19.34 9.09
N LEU A 947 -42.95 18.55 8.30
CA LEU A 947 -42.61 18.89 6.91
C LEU A 947 -43.81 18.84 5.95
N VAL A 948 -44.75 17.94 6.22
CA VAL A 948 -45.84 17.60 5.30
C VAL A 948 -47.20 18.20 5.74
N LYS A 949 -47.27 18.84 6.90
CA LYS A 949 -48.48 19.46 7.46
C LYS A 949 -49.16 20.39 6.46
N GLY A 950 -50.42 20.09 6.13
CA GLY A 950 -51.26 20.91 5.25
C GLY A 950 -51.09 20.66 3.74
N LYS A 951 -50.23 19.74 3.32
CA LYS A 951 -49.99 19.38 1.91
C LYS A 951 -50.74 18.12 1.49
N THR A 952 -50.99 17.99 0.19
CA THR A 952 -51.65 16.82 -0.43
C THR A 952 -50.61 15.89 -1.05
N SER A 953 -50.77 14.58 -0.85
CA SER A 953 -49.92 13.53 -1.42
C SER A 953 -49.96 13.52 -2.95
N GLN A 954 -48.79 13.41 -3.60
CA GLN A 954 -48.69 13.14 -5.04
C GLN A 954 -48.70 11.63 -5.38
N GLY A 955 -48.81 10.77 -4.37
CA GLY A 955 -48.77 9.32 -4.48
C GLY A 955 -47.47 8.75 -3.93
N VAL A 956 -47.45 8.31 -2.67
CA VAL A 956 -46.26 7.67 -2.07
C VAL A 956 -46.20 6.21 -2.54
N ARG A 957 -45.04 5.80 -3.06
CA ARG A 957 -44.81 4.48 -3.64
C ARG A 957 -43.73 3.71 -2.88
N THR A 958 -43.81 2.38 -2.95
CA THR A 958 -42.67 1.51 -2.63
C THR A 958 -41.65 1.52 -3.76
N ILE A 959 -40.43 1.06 -3.48
CA ILE A 959 -39.38 0.81 -4.49
C ILE A 959 -39.88 -0.14 -5.59
N TYR A 960 -40.87 -0.98 -5.29
CA TYR A 960 -41.49 -1.92 -6.21
C TYR A 960 -42.70 -1.35 -6.99
N GLY A 961 -42.99 -0.05 -6.83
CA GLY A 961 -44.04 0.65 -7.56
C GLY A 961 -45.46 0.52 -6.96
N GLU A 962 -45.61 -0.09 -5.78
CA GLU A 962 -46.91 -0.20 -5.10
C GLU A 962 -47.27 1.11 -4.41
N SER A 963 -48.50 1.60 -4.58
CA SER A 963 -48.93 2.86 -3.97
C SER A 963 -49.41 2.64 -2.53
N ILE A 964 -48.70 3.25 -1.57
CA ILE A 964 -49.05 3.19 -0.13
C ILE A 964 -50.04 4.30 0.24
N ILE A 965 -49.79 5.53 -0.24
CA ILE A 965 -50.68 6.67 -0.02
C ILE A 965 -51.15 7.17 -1.38
N PRO A 966 -52.46 7.10 -1.70
CA PRO A 966 -52.98 7.54 -2.98
C PRO A 966 -52.85 9.05 -3.19
N LYS A 967 -52.85 9.45 -4.47
CA LYS A 967 -52.74 10.85 -4.90
C LYS A 967 -53.98 11.65 -4.46
N GLY A 968 -53.76 12.79 -3.80
CA GLY A 968 -54.81 13.71 -3.33
C GLY A 968 -55.19 13.58 -1.85
N GLU A 969 -54.70 12.56 -1.14
CA GLU A 969 -54.96 12.38 0.29
C GLU A 969 -54.10 13.33 1.15
N LYS A 970 -54.64 13.81 2.29
CA LYS A 970 -53.90 14.64 3.25
C LYS A 970 -53.15 13.76 4.24
N PHE A 971 -51.88 14.07 4.48
CA PHE A 971 -51.06 13.31 5.43
C PHE A 971 -51.54 13.50 6.88
N SER A 972 -51.75 12.39 7.59
CA SER A 972 -52.07 12.34 9.02
C SER A 972 -51.01 11.55 9.79
N GLN A 973 -50.83 11.83 11.09
CA GLN A 973 -49.87 11.08 11.92
C GLN A 973 -50.21 9.58 12.00
N THR A 974 -51.49 9.21 11.94
CA THR A 974 -51.91 7.80 11.92
C THR A 974 -51.51 7.10 10.63
N LEU A 975 -51.75 7.72 9.47
CA LEU A 975 -51.31 7.21 8.17
C LEU A 975 -49.79 7.02 8.13
N LEU A 976 -49.03 8.02 8.58
CA LEU A 976 -47.56 7.95 8.60
C LEU A 976 -47.01 6.89 9.56
N ARG A 977 -47.76 6.47 10.59
CA ARG A 977 -47.29 5.44 11.52
C ARG A 977 -47.44 4.02 10.98
N GLU A 978 -48.42 3.78 10.11
CA GLU A 978 -48.69 2.48 9.47
C GLU A 978 -47.72 2.17 8.33
N VAL A 979 -47.06 3.21 7.79
CA VAL A 979 -46.08 3.11 6.71
C VAL A 979 -44.81 2.35 7.16
N ASP A 980 -44.33 1.46 6.29
CA ASP A 980 -43.03 0.80 6.43
C ASP A 980 -41.95 1.55 5.64
N TYR A 981 -41.09 2.25 6.37
CA TYR A 981 -40.07 3.12 5.80
C TYR A 981 -38.85 2.40 5.23
N THR A 982 -38.78 1.07 5.31
CA THR A 982 -37.63 0.29 4.79
C THR A 982 -37.63 0.12 3.27
N ALA A 983 -38.80 0.13 2.63
CA ALA A 983 -38.95 -0.19 1.20
C ALA A 983 -39.63 0.94 0.38
N ILE A 984 -39.46 2.19 0.81
CA ILE A 984 -40.18 3.35 0.26
C ILE A 984 -39.31 4.20 -0.66
N ASP A 985 -39.93 4.69 -1.73
CA ASP A 985 -39.33 5.69 -2.63
C ASP A 985 -39.25 7.06 -1.93
N TYR A 986 -38.07 7.66 -1.97
CA TYR A 986 -37.77 8.96 -1.38
C TYR A 986 -38.29 10.13 -2.22
N SER A 987 -38.70 9.89 -3.47
CA SER A 987 -39.05 10.93 -4.44
C SER A 987 -40.57 11.19 -4.54
N GLY A 988 -40.95 12.43 -4.88
CA GLY A 988 -42.31 12.73 -5.36
C GLY A 988 -43.43 12.73 -4.31
N TRP A 989 -43.17 13.03 -3.04
CA TRP A 989 -44.21 13.03 -1.99
C TRP A 989 -45.14 14.26 -2.07
N THR A 990 -44.59 15.43 -2.40
CA THR A 990 -45.30 16.72 -2.44
C THR A 990 -45.06 17.46 -3.76
N THR A 991 -45.80 18.55 -4.00
CA THR A 991 -45.66 19.40 -5.20
C THR A 991 -44.44 20.33 -5.17
N GLN A 992 -43.72 20.44 -4.05
CA GLN A 992 -42.59 21.37 -3.89
C GLN A 992 -41.26 20.59 -3.80
N ASP A 993 -40.33 20.89 -4.70
CA ASP A 993 -39.04 20.19 -4.81
C ASP A 993 -38.14 20.36 -3.58
N GLU A 994 -38.11 21.54 -2.95
CA GLU A 994 -37.34 21.77 -1.72
C GLU A 994 -37.76 20.84 -0.57
N ASN A 995 -39.06 20.61 -0.40
CA ASN A 995 -39.56 19.73 0.64
C ASN A 995 -39.32 18.26 0.31
N ASN A 996 -39.42 17.88 -0.96
CA ASN A 996 -39.05 16.53 -1.38
C ASN A 996 -37.56 16.27 -1.11
N GLY A 997 -36.68 17.27 -1.30
CA GLY A 997 -35.27 17.21 -0.90
C GLY A 997 -35.07 17.03 0.61
N LEU A 998 -35.82 17.75 1.44
CA LEU A 998 -35.77 17.61 2.91
C LEU A 998 -36.34 16.27 3.41
N ILE A 999 -37.44 15.79 2.81
CA ILE A 999 -38.04 14.48 3.12
C ILE A 999 -37.07 13.37 2.76
N ALA A 1000 -36.46 13.41 1.57
CA ALA A 1000 -35.44 12.44 1.15
C ALA A 1000 -34.26 12.41 2.11
N ARG A 1001 -33.74 13.58 2.53
CA ARG A 1001 -32.67 13.67 3.55
C ARG A 1001 -33.11 13.13 4.91
N LEU A 1002 -34.34 13.40 5.34
CA LEU A 1002 -34.87 12.91 6.63
C LEU A 1002 -35.00 11.38 6.63
N LEU A 1003 -35.56 10.82 5.56
CA LEU A 1003 -35.70 9.37 5.39
C LEU A 1003 -34.33 8.67 5.29
N HIS A 1004 -33.37 9.29 4.60
CA HIS A 1004 -32.00 8.80 4.53
C HIS A 1004 -31.32 8.78 5.93
N ASN A 1005 -31.40 9.88 6.68
CA ASN A 1005 -30.86 9.95 8.04
C ASN A 1005 -31.53 8.94 8.99
N PHE A 1006 -32.84 8.70 8.84
CA PHE A 1006 -33.55 7.67 9.58
C PHE A 1006 -33.02 6.27 9.25
N SER A 1007 -32.85 5.96 7.95
CA SER A 1007 -32.28 4.68 7.50
C SER A 1007 -30.89 4.44 8.10
N ILE A 1008 -30.03 5.46 8.14
CA ILE A 1008 -28.72 5.38 8.79
C ILE A 1008 -28.86 5.02 10.28
N LYS A 1009 -29.73 5.71 11.03
CA LYS A 1009 -29.90 5.47 12.47
C LYS A 1009 -30.52 4.11 12.79
N VAL A 1010 -31.48 3.65 11.97
CA VAL A 1010 -32.04 2.30 12.10
C VAL A 1010 -30.97 1.25 11.85
N ASN A 1011 -30.13 1.44 10.82
CA ASN A 1011 -29.02 0.52 10.54
C ASN A 1011 -27.96 0.52 11.65
N GLU A 1012 -27.66 1.67 12.28
CA GLU A 1012 -26.78 1.75 13.45
C GLU A 1012 -27.33 0.93 14.63
N GLU A 1013 -28.62 1.09 14.95
CA GLU A 1013 -29.29 0.40 16.05
C GLU A 1013 -29.44 -1.11 15.81
N VAL A 1014 -29.86 -1.51 14.60
CA VAL A 1014 -29.89 -2.92 14.18
C VAL A 1014 -28.48 -3.53 14.25
N GLY A 1015 -27.46 -2.75 13.87
CA GLY A 1015 -26.07 -3.15 14.00
C GLY A 1015 -25.64 -3.36 15.45
N ARG A 1016 -26.01 -2.46 16.36
CA ARG A 1016 -25.75 -2.59 17.81
C ARG A 1016 -26.40 -3.85 18.35
N TYR A 1017 -27.69 -4.04 18.08
CA TYR A 1017 -28.47 -5.21 18.51
C TYR A 1017 -27.84 -6.53 18.04
N LYS A 1018 -27.50 -6.63 16.74
CA LYS A 1018 -26.83 -7.82 16.18
C LYS A 1018 -25.47 -8.10 16.86
N ARG A 1019 -24.68 -7.06 17.17
CA ARG A 1019 -23.38 -7.19 17.85
C ARG A 1019 -23.52 -7.68 19.28
N GLU A 1020 -24.39 -7.05 20.06
CA GLU A 1020 -24.62 -7.41 21.45
C GLU A 1020 -25.19 -8.83 21.57
N THR A 1021 -26.14 -9.19 20.70
CA THR A 1021 -26.70 -10.55 20.58
C THR A 1021 -25.59 -11.57 20.31
N PHE A 1022 -24.68 -11.26 19.39
CA PHE A 1022 -23.57 -12.14 19.04
C PHE A 1022 -22.57 -12.29 20.20
N ASN A 1023 -22.18 -11.18 20.83
CA ASN A 1023 -21.26 -11.18 21.97
C ASN A 1023 -21.81 -12.00 23.15
N ILE A 1024 -23.11 -11.89 23.42
CA ILE A 1024 -23.77 -12.66 24.49
C ILE A 1024 -23.80 -14.17 24.16
N SER A 1025 -24.04 -14.53 22.90
CA SER A 1025 -24.27 -15.94 22.51
C SER A 1025 -23.02 -16.78 22.27
N VAL A 1026 -21.94 -16.14 21.80
CA VAL A 1026 -20.68 -16.81 21.45
C VAL A 1026 -19.60 -16.66 22.53
N GLY A 1027 -19.63 -15.58 23.31
CA GLY A 1027 -18.54 -15.22 24.23
C GLY A 1027 -17.33 -14.64 23.48
N ASP A 1028 -16.15 -14.67 24.09
CA ASP A 1028 -14.91 -14.21 23.45
C ASP A 1028 -14.42 -15.23 22.40
N GLU A 1029 -14.27 -14.76 21.17
CA GLU A 1029 -13.69 -15.55 20.07
C GLU A 1029 -12.16 -15.61 20.20
N LEU A 1030 -11.64 -16.81 20.43
CA LEU A 1030 -10.20 -17.09 20.54
C LEU A 1030 -9.71 -18.02 19.42
N PRO A 1031 -8.41 -18.00 19.09
CA PRO A 1031 -7.83 -18.94 18.14
C PRO A 1031 -8.11 -20.42 18.49
N ALA A 1032 -8.16 -21.28 17.48
CA ALA A 1032 -8.45 -22.70 17.68
C ALA A 1032 -7.39 -23.36 18.59
N GLY A 1033 -7.86 -24.10 19.61
CA GLY A 1033 -7.00 -24.74 20.61
C GLY A 1033 -6.60 -23.87 21.80
N VAL A 1034 -6.95 -22.58 21.78
CA VAL A 1034 -6.74 -21.66 22.92
C VAL A 1034 -8.02 -21.56 23.74
N LEU A 1035 -7.90 -21.87 25.04
CA LEU A 1035 -9.02 -21.81 26.00
C LEU A 1035 -9.12 -20.44 26.67
N LYS A 1036 -7.97 -19.91 27.11
CA LYS A 1036 -7.83 -18.59 27.72
C LYS A 1036 -6.63 -17.86 27.13
N LEU A 1037 -6.72 -16.54 27.05
CA LEU A 1037 -5.63 -15.67 26.62
C LEU A 1037 -5.50 -14.54 27.64
N ALA A 1038 -4.36 -14.49 28.32
CA ALA A 1038 -4.01 -13.40 29.22
C ALA A 1038 -3.07 -12.42 28.51
N LYS A 1039 -3.35 -11.12 28.63
CA LYS A 1039 -2.50 -10.03 28.15
C LYS A 1039 -2.18 -9.08 29.28
N VAL A 1040 -0.91 -8.70 29.40
CA VAL A 1040 -0.43 -7.71 30.36
C VAL A 1040 0.26 -6.59 29.61
N TYR A 1041 -0.17 -5.35 29.85
CA TYR A 1041 0.40 -4.15 29.25
C TYR A 1041 1.30 -3.45 30.27
N LEU A 1042 2.54 -3.19 29.87
CA LEU A 1042 3.55 -2.55 30.70
C LEU A 1042 4.05 -1.27 30.03
N ALA A 1043 4.01 -0.17 30.77
CA ALA A 1043 4.57 1.10 30.34
C ALA A 1043 6.00 1.26 30.85
N LYS A 1044 6.92 1.53 29.91
CA LYS A 1044 8.34 1.80 30.16
C LYS A 1044 8.66 3.24 29.78
N LYS A 1045 9.18 3.99 30.74
CA LYS A 1045 9.72 5.35 30.51
C LYS A 1045 11.17 5.23 30.06
N ARG A 1046 11.47 5.68 28.84
CA ARG A 1046 12.82 5.60 28.24
C ARG A 1046 13.45 6.99 28.16
N LYS A 1047 14.32 7.27 29.14
CA LYS A 1047 15.18 8.47 29.14
C LYS A 1047 16.28 8.37 28.10
N LEU A 1048 16.86 9.51 27.74
CA LEU A 1048 18.01 9.57 26.84
C LEU A 1048 19.26 9.04 27.54
N LYS A 1049 20.08 8.25 26.84
CA LYS A 1049 21.33 7.67 27.34
C LYS A 1049 22.46 7.81 26.34
N VAL A 1050 23.70 7.61 26.82
CA VAL A 1050 24.87 7.43 25.95
C VAL A 1050 24.64 6.23 25.03
N GLY A 1051 24.90 6.40 23.73
CA GLY A 1051 24.64 5.42 22.68
C GLY A 1051 23.29 5.60 21.96
N ASP A 1052 22.38 6.42 22.48
CA ASP A 1052 21.15 6.76 21.77
C ASP A 1052 21.45 7.66 20.56
N LYS A 1053 20.61 7.55 19.53
CA LYS A 1053 20.76 8.29 18.28
C LYS A 1053 19.82 9.49 18.23
N LEU A 1054 20.39 10.67 18.00
CA LEU A 1054 19.67 11.92 17.71
C LEU A 1054 19.90 12.32 16.25
N ALA A 1055 18.99 13.14 15.72
CA ALA A 1055 19.15 13.73 14.40
C ALA A 1055 18.43 15.09 14.30
N GLY A 1056 18.91 15.97 13.43
CA GLY A 1056 18.13 17.11 12.96
C GLY A 1056 17.36 16.79 11.68
N ARG A 1057 16.64 17.78 11.15
CA ARG A 1057 15.85 17.63 9.91
C ARG A 1057 16.70 17.67 8.64
N HIS A 1058 17.93 18.17 8.73
CA HIS A 1058 18.86 18.39 7.62
C HIS A 1058 19.80 17.20 7.35
N GLY A 1059 19.39 15.98 7.74
CA GLY A 1059 20.21 14.76 7.57
C GLY A 1059 21.47 14.70 8.46
N ASN A 1060 21.61 15.60 9.43
CA ASN A 1060 22.63 15.57 10.47
C ASN A 1060 22.22 14.55 11.53
N LYS A 1061 22.90 13.40 11.57
CA LYS A 1061 22.69 12.34 12.57
C LYS A 1061 23.87 12.30 13.51
N GLY A 1062 23.61 11.90 14.75
CA GLY A 1062 24.69 11.65 15.69
C GLY A 1062 24.33 10.75 16.85
N ILE A 1063 25.35 10.16 17.45
CA ILE A 1063 25.22 9.27 18.61
C ILE A 1063 25.63 10.07 19.84
N VAL A 1064 24.83 10.01 20.89
CA VAL A 1064 25.19 10.62 22.17
C VAL A 1064 26.43 9.92 22.72
N SER A 1065 27.55 10.61 22.80
CA SER A 1065 28.82 10.06 23.31
C SER A 1065 29.02 10.34 24.79
N ARG A 1066 28.62 11.53 25.25
CA ARG A 1066 28.80 11.98 26.63
C ARG A 1066 27.67 12.89 27.06
N ILE A 1067 27.21 12.68 28.29
CA ILE A 1067 26.35 13.61 29.02
C ILE A 1067 27.26 14.33 30.03
N VAL A 1068 27.31 15.66 29.93
CA VAL A 1068 28.22 16.55 30.65
C VAL A 1068 27.39 17.35 31.65
N ARG A 1069 27.94 17.61 32.84
CA ARG A 1069 27.25 18.40 33.86
C ARG A 1069 27.03 19.83 33.35
N ASP A 1070 25.96 20.46 33.80
CA ASP A 1070 25.56 21.78 33.30
C ASP A 1070 26.64 22.84 33.53
N GLU A 1071 27.36 22.76 34.65
CA GLU A 1071 28.45 23.66 35.00
C GLU A 1071 29.71 23.49 34.13
N ASP A 1072 29.93 22.30 33.55
CA ASP A 1072 31.11 22.02 32.70
C ASP A 1072 30.84 22.38 31.23
N MET A 1073 29.59 22.69 30.87
CA MET A 1073 29.20 23.01 29.49
C MET A 1073 29.65 24.43 29.12
N PRO A 1074 30.03 24.66 27.84
CA PRO A 1074 30.27 26.01 27.36
C PRO A 1074 29.04 26.90 27.54
N PHE A 1075 29.26 28.13 27.98
CA PHE A 1075 28.19 29.08 28.27
C PHE A 1075 28.42 30.44 27.61
N LEU A 1076 27.33 31.18 27.42
CA LEU A 1076 27.30 32.53 26.84
C LEU A 1076 27.70 33.59 27.87
N GLU A 1077 27.97 34.82 27.43
CA GLU A 1077 28.26 35.97 28.33
C GLU A 1077 27.18 36.22 29.40
N ASP A 1078 25.93 35.84 29.13
CA ASP A 1078 24.80 35.95 30.06
C ASP A 1078 24.74 34.81 31.10
N GLY A 1079 25.69 33.87 31.07
CA GLY A 1079 25.75 32.71 31.95
C GLY A 1079 24.91 31.52 31.48
N THR A 1080 24.21 31.62 30.34
CA THR A 1080 23.37 30.53 29.84
C THR A 1080 24.25 29.43 29.22
N PRO A 1081 24.22 28.18 29.74
CA PRO A 1081 24.92 27.07 29.11
C PRO A 1081 24.22 26.63 27.82
N VAL A 1082 25.00 26.05 26.90
CA VAL A 1082 24.46 25.39 25.71
C VAL A 1082 23.95 23.99 26.05
N ASP A 1083 22.89 23.53 25.39
CA ASP A 1083 22.31 22.22 25.66
C ASP A 1083 23.04 21.11 24.88
N ILE A 1084 23.49 21.42 23.66
CA ILE A 1084 24.12 20.49 22.72
C ILE A 1084 25.39 21.10 22.13
N ILE A 1085 26.45 20.31 21.96
CA ILE A 1085 27.62 20.68 21.17
C ILE A 1085 27.70 19.79 19.94
N LEU A 1086 27.72 20.40 18.76
CA LEU A 1086 27.86 19.73 17.47
C LEU A 1086 29.21 20.03 16.83
N ASN A 1087 29.71 19.09 16.05
CA ASN A 1087 30.96 19.23 15.33
C ASN A 1087 30.77 20.12 14.09
N PRO A 1088 31.49 21.26 13.96
CA PRO A 1088 31.36 22.13 12.80
C PRO A 1088 31.89 21.48 11.51
N LEU A 1089 32.83 20.54 11.60
CA LEU A 1089 33.45 19.90 10.42
C LEU A 1089 32.46 19.04 9.63
N GLY A 1090 31.38 18.58 10.27
CA GLY A 1090 30.34 17.77 9.63
C GLY A 1090 29.46 18.56 8.66
N VAL A 1091 29.46 19.91 8.72
CA VAL A 1091 28.58 20.74 7.87
C VAL A 1091 29.15 20.92 6.46
N PRO A 1092 30.41 21.38 6.26
CA PRO A 1092 30.94 21.60 4.91
C PRO A 1092 31.07 20.32 4.10
N SER A 1093 31.50 19.22 4.73
CA SER A 1093 31.67 17.93 4.03
C SER A 1093 30.35 17.33 3.56
N ARG A 1094 29.22 17.72 4.15
CA ARG A 1094 27.89 17.18 3.85
C ARG A 1094 26.99 18.16 3.11
N MET A 1095 27.42 19.42 2.98
CA MET A 1095 26.70 20.47 2.28
C MET A 1095 25.25 20.63 2.74
N ASN A 1096 25.00 20.59 4.05
CA ASN A 1096 23.70 20.84 4.66
C ASN A 1096 23.69 22.14 5.46
N LEU A 1097 23.80 23.25 4.74
CA LEU A 1097 23.89 24.59 5.30
C LEU A 1097 22.56 25.07 5.91
N GLY A 1098 21.44 24.47 5.50
CA GLY A 1098 20.11 24.79 6.03
C GLY A 1098 20.04 24.72 7.56
N GLN A 1099 20.78 23.80 8.18
CA GLN A 1099 20.82 23.66 9.64
C GLN A 1099 21.40 24.89 10.35
N ILE A 1100 22.32 25.63 9.71
CA ILE A 1100 22.91 26.84 10.27
C ILE A 1100 21.86 27.96 10.24
N PHE A 1101 21.18 28.14 9.11
CA PHE A 1101 20.11 29.13 8.99
C PHE A 1101 18.96 28.84 9.96
N GLU A 1102 18.57 27.57 10.11
CA GLU A 1102 17.61 27.12 11.12
C GLU A 1102 18.07 27.52 12.53
N THR A 1103 19.33 27.24 12.86
CA THR A 1103 19.92 27.51 14.18
C THR A 1103 19.85 29.00 14.52
N VAL A 1104 20.23 29.86 13.59
CA VAL A 1104 20.29 31.31 13.80
C VAL A 1104 18.90 31.92 13.89
N LEU A 1105 18.01 31.61 12.94
CA LEU A 1105 16.62 32.11 12.95
C LEU A 1105 15.84 31.57 14.16
N GLY A 1106 16.09 30.32 14.55
CA GLY A 1106 15.50 29.72 15.74
C GLY A 1106 15.86 30.47 17.02
N TRP A 1107 17.10 30.98 17.12
CA TRP A 1107 17.53 31.76 18.28
C TRP A 1107 16.82 33.12 18.37
N ALA A 1108 16.65 33.80 17.23
CA ALA A 1108 15.85 35.02 17.16
C ALA A 1108 14.39 34.75 17.56
N GLY A 1109 13.80 33.66 17.07
CA GLY A 1109 12.42 33.26 17.39
C GLY A 1109 12.23 32.94 18.87
N GLU A 1110 13.18 32.24 19.50
CA GLU A 1110 13.15 31.97 20.94
C GLU A 1110 13.15 33.27 21.77
N LYS A 1111 14.04 34.22 21.45
CA LYS A 1111 14.14 35.50 22.18
C LYS A 1111 12.93 36.41 21.96
N LEU A 1112 12.35 36.41 20.76
CA LEU A 1112 11.17 37.22 20.42
C LEU A 1112 9.84 36.56 20.83
N GLY A 1113 9.85 35.26 21.16
CA GLY A 1113 8.63 34.49 21.40
C GLY A 1113 7.78 34.28 20.14
N MET A 1114 8.42 34.28 18.97
CA MET A 1114 7.80 34.16 17.65
C MET A 1114 8.14 32.82 17.01
N LYS A 1115 7.24 32.34 16.14
CA LYS A 1115 7.47 31.18 15.29
C LYS A 1115 7.46 31.61 13.83
N PHE A 1116 8.31 30.98 13.04
CA PHE A 1116 8.51 31.31 11.64
C PHE A 1116 8.04 30.17 10.74
N GLY A 1117 7.50 30.53 9.59
CA GLY A 1117 7.22 29.64 8.47
C GLY A 1117 8.14 30.00 7.31
N THR A 1118 9.05 29.08 6.98
CA THR A 1118 9.97 29.16 5.84
C THR A 1118 9.56 28.06 4.85
N PRO A 1119 8.61 28.31 3.93
CA PRO A 1119 8.28 27.38 2.86
C PRO A 1119 9.52 27.04 2.03
N ILE A 1120 9.56 25.82 1.48
CA ILE A 1120 10.69 25.39 0.65
C ILE A 1120 10.74 26.18 -0.66
N PHE A 1121 11.94 26.56 -1.11
CA PHE A 1121 12.17 27.38 -2.31
C PHE A 1121 11.50 28.77 -2.34
N ASP A 1122 10.77 29.15 -1.29
CA ASP A 1122 10.14 30.46 -1.06
C ASP A 1122 10.30 30.85 0.43
N GLY A 1123 11.52 30.64 0.94
CA GLY A 1123 11.88 30.79 2.34
C GLY A 1123 12.45 32.16 2.69
N ALA A 1124 12.79 32.33 3.97
CA ALA A 1124 13.49 33.51 4.48
C ALA A 1124 14.86 33.69 3.80
N SER A 1125 15.11 34.90 3.31
CA SER A 1125 16.42 35.31 2.81
C SER A 1125 17.37 35.65 3.96
N GLN A 1126 18.68 35.63 3.70
CA GLN A 1126 19.69 35.99 4.69
C GLN A 1126 19.49 37.39 5.28
N ALA A 1127 19.06 38.36 4.47
CA ALA A 1127 18.81 39.73 4.91
C ALA A 1127 17.61 39.82 5.87
N GLU A 1128 16.55 39.07 5.59
CA GLU A 1128 15.37 39.00 6.48
C GLU A 1128 15.72 38.31 7.80
N ILE A 1129 16.52 37.24 7.77
CA ILE A 1129 17.03 36.59 8.99
C ILE A 1129 17.83 37.59 9.83
N GLU A 1130 18.73 38.36 9.21
CA GLU A 1130 19.52 39.38 9.89
C GLU A 1130 18.67 40.50 10.50
N GLU A 1131 17.58 40.91 9.84
CA GLU A 1131 16.63 41.89 10.39
C GLU A 1131 16.04 41.38 11.72
N TYR A 1132 15.58 40.13 11.77
CA TYR A 1132 15.04 39.53 13.00
C TYR A 1132 16.10 39.33 14.09
N ILE A 1133 17.35 39.01 13.73
CA ILE A 1133 18.48 38.95 14.66
C ILE A 1133 18.70 40.33 15.31
N GLN A 1134 18.72 41.39 14.50
CA GLN A 1134 18.91 42.77 14.97
C GLN A 1134 17.74 43.20 15.87
N GLN A 1135 16.50 42.88 15.49
CA GLN A 1135 15.32 43.11 16.33
C GLN A 1135 15.43 42.36 17.68
N ALA A 1136 15.95 41.13 17.66
CA ALA A 1136 16.19 40.32 18.86
C ALA A 1136 17.42 40.77 19.68
N LYS A 1137 18.19 41.75 19.19
CA LYS A 1137 19.46 42.23 19.77
C LYS A 1137 20.48 41.11 19.97
N LEU A 1138 20.54 40.18 19.02
CA LEU A 1138 21.49 39.08 19.00
C LEU A 1138 22.72 39.43 18.15
N PRO A 1139 23.86 38.75 18.34
CA PRO A 1139 25.02 38.89 17.46
C PRO A 1139 24.68 38.49 16.02
N SER A 1140 25.20 39.25 15.05
CA SER A 1140 25.05 38.95 13.62
C SER A 1140 25.50 37.52 13.32
N LEU A 1141 24.76 36.81 12.45
CA LEU A 1141 25.00 35.40 12.09
C LEU A 1141 25.01 34.40 13.26
N GLY A 1142 24.56 34.80 14.46
CA GLY A 1142 24.60 33.96 15.66
C GLY A 1142 26.01 33.66 16.17
N GLN A 1143 27.02 34.43 15.78
CA GLN A 1143 28.40 34.24 16.23
C GLN A 1143 28.61 34.90 17.61
N ALA A 1144 28.88 34.07 18.62
CA ALA A 1144 29.07 34.53 19.99
C ALA A 1144 30.38 34.00 20.59
N TYR A 1145 30.97 34.77 21.50
CA TYR A 1145 32.02 34.24 22.37
C TYR A 1145 31.40 33.31 23.40
N LEU A 1146 32.02 32.16 23.58
CA LEU A 1146 31.68 31.20 24.64
C LEU A 1146 32.80 31.16 25.67
N TYR A 1147 32.45 30.71 26.87
CA TYR A 1147 33.36 30.47 27.98
C TYR A 1147 33.38 28.99 28.32
N ASP A 1148 34.54 28.44 28.63
CA ASP A 1148 34.68 27.05 29.08
C ASP A 1148 34.08 26.92 30.48
N GLY A 1149 33.16 25.97 30.69
CA GLY A 1149 32.53 25.73 31.99
C GLY A 1149 33.51 25.25 33.06
N GLU A 1150 34.59 24.54 32.66
CA GLU A 1150 35.55 24.01 33.63
C GLU A 1150 36.57 25.05 34.12
N THR A 1151 37.06 25.91 33.23
CA THR A 1151 38.09 26.91 33.58
C THR A 1151 37.53 28.31 33.80
N GLY A 1152 36.38 28.62 33.20
CA GLY A 1152 35.82 29.97 33.11
C GLY A 1152 36.52 30.86 32.06
N ASP A 1153 37.50 30.34 31.33
CA ASP A 1153 38.22 31.11 30.32
C ASP A 1153 37.38 31.26 29.05
N ARG A 1154 37.50 32.41 28.39
CA ARG A 1154 36.86 32.66 27.10
C ARG A 1154 37.57 31.90 25.98
N PHE A 1155 36.82 31.25 25.11
CA PHE A 1155 37.38 30.65 23.89
C PHE A 1155 37.99 31.72 22.96
N HIS A 1156 39.08 31.36 22.27
CA HIS A 1156 39.82 32.28 21.40
C HIS A 1156 39.01 32.76 20.19
N GLN A 1157 38.15 31.90 19.64
CA GLN A 1157 37.33 32.19 18.47
C GLN A 1157 35.85 32.17 18.85
N GLN A 1158 35.06 32.97 18.13
CA GLN A 1158 33.60 32.92 18.23
C GLN A 1158 33.09 31.61 17.64
N ALA A 1159 32.05 31.06 18.25
CA ALA A 1159 31.33 29.90 17.75
C ALA A 1159 29.94 30.32 17.30
N THR A 1160 29.39 29.60 16.32
CA THR A 1160 27.97 29.77 15.95
C THR A 1160 27.12 29.12 17.03
N VAL A 1161 26.26 29.91 17.65
CA VAL A 1161 25.30 29.50 18.66
C VAL A 1161 23.89 29.81 18.17
N GLY A 1162 22.94 28.96 18.53
CA GLY A 1162 21.54 29.29 18.34
C GLY A 1162 20.63 28.15 18.73
N VAL A 1163 19.44 28.07 18.16
CA VAL A 1163 18.42 27.08 18.53
C VAL A 1163 18.04 26.25 17.31
N ILE A 1164 18.31 24.95 17.38
CA ILE A 1164 18.03 23.98 16.31
C ILE A 1164 16.96 22.98 16.74
N TYR A 1165 16.15 22.48 15.81
CA TYR A 1165 15.15 21.46 16.10
C TYR A 1165 15.73 20.04 15.99
N MET A 1166 15.80 19.35 17.14
CA MET A 1166 16.39 18.01 17.26
C MET A 1166 15.35 16.94 17.55
N LEU A 1167 15.58 15.77 16.98
CA LEU A 1167 14.72 14.59 17.02
C LEU A 1167 15.44 13.45 17.75
N LYS A 1168 14.71 12.71 18.59
CA LYS A 1168 15.15 11.42 19.12
C LYS A 1168 14.66 10.31 18.20
N LEU A 1169 15.56 9.49 17.67
CA LEU A 1169 15.19 8.39 16.78
C LEU A 1169 14.83 7.13 17.57
N SER A 1170 14.09 6.22 16.95
CA SER A 1170 13.73 4.90 17.52
C SER A 1170 14.92 3.97 17.76
N HIS A 1171 16.12 4.34 17.28
CA HIS A 1171 17.35 3.61 17.48
C HIS A 1171 17.96 3.87 18.87
N MET A 1172 17.41 3.20 19.88
CA MET A 1172 17.88 3.28 21.26
C MET A 1172 18.95 2.21 21.56
N VAL A 1173 19.88 2.54 22.47
CA VAL A 1173 20.97 1.63 22.85
C VAL A 1173 20.47 0.37 23.55
N ASP A 1174 19.47 0.50 24.43
CA ASP A 1174 18.91 -0.61 25.21
C ASP A 1174 18.33 -1.72 24.31
N ASP A 1175 17.84 -1.37 23.12
CA ASP A 1175 17.30 -2.35 22.16
C ASP A 1175 18.42 -3.05 21.37
N LYS A 1176 19.53 -2.36 21.14
CA LYS A 1176 20.68 -2.86 20.36
C LYS A 1176 21.69 -3.64 21.19
N MET A 1177 21.80 -3.35 22.49
CA MET A 1177 22.71 -4.06 23.37
C MET A 1177 22.26 -5.53 23.48
N HIS A 1178 23.17 -6.44 23.15
CA HIS A 1178 22.97 -7.87 23.23
C HIS A 1178 24.28 -8.55 23.59
N ALA A 1179 24.24 -9.44 24.56
CA ALA A 1179 25.38 -10.23 24.99
C ALA A 1179 24.91 -11.66 25.27
N ARG A 1180 25.76 -12.63 24.92
CA ARG A 1180 25.52 -14.05 25.15
C ARG A 1180 26.80 -14.70 25.64
N SER A 1181 26.69 -15.45 26.74
CA SER A 1181 27.69 -16.43 27.15
C SER A 1181 27.30 -17.81 26.61
N ILE A 1182 26.24 -18.39 27.18
CA ILE A 1182 25.60 -19.63 26.75
C ILE A 1182 24.13 -19.36 26.43
N GLY A 1183 23.49 -20.22 25.65
CA GLY A 1183 22.11 -20.03 25.26
C GLY A 1183 21.55 -21.23 24.52
N PRO A 1184 20.35 -21.12 23.94
CA PRO A 1184 19.77 -22.20 23.16
C PRO A 1184 20.54 -22.42 21.85
N TYR A 1185 20.44 -23.66 21.37
CA TYR A 1185 21.08 -24.15 20.16
C TYR A 1185 20.04 -24.71 19.19
N SER A 1186 20.35 -24.65 17.90
CA SER A 1186 19.57 -25.27 16.84
C SER A 1186 19.52 -26.78 17.02
N LEU A 1187 18.34 -27.38 16.84
CA LEU A 1187 18.20 -28.84 16.94
C LEU A 1187 18.96 -29.57 15.83
N ILE A 1188 19.00 -28.98 14.62
CA ILE A 1188 19.58 -29.62 13.44
C ILE A 1188 21.08 -29.39 13.40
N THR A 1189 21.51 -28.13 13.37
CA THR A 1189 22.93 -27.77 13.18
C THR A 1189 23.72 -27.71 14.47
N GLN A 1190 23.07 -27.78 15.64
CA GLN A 1190 23.69 -27.62 16.96
C GLN A 1190 24.42 -26.29 17.18
N GLN A 1191 24.27 -25.34 16.26
CA GLN A 1191 24.81 -23.99 16.37
C GLN A 1191 23.97 -23.12 17.32
N PRO A 1192 24.57 -22.08 17.94
CA PRO A 1192 23.83 -21.02 18.62
C PRO A 1192 22.66 -20.52 17.78
N LEU A 1193 21.47 -20.40 18.37
CA LEU A 1193 20.34 -19.75 17.69
C LEU A 1193 20.70 -18.31 17.28
N GLY A 1194 20.02 -17.76 16.28
CA GLY A 1194 20.23 -16.39 15.82
C GLY A 1194 19.31 -15.38 16.51
N GLY A 1195 19.86 -14.19 16.81
CA GLY A 1195 19.05 -13.02 17.20
C GLY A 1195 18.75 -12.89 18.70
N LYS A 1196 18.54 -11.64 19.14
CA LYS A 1196 18.36 -11.25 20.55
C LYS A 1196 17.15 -11.92 21.22
N ALA A 1197 16.03 -12.05 20.51
CA ALA A 1197 14.78 -12.62 21.05
C ALA A 1197 14.92 -14.07 21.52
N GLN A 1198 15.83 -14.83 20.89
CA GLN A 1198 16.13 -16.23 21.24
C GLN A 1198 17.40 -16.34 22.09
N PHE A 1199 17.94 -15.23 22.59
CA PHE A 1199 19.24 -15.20 23.26
C PHE A 1199 20.36 -15.80 22.39
N GLY A 1200 20.34 -15.42 21.11
CA GLY A 1200 21.17 -15.99 20.05
C GLY A 1200 22.63 -15.51 20.04
N GLY A 1201 23.50 -16.21 19.31
CA GLY A 1201 24.89 -15.82 19.09
C GLY A 1201 25.05 -14.76 18.00
N GLN A 1202 26.23 -14.14 17.94
CA GLN A 1202 26.62 -13.33 16.78
C GLN A 1202 27.07 -14.25 15.65
N ARG A 1203 26.80 -13.85 14.40
CA ARG A 1203 27.27 -14.59 13.22
C ARG A 1203 28.73 -14.23 12.99
N PHE A 1204 29.59 -15.25 12.98
CA PHE A 1204 30.96 -15.16 12.52
C PHE A 1204 31.01 -15.70 11.08
N GLY A 1205 31.17 -14.82 10.10
CA GLY A 1205 31.09 -15.14 8.68
C GLY A 1205 32.44 -15.35 8.03
N GLU A 1206 32.41 -15.54 6.71
CA GLU A 1206 33.59 -15.79 5.89
C GLU A 1206 34.61 -14.65 5.94
N MET A 1207 34.15 -13.38 5.90
CA MET A 1207 35.04 -12.22 5.96
C MET A 1207 35.76 -12.12 7.31
N GLU A 1208 35.09 -12.45 8.42
CA GLU A 1208 35.72 -12.44 9.74
C GLU A 1208 36.70 -13.62 9.90
N VAL A 1209 36.43 -14.76 9.28
CA VAL A 1209 37.37 -15.88 9.19
C VAL A 1209 38.66 -15.44 8.48
N TRP A 1210 38.56 -14.84 7.29
CA TRP A 1210 39.72 -14.35 6.54
C TRP A 1210 40.55 -13.34 7.34
N ALA A 1211 39.89 -12.50 8.14
CA ALA A 1211 40.59 -11.57 9.01
C ALA A 1211 41.48 -12.31 10.04
N LEU A 1212 40.97 -13.35 10.69
CA LEU A 1212 41.76 -14.15 11.65
C LEU A 1212 42.86 -14.98 10.97
N GLU A 1213 42.59 -15.51 9.78
CA GLU A 1213 43.59 -16.21 8.97
C GLU A 1213 44.75 -15.28 8.60
N ALA A 1214 44.46 -14.04 8.20
CA ALA A 1214 45.48 -13.03 7.88
C ALA A 1214 46.36 -12.67 9.09
N PHE A 1215 45.82 -12.72 10.31
CA PHE A 1215 46.61 -12.55 11.54
C PHE A 1215 47.36 -13.82 11.98
N GLY A 1216 47.10 -14.97 11.35
CA GLY A 1216 47.65 -16.26 11.79
C GLY A 1216 47.06 -16.75 13.12
N ALA A 1217 45.87 -16.26 13.51
CA ALA A 1217 45.24 -16.56 14.79
C ALA A 1217 44.49 -17.91 14.78
N SER A 1218 45.20 -18.99 14.46
CA SER A 1218 44.64 -20.33 14.22
C SER A 1218 43.84 -20.91 15.39
N HIS A 1219 44.32 -20.73 16.63
CA HIS A 1219 43.64 -21.26 17.83
C HIS A 1219 42.34 -20.52 18.11
N ILE A 1220 42.30 -19.20 17.91
CA ILE A 1220 41.08 -18.40 18.09
C ILE A 1220 40.05 -18.79 17.04
N LEU A 1221 40.49 -18.95 15.80
CA LEU A 1221 39.63 -19.40 14.71
C LEU A 1221 39.09 -20.80 14.98
N GLN A 1222 39.94 -21.73 15.41
CA GLN A 1222 39.55 -23.09 15.75
C GLN A 1222 38.50 -23.09 16.86
N GLU A 1223 38.70 -22.35 17.95
CA GLU A 1223 37.74 -22.24 19.05
C GLU A 1223 36.38 -21.69 18.60
N LEU A 1224 36.39 -20.62 17.77
CA LEU A 1224 35.18 -19.99 17.24
C LEU A 1224 34.37 -20.92 16.35
N LEU A 1225 35.03 -21.72 15.52
CA LEU A 1225 34.39 -22.65 14.59
C LEU A 1225 33.93 -23.96 15.27
N THR A 1226 34.42 -24.28 16.47
CA THR A 1226 34.16 -25.56 17.16
C THR A 1226 33.48 -25.36 18.52
N ILE A 1227 34.26 -25.20 19.59
CA ILE A 1227 33.84 -25.17 20.99
C ILE A 1227 32.84 -24.04 21.27
N LYS A 1228 32.97 -22.88 20.62
CA LYS A 1228 32.02 -21.77 20.76
C LYS A 1228 30.77 -21.90 19.89
N SER A 1229 30.73 -22.89 19.00
CA SER A 1229 29.69 -23.10 18.00
C SER A 1229 28.98 -24.46 18.22
N ASP A 1230 29.34 -25.48 17.45
CA ASP A 1230 28.58 -26.71 17.24
C ASP A 1230 29.28 -28.00 17.71
N ASP A 1231 30.45 -27.90 18.35
CA ASP A 1231 31.04 -29.04 19.07
C ASP A 1231 30.29 -29.26 20.40
N ILE A 1232 29.37 -30.23 20.39
CA ILE A 1232 28.47 -30.51 21.53
C ILE A 1232 29.26 -30.95 22.78
N GLN A 1233 30.26 -31.79 22.61
CA GLN A 1233 31.04 -32.31 23.73
C GLN A 1233 32.11 -31.32 24.16
N GLY A 1234 32.79 -30.70 23.20
CA GLY A 1234 33.84 -29.71 23.44
C GLY A 1234 33.29 -28.50 24.18
N ARG A 1235 32.12 -27.97 23.81
CA ARG A 1235 31.52 -26.82 24.50
C ARG A 1235 31.17 -27.10 25.96
N ALA A 1236 30.65 -28.29 26.27
CA ALA A 1236 30.31 -28.67 27.65
C ALA A 1236 31.56 -28.81 28.51
N LYS A 1237 32.60 -29.49 27.99
CA LYS A 1237 33.89 -29.63 28.66
C LYS A 1237 34.61 -28.30 28.81
N ALA A 1238 34.55 -27.43 27.81
CA ALA A 1238 35.15 -26.10 27.88
C ALA A 1238 34.47 -25.24 28.94
N TYR A 1239 33.14 -25.29 29.05
CA TYR A 1239 32.43 -24.60 30.13
C TYR A 1239 32.85 -25.13 31.50
N GLU A 1240 32.94 -26.45 31.67
CA GLU A 1240 33.41 -27.07 32.91
C GLU A 1240 34.85 -26.65 33.25
N ALA A 1241 35.75 -26.66 32.27
CA ALA A 1241 37.13 -26.24 32.43
C ALA A 1241 37.23 -24.76 32.84
N ILE A 1242 36.47 -23.87 32.19
CA ILE A 1242 36.42 -22.43 32.54
C ILE A 1242 35.94 -22.23 33.99
N VAL A 1243 34.92 -22.98 34.42
CA VAL A 1243 34.39 -22.89 35.79
C VAL A 1243 35.40 -23.40 36.83
N LYS A 1244 36.17 -24.45 36.50
CA LYS A 1244 37.21 -25.01 37.37
C LYS A 1244 38.53 -24.22 37.33
N GLY A 1245 38.74 -23.39 36.31
CA GLY A 1245 40.01 -22.73 36.04
C GLY A 1245 41.05 -23.65 35.39
N ASP A 1246 40.62 -24.73 34.74
CA ASP A 1246 41.46 -25.66 34.01
C ASP A 1246 41.75 -25.17 32.57
N ASN A 1247 42.75 -25.76 31.91
CA ASN A 1247 43.03 -25.48 30.51
C ASN A 1247 41.86 -25.96 29.60
N LEU A 1248 41.64 -25.22 28.51
CA LEU A 1248 40.61 -25.57 27.53
C LEU A 1248 40.90 -26.94 26.90
N PRO A 1249 39.87 -27.77 26.68
CA PRO A 1249 40.02 -29.07 26.04
C PRO A 1249 40.37 -28.92 24.55
N GLU A 1250 40.94 -29.97 23.97
CA GLU A 1250 41.11 -30.03 22.52
C GLU A 1250 39.73 -30.10 21.82
N PRO A 1251 39.50 -29.31 20.75
CA PRO A 1251 38.25 -29.35 20.01
C PRO A 1251 38.02 -30.65 19.24
N ASN A 1252 36.77 -31.10 19.15
CA ASN A 1252 36.36 -32.18 18.27
C ASN A 1252 35.87 -31.66 16.90
N ILE A 1253 35.39 -32.59 16.08
CA ILE A 1253 34.78 -32.31 14.77
C ILE A 1253 33.45 -31.54 14.97
N PRO A 1254 33.24 -30.44 14.23
CA PRO A 1254 31.97 -29.71 14.18
C PRO A 1254 30.77 -30.59 13.79
N GLU A 1255 29.63 -30.39 14.44
CA GLU A 1255 28.42 -31.13 14.08
C GLU A 1255 27.90 -30.75 12.69
N SER A 1256 28.09 -29.50 12.24
CA SER A 1256 27.73 -29.10 10.87
C SER A 1256 28.46 -29.92 9.80
N PHE A 1257 29.70 -30.32 10.07
CA PHE A 1257 30.45 -31.21 9.19
C PHE A 1257 29.86 -32.62 9.20
N ASN A 1258 29.49 -33.15 10.37
CA ASN A 1258 28.80 -34.43 10.47
C ASN A 1258 27.48 -34.41 9.69
N VAL A 1259 26.67 -33.35 9.83
CA VAL A 1259 25.42 -33.19 9.09
C VAL A 1259 25.66 -33.24 7.58
N LEU A 1260 26.66 -32.51 7.07
CA LEU A 1260 27.04 -32.54 5.65
C LEU A 1260 27.40 -33.96 5.18
N VAL A 1261 28.18 -34.71 5.97
CA VAL A 1261 28.54 -36.09 5.64
C VAL A 1261 27.31 -36.99 5.57
N HIS A 1262 26.36 -36.82 6.49
CA HIS A 1262 25.11 -37.58 6.47
C HIS A 1262 24.21 -37.18 5.30
N GLU A 1263 24.16 -35.90 4.91
CA GLU A 1263 23.44 -35.43 3.72
C GLU A 1263 24.04 -36.02 2.43
N LEU A 1264 25.36 -36.03 2.30
CA LEU A 1264 26.05 -36.66 1.16
C LEU A 1264 25.79 -38.18 1.11
N ARG A 1265 25.83 -38.86 2.25
CA ARG A 1265 25.45 -40.28 2.34
C ARG A 1265 23.97 -40.51 2.02
N GLY A 1266 23.09 -39.57 2.35
CA GLY A 1266 21.68 -39.57 1.98
C GLY A 1266 21.46 -39.48 0.46
N LEU A 1267 22.39 -38.84 -0.26
CA LEU A 1267 22.47 -38.87 -1.73
C LEU A 1267 23.10 -40.16 -2.29
N ALA A 1268 23.34 -41.16 -1.43
CA ALA A 1268 24.02 -42.42 -1.73
C ALA A 1268 25.50 -42.26 -2.17
N LEU A 1269 26.18 -41.19 -1.73
CA LEU A 1269 27.62 -41.02 -1.91
C LEU A 1269 28.38 -41.62 -0.71
N ASP A 1270 29.29 -42.57 -0.98
CA ASP A 1270 30.13 -43.21 0.04
C ASP A 1270 31.34 -42.30 0.39
N VAL A 1271 31.18 -41.46 1.41
CA VAL A 1271 32.24 -40.58 1.92
C VAL A 1271 32.97 -41.28 3.08
N LYS A 1272 34.27 -41.54 2.87
CA LYS A 1272 35.20 -42.10 3.86
C LYS A 1272 36.24 -41.07 4.26
N PHE A 1273 36.62 -41.09 5.53
CA PHE A 1273 37.70 -40.29 6.09
C PHE A 1273 38.78 -41.27 6.55
N ASP A 1274 40.01 -41.06 6.10
CA ASP A 1274 41.18 -41.86 6.48
C ASP A 1274 41.75 -41.44 7.84
#